data_AF-I6YI10-F1
#
_entry.id   AF-I6YI10-F1
#
_cell.length_a   1.000
_cell.length_b   1.000
_cell.length_c   1.000
_cell.angle_alpha   90.00
_cell.angle_beta   90.00
_cell.angle_gamma   90.00
#
_symmetry.space_group_name_H-M   'P 1'
#
loop_
_entity.id
_entity.type
_entity.pdbx_description
1 polymer ?
#
loop_
_entity_poly.entity_id
_entity_poly.type
_entity_poly.pdbx_seq_one_letter_code
_entity_poly.pdbx_strand_id
1 'polypeptide(L)'
;MNDLFSSSFKKYTDLKQQTQIDDLEAGKQNTNLDKFFQDVENVKDDMSTVAKLHKSLQESNEEIKTVHNAKTVKDLRSRMDSDVAQVLKRVRVIKGKLEALERSNAAARSIPGCGPGSSADRTRTSVVGGLGKKLKDLMDDFQNLRAKMSAEYKETVERRYFTITGEKASEDLIENLIESGESESFLQKAIQEQGRGQILDTISEIQERHDAVKEIEKNLIELHQVFLDMAALVEAQGHQLNDIESHVAHASSFVRRGTEQLQEAREHQKSSRKWTCIAIILGIVFIILLLLPLLKCFVNMKSSYGSSHRIPFEDESDEVKKSSRQQRLALQGEPKCVICGRYGEYICDETDDDVCSLECKQVVLARTIAKDRGSISNRIVVSAKDECFYVRDSMSLTADQTVTSRKKLDIHVKGDDTVPPPMLSFSSWNLPSKLLQNIESAGFDVPTPVQMQAIPIGLSGKSLLASAETGSGKTASFLVPIITCCSRHQNLNRKKPLGIVLTPTRELCIQVEDQAKLLGKGLLFKTALVVGGDAMAGQVHRLQQGVELIVATPGRLIDLLTKHDIELDEVKMFVVDEVDYMLQSGFRDQVMQIFVSLAQPQVLMYSATISEEVEKLASSMIKEIVSISIGLRNRPSMAVKQLAIWVETKQKKQKLFDILLSKQHFVPPAVVYVGSRLGADLLSNAITVRTGLKALSIHGEKPMKERREIMAAFLMGEAPVIVSTGVLGRGMDLLGVRQVIVFDMPNSIEEYVHMIGRASRMGEEGKAIAFINEENKTIFSEFVEEKSLVLLKQCNRCGGGLVAYADANSLSHVAPPEIKKKRVVVLGTGWAGTSFLKQLNDPSYDVQVISPRNYFAFTPLLPSVTVGTVEPRSIVEPIRNIVKKKNVDVRYWEAECFKIDSQSKKVHCHSNQNVDGNGKEEFVADYDYLVIAMGGRPNTFNTPGVVEHCNFLKEVEDAQRIRRSVVDCFEKASLPSLSDEERKKILHFVVVGGGPTGVEFAAELHDFVTEDLVKLYPAARKYVKITLLEAADHILTMFDKRITEFAEDKFKRDGIDVKLGSMVTKVSDNEISAKARVDGQVTNMPYGMIVWSTGIGAHPVIRDFMKQVGQEDIDAIFKKADKDNSGTLTVKELQEVIDDICERYPQVGLYLKTKKLRNIADLLSDAQGDDSKGSIELSIEELKTALKEVDSQVKNFPATAQVAAQQGSYLANCFNRMETAEKNPEGPLRFRGEGRHRFRPFRLFFSWVIIFAIQIGYVAGFDIKELIKASV
;
A
#
# COMPACT_ATOMS: atom_id res chain seq x y z
N MET A 1 19.67 15.61 3.81
CA MET A 1 19.19 15.01 2.55
C MET A 1 17.94 15.76 2.08
N ASN A 2 17.96 17.10 2.07
CA ASN A 2 16.79 17.92 1.69
C ASN A 2 16.70 18.15 0.18
N ASP A 3 17.46 17.38 -0.61
CA ASP A 3 17.64 17.59 -2.05
C ASP A 3 17.26 16.36 -2.90
N LEU A 4 16.58 15.38 -2.31
CA LEU A 4 16.19 14.16 -3.03
C LEU A 4 14.74 14.18 -3.55
N PHE A 5 13.91 15.14 -3.13
CA PHE A 5 12.63 15.41 -3.78
C PHE A 5 12.73 16.39 -4.97
N SER A 6 13.93 16.93 -5.26
CA SER A 6 14.14 17.84 -6.38
C SER A 6 14.41 17.12 -7.73
N SER A 7 14.69 15.81 -7.72
CA SER A 7 15.16 15.08 -8.92
C SER A 7 14.18 14.05 -9.52
N SER A 8 13.01 13.81 -8.89
CA SER A 8 11.95 12.96 -9.47
C SER A 8 10.98 13.69 -10.40
N PHE A 9 11.23 14.96 -10.69
CA PHE A 9 10.60 15.65 -11.81
C PHE A 9 11.59 15.62 -12.97
N LYS A 10 11.12 15.36 -14.21
CA LYS A 10 11.91 15.63 -15.43
C LYS A 10 12.67 16.94 -15.21
N LYS A 11 14.00 16.97 -15.43
CA LYS A 11 14.73 18.22 -15.21
C LYS A 11 14.01 19.30 -16.00
N TYR A 12 13.90 20.50 -15.44
CA TYR A 12 13.28 21.65 -16.10
C TYR A 12 13.87 21.89 -17.51
N THR A 13 15.14 21.54 -17.73
CA THR A 13 15.82 21.50 -19.04
C THR A 13 15.19 20.50 -20.01
N ASP A 14 14.75 19.35 -19.52
CA ASP A 14 14.17 18.26 -20.31
C ASP A 14 12.71 18.57 -20.67
N LEU A 15 11.96 19.26 -19.80
CA LEU A 15 10.61 19.76 -20.09
C LEU A 15 10.63 20.92 -21.10
N LYS A 16 11.63 21.79 -21.04
CA LYS A 16 11.86 22.90 -21.99
C LYS A 16 12.34 22.39 -23.35
N GLN A 17 13.16 21.32 -23.38
CA GLN A 17 13.56 20.63 -24.61
C GLN A 17 12.39 19.86 -25.23
N GLN A 18 11.57 19.17 -24.43
CA GLN A 18 10.42 18.42 -24.96
C GLN A 18 9.37 19.35 -25.58
N THR A 19 9.09 20.49 -24.95
CA THR A 19 8.19 21.52 -25.54
C THR A 19 8.79 22.17 -26.79
N GLN A 20 10.11 22.41 -26.84
CA GLN A 20 10.77 22.88 -28.08
C GLN A 20 10.72 21.87 -29.23
N ILE A 21 10.74 20.57 -28.92
CA ILE A 21 10.64 19.49 -29.91
C ILE A 21 9.19 19.36 -30.41
N ASP A 22 8.21 19.40 -29.50
CA ASP A 22 6.78 19.33 -29.83
C ASP A 22 6.30 20.60 -30.60
N ASP A 23 6.88 21.77 -30.31
CA ASP A 23 6.60 23.03 -31.02
C ASP A 23 7.21 23.07 -32.44
N LEU A 24 8.31 22.33 -32.67
CA LEU A 24 8.94 22.19 -33.99
C LEU A 24 8.11 21.31 -34.94
N GLU A 25 7.40 20.32 -34.40
CA GLU A 25 6.51 19.44 -35.15
C GLU A 25 5.15 20.09 -35.49
N ALA A 26 4.72 21.12 -34.75
CA ALA A 26 3.38 21.72 -34.87
C ALA A 26 3.28 23.04 -35.65
N GLY A 27 4.40 23.67 -36.04
CA GLY A 27 4.41 24.75 -37.04
C GLY A 27 3.60 26.02 -36.72
N LYS A 28 3.43 26.42 -35.45
CA LYS A 28 2.76 27.69 -35.07
C LYS A 28 3.55 28.49 -34.04
N GLN A 29 3.53 29.81 -34.22
CA GLN A 29 4.25 30.80 -33.40
C GLN A 29 3.78 30.83 -31.94
N ASN A 30 4.80 30.96 -31.10
CA ASN A 30 4.85 30.96 -29.65
C ASN A 30 4.37 32.28 -29.04
N THR A 31 3.51 32.26 -28.01
CA THR A 31 3.40 33.35 -27.00
C THR A 31 2.50 32.93 -25.81
N ASN A 32 2.97 32.11 -24.85
CA ASN A 32 2.48 32.22 -23.44
C ASN A 32 3.17 31.38 -22.36
N LEU A 33 4.14 30.52 -22.68
CA LEU A 33 4.78 29.67 -21.65
C LEU A 33 6.01 30.32 -20.99
N ASP A 34 6.75 31.17 -21.70
CA ASP A 34 7.97 31.79 -21.15
C ASP A 34 7.69 32.69 -19.94
N LYS A 35 6.62 33.49 -20.00
CA LYS A 35 6.19 34.33 -18.88
C LYS A 35 5.78 33.50 -17.66
N PHE A 36 5.08 32.39 -17.88
CA PHE A 36 4.68 31.47 -16.82
C PHE A 36 5.89 30.84 -16.13
N PHE A 37 6.89 30.40 -16.91
CA PHE A 37 8.10 29.82 -16.34
C PHE A 37 8.97 30.87 -15.61
N GLN A 38 9.00 32.11 -16.08
CA GLN A 38 9.65 33.21 -15.37
C GLN A 38 8.99 33.48 -14.02
N ASP A 39 7.65 33.47 -13.97
CA ASP A 39 6.89 33.65 -12.74
C ASP A 39 7.08 32.47 -11.76
N VAL A 40 7.23 31.24 -12.27
CA VAL A 40 7.60 30.05 -11.49
C VAL A 40 9.00 30.17 -10.88
N GLU A 41 9.98 30.66 -11.63
CA GLU A 41 11.35 30.86 -11.14
C GLU A 41 11.39 31.92 -10.03
N ASN A 42 10.64 33.02 -10.21
CA ASN A 42 10.48 34.06 -9.19
C ASN A 42 9.88 33.55 -7.87
N VAL A 43 9.03 32.52 -7.91
CA VAL A 43 8.47 31.87 -6.72
C VAL A 43 9.51 30.96 -6.05
N LYS A 44 10.29 30.23 -6.85
CA LYS A 44 11.35 29.34 -6.37
C LYS A 44 12.47 30.10 -5.65
N ASP A 45 12.81 31.29 -6.11
CA ASP A 45 13.81 32.16 -5.47
C ASP A 45 13.37 32.66 -4.09
N ASP A 46 12.09 33.04 -3.97
CA ASP A 46 11.52 33.40 -2.66
C ASP A 46 11.48 32.20 -1.72
N MET A 47 11.15 30.99 -2.21
CA MET A 47 11.21 29.75 -1.42
C MET A 47 12.63 29.40 -0.96
N SER A 48 13.65 29.63 -1.80
CA SER A 48 15.06 29.47 -1.40
C SER A 48 15.44 30.41 -0.25
N THR A 49 14.91 31.63 -0.25
CA THR A 49 15.13 32.60 0.82
C THR A 49 14.50 32.12 2.14
N VAL A 50 13.28 31.56 2.09
CA VAL A 50 12.62 30.96 3.27
C VAL A 50 13.42 29.78 3.83
N ALA A 51 13.96 28.92 2.96
CA ALA A 51 14.80 27.79 3.38
C ALA A 51 16.11 28.25 4.06
N LYS A 52 16.71 29.35 3.61
CA LYS A 52 17.89 29.95 4.27
C LYS A 52 17.56 30.49 5.66
N LEU A 53 16.40 31.16 5.82
CA LEU A 53 15.94 31.67 7.10
C LEU A 53 15.63 30.54 8.09
N HIS A 54 15.05 29.43 7.63
CA HIS A 54 14.85 28.21 8.45
C HIS A 54 16.17 27.70 9.03
N LYS A 55 17.21 27.60 8.18
CA LYS A 55 18.54 27.17 8.60
C LYS A 55 19.17 28.13 9.63
N SER A 56 19.06 29.44 9.41
CA SER A 56 19.52 30.49 10.33
C SER A 56 18.84 30.39 11.70
N LEU A 57 17.52 30.16 11.72
CA LEU A 57 16.74 29.93 12.94
C LEU A 57 17.17 28.66 13.69
N GLN A 58 17.43 27.58 12.94
CA GLN A 58 17.92 26.33 13.53
C GLN A 58 19.32 26.51 14.14
N GLU A 59 20.24 27.18 13.44
CA GLU A 59 21.59 27.49 13.94
C GLU A 59 21.52 28.37 15.21
N SER A 60 20.69 29.42 15.20
CA SER A 60 20.49 30.31 16.35
C SER A 60 19.88 29.57 17.57
N ASN A 61 18.95 28.64 17.35
CA ASN A 61 18.36 27.82 18.43
C ASN A 61 19.39 26.85 19.04
N GLU A 62 20.27 26.25 18.23
CA GLU A 62 21.34 25.41 18.76
C GLU A 62 22.41 26.23 19.50
N GLU A 63 22.71 27.46 19.05
CA GLU A 63 23.59 28.39 19.77
C GLU A 63 23.04 28.76 21.16
N ILE A 64 21.74 29.04 21.28
CA ILE A 64 21.07 29.36 22.56
C ILE A 64 21.27 28.27 23.62
N LYS A 65 21.38 26.99 23.23
CA LYS A 65 21.56 25.88 24.17
C LYS A 65 22.89 25.92 24.92
N THR A 66 23.90 26.55 24.33
CA THR A 66 25.29 26.53 24.82
C THR A 66 25.68 27.81 25.56
N VAL A 67 24.85 28.86 25.48
CA VAL A 67 25.15 30.18 26.02
C VAL A 67 24.60 30.33 27.44
N HIS A 68 25.47 30.74 28.37
CA HIS A 68 25.15 30.98 29.78
C HIS A 68 25.12 32.47 30.17
N ASN A 69 25.35 33.38 29.22
CA ASN A 69 25.36 34.83 29.46
C ASN A 69 24.08 35.48 28.90
N ALA A 70 23.30 36.10 29.79
CA ALA A 70 22.01 36.73 29.50
C ALA A 70 22.08 37.76 28.35
N LYS A 71 23.17 38.54 28.26
CA LYS A 71 23.33 39.54 27.19
C LYS A 71 23.40 38.89 25.80
N THR A 72 24.15 37.80 25.67
CA THR A 72 24.27 37.03 24.42
C THR A 72 23.00 36.25 24.07
N VAL A 73 22.24 35.77 25.07
CA VAL A 73 20.93 35.14 24.86
C VAL A 73 19.94 36.17 24.27
N LYS A 74 19.96 37.40 24.80
CA LYS A 74 19.15 38.51 24.30
C LYS A 74 19.49 38.92 22.85
N ASP A 75 20.78 38.95 22.50
CA ASP A 75 21.22 39.25 21.13
C ASP A 75 20.89 38.12 20.12
N LEU A 76 20.89 36.85 20.56
CA LEU A 76 20.43 35.71 19.77
C LEU A 76 18.92 35.73 19.55
N ARG A 77 18.16 36.10 20.59
CA ARG A 77 16.69 36.28 20.51
C ARG A 77 16.30 37.33 19.48
N SER A 78 16.91 38.52 19.53
CA SER A 78 16.61 39.59 18.58
C SER A 78 16.85 39.19 17.12
N ARG A 79 17.83 38.31 16.87
CA ARG A 79 18.10 37.74 15.54
C ARG A 79 17.01 36.74 15.12
N MET A 80 16.63 35.83 16.02
CA MET A 80 15.56 34.86 15.75
C MET A 80 14.21 35.53 15.48
N ASP A 81 13.84 36.55 16.24
CA ASP A 81 12.60 37.31 16.03
C ASP A 81 12.60 38.01 14.66
N SER A 82 13.73 38.58 14.27
CA SER A 82 13.93 39.16 12.94
C SER A 82 13.76 38.11 11.83
N ASP A 83 14.35 36.92 12.00
CA ASP A 83 14.27 35.85 11.01
C ASP A 83 12.83 35.33 10.84
N VAL A 84 12.10 35.14 11.94
CA VAL A 84 10.68 34.72 11.91
C VAL A 84 9.81 35.78 11.22
N ALA A 85 10.02 37.07 11.51
CA ALA A 85 9.30 38.16 10.85
C ALA A 85 9.59 38.20 9.34
N GLN A 86 10.82 37.92 8.92
CA GLN A 86 11.18 37.82 7.50
C GLN A 86 10.54 36.62 6.81
N VAL A 87 10.45 35.47 7.49
CA VAL A 87 9.75 34.27 6.99
C VAL A 87 8.28 34.58 6.74
N LEU A 88 7.59 35.16 7.72
CA LEU A 88 6.18 35.55 7.60
C LEU A 88 5.94 36.48 6.39
N LYS A 89 6.81 37.49 6.22
CA LYS A 89 6.73 38.42 5.08
C LYS A 89 6.93 37.72 3.74
N ARG A 90 7.92 36.83 3.63
CA ARG A 90 8.23 36.10 2.39
C ARG A 90 7.16 35.07 2.04
N VAL A 91 6.62 34.35 3.00
CA VAL A 91 5.53 33.38 2.79
C VAL A 91 4.26 34.08 2.26
N ARG A 92 3.91 35.27 2.77
CA ARG A 92 2.80 36.07 2.22
C ARG A 92 3.03 36.49 0.76
N VAL A 93 4.26 36.83 0.39
CA VAL A 93 4.63 37.15 -1.01
C VAL A 93 4.52 35.92 -1.90
N ILE A 94 5.02 34.77 -1.45
CA ILE A 94 4.93 33.50 -2.18
C ILE A 94 3.46 33.11 -2.42
N LYS A 95 2.61 33.24 -1.39
CA LYS A 95 1.16 33.01 -1.50
C LYS A 95 0.54 33.87 -2.60
N GLY A 96 0.78 35.18 -2.58
CA GLY A 96 0.23 36.09 -3.60
C GLY A 96 0.71 35.77 -5.03
N LYS A 97 1.96 35.31 -5.19
CA LYS A 97 2.49 34.87 -6.49
C LYS A 97 1.90 33.55 -6.95
N LEU A 98 1.67 32.58 -6.05
CA LEU A 98 1.00 31.31 -6.38
C LEU A 98 -0.45 31.54 -6.82
N GLU A 99 -1.20 32.38 -6.11
CA GLU A 99 -2.57 32.77 -6.51
C GLU A 99 -2.57 33.49 -7.88
N ALA A 100 -1.54 34.28 -8.19
CA ALA A 100 -1.39 34.92 -9.50
C ALA A 100 -1.11 33.90 -10.61
N LEU A 101 -0.29 32.88 -10.35
CA LEU A 101 -0.03 31.76 -11.26
C LEU A 101 -1.30 30.94 -11.53
N GLU A 102 -2.13 30.70 -10.50
CA GLU A 102 -3.42 30.02 -10.66
C GLU A 102 -4.41 30.85 -11.48
N ARG A 103 -4.51 32.16 -11.24
CA ARG A 103 -5.30 33.07 -12.09
C ARG A 103 -4.80 33.07 -13.53
N SER A 104 -3.48 33.00 -13.74
CA SER A 104 -2.88 32.87 -15.07
C SER A 104 -3.23 31.54 -15.73
N ASN A 105 -3.26 30.44 -14.98
CA ASN A 105 -3.67 29.12 -15.48
C ASN A 105 -5.16 29.11 -15.86
N ALA A 106 -6.02 29.71 -15.04
CA ALA A 106 -7.44 29.85 -15.36
C ALA A 106 -7.67 30.70 -16.63
N ALA A 107 -6.91 31.79 -16.78
CA ALA A 107 -6.97 32.64 -17.97
C ALA A 107 -6.40 31.95 -19.23
N ALA A 108 -5.42 31.05 -19.09
CA ALA A 108 -4.87 30.30 -20.23
C ALA A 108 -5.84 29.26 -20.79
N ARG A 109 -6.77 28.75 -19.97
CA ARG A 109 -7.79 27.75 -20.38
C ARG A 109 -8.83 28.27 -21.36
N SER A 110 -8.97 29.59 -21.50
CA SER A 110 -9.84 30.21 -22.50
C SER A 110 -9.17 30.38 -23.87
N ILE A 111 -7.88 30.03 -24.02
CA ILE A 111 -7.14 30.11 -25.27
C ILE A 111 -7.39 28.82 -26.10
N PRO A 112 -7.69 28.94 -27.41
CA PRO A 112 -7.89 27.78 -28.28
C PRO A 112 -6.68 26.84 -28.29
N GLY A 113 -6.90 25.54 -27.99
CA GLY A 113 -5.84 24.53 -27.88
C GLY A 113 -5.22 24.36 -26.49
N CYS A 114 -5.57 25.23 -25.52
CA CYS A 114 -5.07 25.19 -24.13
C CYS A 114 -6.17 24.86 -23.10
N GLY A 115 -7.26 24.21 -23.53
CA GLY A 115 -8.38 23.87 -22.65
C GLY A 115 -8.00 22.88 -21.52
N PRO A 116 -8.93 22.66 -20.56
CA PRO A 116 -8.75 21.71 -19.47
C PRO A 116 -8.30 20.33 -19.97
N GLY A 117 -7.16 19.82 -19.48
CA GLY A 117 -6.62 18.51 -19.91
C GLY A 117 -5.67 18.53 -21.12
N SER A 118 -5.46 19.69 -21.75
CA SER A 118 -4.40 19.87 -22.77
C SER A 118 -2.99 19.58 -22.19
N SER A 119 -2.00 19.31 -23.03
CA SER A 119 -0.60 19.10 -22.59
C SER A 119 -0.04 20.32 -21.85
N ALA A 120 -0.38 21.52 -22.34
CA ALA A 120 -0.02 22.79 -21.70
C ALA A 120 -0.73 22.98 -20.35
N ASP A 121 -2.04 22.72 -20.26
CA ASP A 121 -2.81 22.84 -19.02
C ASP A 121 -2.36 21.82 -17.95
N ARG A 122 -2.07 20.58 -18.35
CA ARG A 122 -1.51 19.55 -17.46
C ARG A 122 -0.15 19.95 -16.91
N THR A 123 0.73 20.47 -17.76
CA THR A 123 2.06 20.92 -17.35
C THR A 123 1.97 22.11 -16.39
N ARG A 124 1.14 23.11 -16.71
CA ARG A 124 0.98 24.32 -15.86
C ARG A 124 0.33 24.01 -14.51
N THR A 125 -0.68 23.14 -14.49
CA THR A 125 -1.36 22.70 -13.25
C THR A 125 -0.42 21.86 -12.39
N SER A 126 0.32 20.93 -12.99
CA SER A 126 1.30 20.09 -12.29
C SER A 126 2.44 20.90 -11.66
N VAL A 127 2.97 21.91 -12.38
CA VAL A 127 4.04 22.78 -11.86
C VAL A 127 3.56 23.62 -10.68
N VAL A 128 2.38 24.24 -10.76
CA VAL A 128 1.82 25.04 -9.65
C VAL A 128 1.48 24.16 -8.44
N GLY A 129 0.89 22.98 -8.65
CA GLY A 129 0.66 22.01 -7.58
C GLY A 129 1.95 21.53 -6.91
N GLY A 130 3.02 21.31 -7.69
CA GLY A 130 4.35 20.97 -7.18
C GLY A 130 4.97 22.08 -6.31
N LEU A 131 4.81 23.35 -6.71
CA LEU A 131 5.24 24.49 -5.89
C LEU A 131 4.43 24.61 -4.60
N GLY A 132 3.11 24.39 -4.65
CA GLY A 132 2.24 24.36 -3.48
C GLY A 132 2.65 23.28 -2.47
N LYS A 133 2.98 22.08 -2.96
CA LYS A 133 3.53 21.00 -2.12
C LYS A 133 4.87 21.38 -1.49
N LYS A 134 5.80 21.94 -2.26
CA LYS A 134 7.12 22.36 -1.75
C LYS A 134 7.01 23.44 -0.68
N LEU A 135 6.05 24.36 -0.79
CA LEU A 135 5.76 25.34 0.25
C LEU A 135 5.25 24.66 1.53
N LYS A 136 4.36 23.68 1.40
CA LYS A 136 3.86 22.87 2.52
C LYS A 136 4.99 22.14 3.23
N ASP A 137 5.87 21.45 2.49
CA ASP A 137 7.01 20.74 3.07
C ASP A 137 7.92 21.70 3.88
N LEU A 138 8.20 22.89 3.33
CA LEU A 138 8.96 23.93 4.06
C LEU A 138 8.24 24.39 5.34
N MET A 139 6.91 24.47 5.35
CA MET A 139 6.14 24.87 6.54
C MET A 139 6.09 23.75 7.59
N ASP A 140 6.00 22.49 7.17
CA ASP A 140 6.09 21.34 8.06
C ASP A 140 7.47 21.29 8.76
N ASP A 141 8.55 21.68 8.07
CA ASP A 141 9.88 21.84 8.67
C ASP A 141 9.92 22.92 9.77
N PHE A 142 9.15 24.01 9.64
CA PHE A 142 9.00 25.01 10.71
C PHE A 142 8.13 24.50 11.88
N GLN A 143 7.12 23.67 11.61
CA GLN A 143 6.31 23.03 12.66
C GLN A 143 7.10 22.01 13.48
N ASN A 144 7.95 21.24 12.81
CA ASN A 144 8.87 20.31 13.47
C ASN A 144 9.88 21.06 14.34
N LEU A 145 10.41 22.20 13.85
CA LEU A 145 11.28 23.06 14.64
C LEU A 145 10.55 23.61 15.88
N ARG A 146 9.28 24.03 15.75
CA ARG A 146 8.43 24.47 16.87
C ARG A 146 8.25 23.38 17.93
N ALA A 147 7.85 22.18 17.50
CA ALA A 147 7.62 21.06 18.40
C ALA A 147 8.91 20.68 19.16
N LYS A 148 10.05 20.72 18.47
CA LYS A 148 11.37 20.50 19.05
C LYS A 148 11.71 21.57 20.10
N MET A 149 11.50 22.86 19.81
CA MET A 149 11.75 23.95 20.75
C MET A 149 10.86 23.88 22.00
N SER A 150 9.58 23.53 21.84
CA SER A 150 8.63 23.37 22.95
C SER A 150 8.99 22.17 23.84
N ALA A 151 9.37 21.03 23.25
CA ALA A 151 9.83 19.86 24.00
C ALA A 151 11.14 20.14 24.78
N GLU A 152 12.10 20.84 24.16
CA GLU A 152 13.35 21.25 24.81
C GLU A 152 13.11 22.23 25.97
N TYR A 153 12.12 23.11 25.84
CA TYR A 153 11.70 24.00 26.92
C TYR A 153 11.07 23.22 28.09
N LYS A 154 10.15 22.27 27.81
CA LYS A 154 9.55 21.38 28.82
C LYS A 154 10.62 20.62 29.61
N GLU A 155 11.62 20.07 28.93
CA GLU A 155 12.74 19.36 29.56
C GLU A 155 13.61 20.29 30.43
N THR A 156 13.80 21.54 30.01
CA THR A 156 14.56 22.53 30.79
C THR A 156 13.83 22.89 32.09
N VAL A 157 12.50 23.08 32.03
CA VAL A 157 11.67 23.35 33.21
C VAL A 157 11.65 22.16 34.15
N GLU A 158 11.51 20.92 33.64
CA GLU A 158 11.53 19.69 34.44
C GLU A 158 12.86 19.51 35.19
N ARG A 159 14.00 19.71 34.50
CA ARG A 159 15.34 19.60 35.13
C ARG A 159 15.55 20.65 36.22
N ARG A 160 15.11 21.89 36.00
CA ARG A 160 15.25 22.98 36.99
C ARG A 160 14.29 22.80 38.17
N TYR A 161 13.07 22.31 37.93
CA TYR A 161 12.14 21.91 38.98
C TYR A 161 12.79 20.86 39.89
N PHE A 162 13.30 19.77 39.32
CA PHE A 162 13.98 18.71 40.07
C PHE A 162 15.21 19.22 40.84
N THR A 163 15.97 20.14 40.26
CA THR A 163 17.17 20.73 40.92
C THR A 163 16.80 21.54 42.17
N ILE A 164 15.59 22.13 42.19
CA ILE A 164 15.15 23.04 43.25
C ILE A 164 14.29 22.34 44.30
N THR A 165 13.42 21.42 43.89
CA THR A 165 12.51 20.70 44.79
C THR A 165 13.05 19.35 45.24
N GLY A 166 14.00 18.76 44.49
CA GLY A 166 14.50 17.39 44.71
C GLY A 166 13.51 16.29 44.28
N GLU A 167 12.32 16.67 43.80
CA GLU A 167 11.24 15.77 43.40
C GLU A 167 10.95 15.87 41.90
N LYS A 168 10.54 14.75 41.30
CA LYS A 168 10.19 14.69 39.89
C LYS A 168 8.72 15.07 39.72
N ALA A 169 8.45 16.22 39.11
CA ALA A 169 7.08 16.68 38.81
C ALA A 169 6.35 15.73 37.85
N SER A 170 5.03 15.61 38.00
CA SER A 170 4.17 14.99 36.98
C SER A 170 4.11 15.86 35.72
N GLU A 171 3.91 15.24 34.54
CA GLU A 171 3.81 15.98 33.28
C GLU A 171 2.68 17.02 33.30
N ASP A 172 1.54 16.72 33.93
CA ASP A 172 0.41 17.64 34.08
C ASP A 172 0.78 18.87 34.92
N LEU A 173 1.64 18.72 35.93
CA LEU A 173 2.10 19.84 36.74
C LEU A 173 3.04 20.74 35.94
N ILE A 174 3.94 20.15 35.15
CA ILE A 174 4.85 20.90 34.27
C ILE A 174 4.08 21.66 33.19
N GLU A 175 3.06 21.05 32.57
CA GLU A 175 2.23 21.71 31.57
C GLU A 175 1.40 22.84 32.19
N ASN A 176 0.79 22.63 33.36
CA ASN A 176 0.11 23.70 34.09
C ASN A 176 1.07 24.85 34.47
N LEU A 177 2.31 24.57 34.88
CA LEU A 177 3.32 25.59 35.21
C LEU A 177 3.75 26.40 33.98
N ILE A 178 3.73 25.79 32.79
CA ILE A 178 4.05 26.45 31.51
C ILE A 178 2.86 27.28 31.02
N GLU A 179 1.62 26.77 31.12
CA GLU A 179 0.41 27.47 30.65
C GLU A 179 -0.02 28.63 31.55
N SER A 180 0.09 28.46 32.87
CA SER A 180 -0.28 29.49 33.85
C SER A 180 0.73 30.63 33.97
N GLY A 181 1.98 30.40 33.56
CA GLY A 181 3.11 31.29 33.84
C GLY A 181 3.52 31.32 35.33
N GLU A 182 2.89 30.55 36.21
CA GLU A 182 3.14 30.56 37.66
C GLU A 182 4.42 29.84 38.09
N SER A 183 5.19 29.29 37.15
CA SER A 183 6.53 28.77 37.43
C SER A 183 7.41 29.77 38.19
N GLU A 184 7.24 31.08 37.95
CA GLU A 184 7.92 32.17 38.65
C GLU A 184 7.57 32.29 40.13
N SER A 185 6.27 32.27 40.46
CA SER A 185 5.79 32.50 41.83
C SER A 185 6.06 31.28 42.72
N PHE A 186 5.98 30.08 42.13
CA PHE A 186 6.32 28.83 42.77
C PHE A 186 7.81 28.74 43.08
N LEU A 187 8.67 29.07 42.11
CA LEU A 187 10.13 29.11 42.30
C LEU A 187 10.53 30.18 43.32
N GLN A 188 9.93 31.38 43.28
CA GLN A 188 10.14 32.42 44.29
C GLN A 188 9.71 31.99 45.71
N LYS A 189 8.58 31.28 45.85
CA LYS A 189 8.10 30.74 47.13
C LYS A 189 9.04 29.68 47.71
N ALA A 190 9.45 28.71 46.89
CA ALA A 190 10.41 27.68 47.30
C ALA A 190 11.76 28.27 47.76
N ILE A 191 12.13 29.44 47.23
CA ILE A 191 13.36 30.17 47.56
C ILE A 191 13.22 30.97 48.87
N GLN A 192 12.04 31.54 49.16
CA GLN A 192 11.76 32.15 50.46
C GLN A 192 11.89 31.14 51.61
N GLU A 193 11.63 29.85 51.33
CA GLU A 193 11.74 28.77 52.30
C GLU A 193 13.16 28.19 52.43
N GLN A 194 14.05 28.35 51.43
CA GLN A 194 15.40 27.71 51.44
C GLN A 194 16.63 28.65 51.36
N GLY A 195 16.46 29.96 51.19
CA GLY A 195 17.52 30.95 51.49
C GLY A 195 18.86 30.79 50.74
N ARG A 196 18.87 30.82 49.40
CA ARG A 196 20.12 30.82 48.60
C ARG A 196 20.14 31.95 47.55
N GLY A 197 21.05 32.90 47.71
CA GLY A 197 21.15 34.15 46.96
C GLY A 197 21.74 34.10 45.54
N GLN A 198 22.16 32.94 45.02
CA GLN A 198 22.67 32.80 43.64
C GLN A 198 21.58 32.53 42.58
N ILE A 199 20.31 32.48 43.00
CA ILE A 199 19.20 31.98 42.18
C ILE A 199 18.48 33.13 41.43
N LEU A 200 18.66 34.40 41.82
CA LEU A 200 18.01 35.54 41.16
C LEU A 200 18.45 35.71 39.69
N ASP A 201 19.74 35.55 39.39
CA ASP A 201 20.25 35.54 38.00
C ASP A 201 19.69 34.34 37.21
N THR A 202 19.45 33.22 37.90
CA THR A 202 18.89 31.99 37.32
C THR A 202 17.40 32.16 36.99
N ILE A 203 16.64 32.91 37.80
CA ILE A 203 15.23 33.24 37.57
C ILE A 203 15.10 34.27 36.45
N SER A 204 15.94 35.32 36.45
CA SER A 204 15.96 36.30 35.36
C SER A 204 16.28 35.64 34.02
N GLU A 205 17.17 34.64 33.99
CA GLU A 205 17.45 33.84 32.80
C GLU A 205 16.24 32.98 32.37
N ILE A 206 15.48 32.42 33.31
CA ILE A 206 14.27 31.62 33.02
C ILE A 206 13.16 32.51 32.46
N GLN A 207 12.95 33.68 33.06
CA GLN A 207 11.95 34.67 32.64
C GLN A 207 12.24 35.15 31.22
N GLU A 208 13.49 35.49 30.92
CA GLU A 208 13.91 35.88 29.56
C GLU A 208 13.72 34.74 28.53
N ARG A 209 13.88 33.48 28.93
CA ARG A 209 13.65 32.29 28.07
C ARG A 209 12.16 32.00 27.85
N HIS A 210 11.32 32.14 28.88
CA HIS A 210 9.87 31.90 28.77
C HIS A 210 9.19 32.92 27.83
N ASP A 211 9.49 34.20 28.02
CA ASP A 211 8.93 35.27 27.19
C ASP A 211 9.35 35.12 25.72
N ALA A 212 10.58 34.63 25.47
CA ALA A 212 11.07 34.35 24.13
C ALA A 212 10.32 33.20 23.46
N VAL A 213 10.10 32.09 24.18
CA VAL A 213 9.34 30.94 23.67
C VAL A 213 7.90 31.33 23.33
N LYS A 214 7.26 32.12 24.19
CA LYS A 214 5.89 32.59 24.01
C LYS A 214 5.72 33.52 22.80
N GLU A 215 6.70 34.39 22.54
CA GLU A 215 6.70 35.30 21.39
C GLU A 215 6.98 34.57 20.07
N ILE A 216 7.92 33.63 20.08
CA ILE A 216 8.17 32.71 18.96
C ILE A 216 6.94 31.83 18.68
N GLU A 217 6.27 31.34 19.72
CA GLU A 217 5.05 30.55 19.61
C GLU A 217 3.91 31.35 18.98
N LYS A 218 3.72 32.61 19.40
CA LYS A 218 2.74 33.53 18.79
C LYS A 218 3.02 33.74 17.29
N ASN A 219 4.26 34.03 16.92
CA ASN A 219 4.63 34.27 15.52
C ASN A 219 4.54 33.00 14.67
N LEU A 220 4.82 31.82 15.24
CA LEU A 220 4.67 30.52 14.57
C LEU A 220 3.21 30.08 14.45
N ILE A 221 2.34 30.45 15.39
CA ILE A 221 0.88 30.27 15.28
C ILE A 221 0.32 31.15 14.16
N GLU A 222 0.79 32.40 14.05
CA GLU A 222 0.41 33.28 12.93
C GLU A 222 0.86 32.70 11.58
N LEU A 223 2.07 32.11 11.51
CA LEU A 223 2.56 31.39 10.34
C LEU A 223 1.71 30.14 10.03
N HIS A 224 1.30 29.41 11.06
CA HIS A 224 0.42 28.24 10.93
C HIS A 224 -0.97 28.60 10.40
N GLN A 225 -1.51 29.75 10.81
CA GLN A 225 -2.79 30.25 10.29
C GLN A 225 -2.70 30.59 8.79
N VAL A 226 -1.62 31.26 8.36
CA VAL A 226 -1.35 31.52 6.93
C VAL A 226 -1.24 30.21 6.13
N PHE A 227 -0.69 29.17 6.76
CA PHE A 227 -0.60 27.83 6.19
C PHE A 227 -1.95 27.12 6.09
N LEU A 228 -2.80 27.15 7.13
CA LEU A 228 -4.14 26.56 7.09
C LEU A 228 -5.00 27.21 5.99
N ASP A 229 -4.87 28.53 5.82
CA ASP A 229 -5.51 29.28 4.74
C ASP A 229 -4.99 28.86 3.35
N MET A 230 -3.74 28.39 3.24
CA MET A 230 -3.13 27.88 1.99
C MET A 230 -3.41 26.38 1.76
N ALA A 231 -3.44 25.59 2.83
CA ALA A 231 -3.79 24.18 2.79
C ALA A 231 -5.24 24.02 2.33
N ALA A 232 -6.16 24.92 2.71
CA ALA A 232 -7.51 24.96 2.16
C ALA A 232 -7.54 25.23 0.63
N LEU A 233 -6.58 25.97 0.09
CA LEU A 233 -6.40 26.24 -1.34
C LEU A 233 -5.81 25.03 -2.10
N VAL A 234 -4.85 24.32 -1.49
CA VAL A 234 -4.17 23.14 -2.05
C VAL A 234 -4.98 21.84 -1.86
N GLU A 235 -5.68 21.66 -0.73
CA GLU A 235 -6.57 20.53 -0.44
C GLU A 235 -7.86 20.56 -1.24
N ALA A 236 -8.28 21.74 -1.71
CA ALA A 236 -9.32 21.86 -2.73
C ALA A 236 -8.94 21.18 -4.07
N GLN A 237 -7.67 20.80 -4.28
CA GLN A 237 -7.21 20.09 -5.49
C GLN A 237 -6.43 18.78 -5.24
N GLY A 238 -5.79 18.57 -4.08
CA GLY A 238 -4.68 17.59 -4.00
C GLY A 238 -4.98 16.20 -3.42
N HIS A 239 -5.88 16.06 -2.44
CA HIS A 239 -5.95 14.81 -1.64
C HIS A 239 -7.15 13.91 -1.96
N GLN A 240 -8.21 14.45 -2.57
CA GLN A 240 -9.33 13.64 -3.08
C GLN A 240 -9.09 13.11 -4.49
N LEU A 241 -8.23 13.77 -5.27
CA LEU A 241 -7.87 13.32 -6.62
C LEU A 241 -6.96 12.09 -6.58
N ASN A 242 -5.91 12.02 -5.74
CA ASN A 242 -4.92 10.93 -5.87
C ASN A 242 -5.42 9.51 -5.49
N ASP A 243 -6.25 9.36 -4.44
CA ASP A 243 -6.75 8.03 -4.05
C ASP A 243 -7.91 7.58 -4.94
N ILE A 244 -8.75 8.52 -5.38
CA ILE A 244 -9.84 8.25 -6.33
C ILE A 244 -9.26 8.03 -7.72
N GLU A 245 -8.28 8.80 -8.17
CA GLU A 245 -7.60 8.64 -9.46
C GLU A 245 -6.76 7.35 -9.49
N SER A 246 -6.17 6.90 -8.39
CA SER A 246 -5.55 5.56 -8.33
C SER A 246 -6.59 4.45 -8.54
N HIS A 247 -7.70 4.47 -7.80
CA HIS A 247 -8.73 3.42 -7.88
C HIS A 247 -9.59 3.51 -9.15
N VAL A 248 -9.87 4.72 -9.65
CA VAL A 248 -10.59 5.00 -10.90
C VAL A 248 -9.67 4.80 -12.10
N ALA A 249 -8.37 5.10 -12.06
CA ALA A 249 -7.44 4.75 -13.13
C ALA A 249 -7.24 3.25 -13.22
N HIS A 250 -7.28 2.50 -12.11
CA HIS A 250 -7.32 1.05 -12.17
C HIS A 250 -8.59 0.56 -12.88
N ALA A 251 -9.79 1.00 -12.50
CA ALA A 251 -11.04 0.57 -13.15
C ALA A 251 -11.18 1.06 -14.62
N SER A 252 -10.84 2.32 -14.89
CA SER A 252 -10.83 2.94 -16.22
C SER A 252 -9.79 2.32 -17.14
N SER A 253 -8.59 1.97 -16.65
CA SER A 253 -7.58 1.31 -17.48
C SER A 253 -7.98 -0.11 -17.88
N PHE A 254 -8.72 -0.84 -17.03
CA PHE A 254 -9.25 -2.17 -17.38
C PHE A 254 -10.38 -2.07 -18.40
N VAL A 255 -11.30 -1.11 -18.26
CA VAL A 255 -12.39 -0.88 -19.22
C VAL A 255 -11.84 -0.34 -20.54
N ARG A 256 -10.93 0.63 -20.53
CA ARG A 256 -10.34 1.21 -21.74
C ARG A 256 -9.49 0.20 -22.50
N ARG A 257 -8.65 -0.61 -21.82
CA ARG A 257 -7.94 -1.73 -22.46
C ARG A 257 -8.90 -2.80 -22.98
N GLY A 258 -9.98 -3.09 -22.25
CA GLY A 258 -11.01 -4.02 -22.71
C GLY A 258 -11.68 -3.56 -24.01
N THR A 259 -12.01 -2.26 -24.11
CA THR A 259 -12.66 -1.67 -25.29
C THR A 259 -11.68 -1.50 -26.46
N GLU A 260 -10.45 -1.07 -26.19
CA GLU A 260 -9.37 -0.99 -27.18
C GLU A 260 -9.06 -2.38 -27.76
N GLN A 261 -8.97 -3.42 -26.93
CA GLN A 261 -8.79 -4.80 -27.41
C GLN A 261 -10.02 -5.35 -28.13
N LEU A 262 -11.25 -4.95 -27.75
CA LEU A 262 -12.45 -5.33 -28.49
C LEU A 262 -12.51 -4.67 -29.88
N GLN A 263 -11.97 -3.46 -29.99
CA GLN A 263 -11.93 -2.66 -31.21
C GLN A 263 -10.82 -3.15 -32.15
N GLU A 264 -9.62 -3.42 -31.62
CA GLU A 264 -8.55 -4.11 -32.34
C GLU A 264 -8.98 -5.51 -32.78
N ALA A 265 -9.67 -6.28 -31.93
CA ALA A 265 -10.20 -7.59 -32.30
C ALA A 265 -11.23 -7.49 -33.44
N ARG A 266 -12.08 -6.45 -33.47
CA ARG A 266 -13.03 -6.21 -34.57
C ARG A 266 -12.33 -5.76 -35.87
N GLU A 267 -11.27 -4.98 -35.77
CA GLU A 267 -10.46 -4.57 -36.92
C GLU A 267 -9.66 -5.75 -37.49
N HIS A 268 -9.08 -6.59 -36.63
CA HIS A 268 -8.46 -7.85 -37.02
C HIS A 268 -9.46 -8.84 -37.62
N GLN A 269 -10.70 -8.90 -37.12
CA GLN A 269 -11.76 -9.73 -37.73
C GLN A 269 -12.17 -9.22 -39.12
N LYS A 270 -12.24 -7.89 -39.32
CA LYS A 270 -12.52 -7.29 -40.64
C LYS A 270 -11.35 -7.41 -41.60
N SER A 271 -10.10 -7.28 -41.14
CA SER A 271 -8.91 -7.44 -41.97
C SER A 271 -8.72 -8.91 -42.35
N SER A 272 -8.91 -9.85 -41.40
CA SER A 272 -8.88 -11.29 -41.64
C SER A 272 -9.88 -11.70 -42.71
N ARG A 273 -11.13 -11.22 -42.66
CA ARG A 273 -12.13 -11.51 -43.71
C ARG A 273 -11.75 -10.96 -45.09
N LYS A 274 -11.11 -9.79 -45.16
CA LYS A 274 -10.61 -9.24 -46.43
C LYS A 274 -9.44 -10.07 -46.98
N TRP A 275 -8.50 -10.45 -46.12
CA TRP A 275 -7.37 -11.31 -46.49
C TRP A 275 -7.82 -12.71 -46.88
N THR A 276 -8.83 -13.29 -46.24
CA THR A 276 -9.42 -14.56 -46.64
C THR A 276 -10.12 -14.46 -48.00
N CYS A 277 -10.86 -13.38 -48.27
CA CYS A 277 -11.43 -13.16 -49.61
C CYS A 277 -10.34 -12.97 -50.68
N ILE A 278 -9.27 -12.22 -50.37
CA ILE A 278 -8.14 -12.04 -51.29
C ILE A 278 -7.40 -13.37 -51.51
N ALA A 279 -7.20 -14.17 -50.47
CA ALA A 279 -6.58 -15.49 -50.56
C ALA A 279 -7.46 -16.49 -51.34
N ILE A 280 -8.78 -16.43 -51.20
CA ILE A 280 -9.72 -17.23 -52.02
C ILE A 280 -9.65 -16.79 -53.48
N ILE A 281 -9.62 -15.48 -53.77
CA ILE A 281 -9.49 -14.96 -55.14
C ILE A 281 -8.14 -15.37 -55.74
N LEU A 282 -7.04 -15.22 -55.01
CA LEU A 282 -5.71 -15.66 -55.44
C LEU A 282 -5.63 -17.18 -55.61
N GLY A 283 -6.31 -17.95 -54.75
CA GLY A 283 -6.45 -19.40 -54.88
C GLY A 283 -7.22 -19.81 -56.13
N ILE A 284 -8.31 -19.12 -56.47
CA ILE A 284 -9.07 -19.33 -57.72
C ILE A 284 -8.20 -18.99 -58.93
N VAL A 285 -7.46 -17.87 -58.90
CA VAL A 285 -6.53 -17.48 -59.96
C VAL A 285 -5.39 -18.49 -60.12
N PHE A 286 -4.86 -19.02 -59.01
CA PHE A 286 -3.83 -20.04 -59.01
C PHE A 286 -4.35 -21.39 -59.55
N ILE A 287 -5.58 -21.78 -59.22
CA ILE A 287 -6.23 -22.97 -59.78
C ILE A 287 -6.46 -22.80 -61.29
N ILE A 288 -6.89 -21.63 -61.75
CA ILE A 288 -7.02 -21.33 -63.19
C ILE A 288 -5.64 -21.38 -63.88
N LEU A 289 -4.59 -20.84 -63.25
CA LEU A 289 -3.21 -20.90 -63.73
C LEU A 289 -2.59 -22.30 -63.69
N LEU A 290 -3.06 -23.19 -62.82
CA LEU A 290 -2.67 -24.61 -62.78
C LEU A 290 -3.44 -25.46 -63.80
N LEU A 291 -4.68 -25.09 -64.12
CA LEU A 291 -5.50 -25.75 -65.14
C LEU A 291 -5.11 -25.35 -66.57
N LEU A 292 -4.55 -24.16 -66.77
CA LEU A 292 -4.00 -23.69 -68.07
C LEU A 292 -2.86 -24.57 -68.63
N PRO A 293 -1.88 -25.04 -67.83
CA PRO A 293 -0.88 -26.02 -68.22
C PRO A 293 -1.45 -27.43 -68.43
N LEU A 294 -2.50 -27.83 -67.71
CA LEU A 294 -3.15 -29.14 -67.90
C LEU A 294 -3.86 -29.25 -69.26
N LEU A 295 -4.34 -28.13 -69.81
CA LEU A 295 -4.84 -28.03 -71.19
C LEU A 295 -3.72 -28.00 -72.25
N LYS A 296 -2.49 -27.60 -71.88
CA LYS A 296 -1.31 -27.59 -72.77
C LYS A 296 -0.46 -28.87 -72.69
N CYS A 297 -0.64 -29.68 -71.65
CA CYS A 297 0.12 -30.93 -71.42
C CYS A 297 -0.29 -32.12 -72.31
N PHE A 298 -1.19 -31.94 -73.29
CA PHE A 298 -1.43 -32.96 -74.33
C PHE A 298 -0.52 -32.85 -75.56
N VAL A 299 0.36 -31.84 -75.61
CA VAL A 299 1.25 -31.65 -76.76
C VAL A 299 2.70 -31.44 -76.29
N ASN A 300 3.50 -32.47 -76.60
CA ASN A 300 4.95 -32.49 -76.73
C ASN A 300 5.82 -32.72 -75.48
N MET A 301 6.14 -34.00 -75.36
CA MET A 301 7.25 -34.61 -74.65
C MET A 301 8.54 -34.54 -75.48
N LYS A 302 9.68 -34.10 -74.90
CA LYS A 302 10.98 -34.82 -74.86
C LYS A 302 12.19 -33.94 -74.46
N SER A 303 12.97 -34.50 -73.53
CA SER A 303 14.44 -34.69 -73.58
C SER A 303 15.42 -33.57 -73.11
N SER A 304 15.97 -33.80 -71.91
CA SER A 304 17.42 -34.06 -71.63
C SER A 304 18.43 -32.93 -71.33
N TYR A 305 19.07 -33.10 -70.16
CA TYR A 305 20.47 -32.82 -69.73
C TYR A 305 21.05 -31.39 -69.62
N GLY A 306 21.49 -31.04 -68.39
CA GLY A 306 22.92 -30.80 -68.10
C GLY A 306 23.49 -29.37 -67.94
N SER A 307 23.88 -29.06 -66.69
CA SER A 307 25.06 -28.27 -66.25
C SER A 307 25.05 -26.73 -66.09
N SER A 308 25.33 -26.32 -64.83
CA SER A 308 26.18 -25.25 -64.29
C SER A 308 26.37 -23.90 -65.01
N HIS A 309 25.98 -22.79 -64.36
CA HIS A 309 26.90 -21.73 -63.88
C HIS A 309 26.18 -20.67 -63.01
N ARG A 310 26.85 -20.25 -61.94
CA ARG A 310 26.51 -19.10 -61.06
C ARG A 310 27.10 -17.81 -61.64
N ILE A 311 26.53 -16.66 -61.26
CA ILE A 311 27.19 -15.39 -60.87
C ILE A 311 26.14 -14.53 -60.13
N PRO A 312 26.56 -13.65 -59.19
CA PRO A 312 25.95 -13.50 -57.86
C PRO A 312 25.17 -12.20 -57.64
N PHE A 313 24.37 -12.19 -56.57
CA PHE A 313 23.95 -10.96 -55.89
C PHE A 313 24.80 -10.80 -54.62
N GLU A 314 25.41 -9.62 -54.48
CA GLU A 314 26.17 -9.18 -53.31
C GLU A 314 25.21 -8.94 -52.13
N ASP A 315 25.40 -9.67 -51.04
CA ASP A 315 24.99 -9.26 -49.70
C ASP A 315 26.27 -8.90 -48.94
N GLU A 316 26.42 -7.64 -48.57
CA GLU A 316 27.47 -7.19 -47.65
C GLU A 316 27.22 -7.81 -46.27
N SER A 317 27.82 -8.96 -46.02
CA SER A 317 28.02 -9.47 -44.66
C SER A 317 29.19 -8.73 -44.01
N ASP A 318 28.96 -8.10 -42.85
CA ASP A 318 30.02 -7.53 -42.01
C ASP A 318 31.03 -8.62 -41.62
N GLU A 319 32.15 -8.69 -42.34
CA GLU A 319 33.23 -9.64 -42.08
C GLU A 319 33.96 -9.26 -40.77
N VAL A 320 34.05 -10.21 -39.83
CA VAL A 320 34.73 -10.03 -38.54
C VAL A 320 36.15 -9.51 -38.76
N LYS A 321 36.50 -8.38 -38.12
CA LYS A 321 37.79 -7.72 -38.34
C LYS A 321 38.95 -8.64 -37.93
N LYS A 322 39.88 -8.88 -38.86
CA LYS A 322 41.01 -9.80 -38.67
C LYS A 322 42.11 -9.20 -37.80
N SER A 323 42.34 -7.89 -37.92
CA SER A 323 43.35 -7.18 -37.10
C SER A 323 42.80 -5.90 -36.47
N SER A 324 43.37 -5.52 -35.34
CA SER A 324 42.96 -4.33 -34.57
C SER A 324 43.04 -3.03 -35.37
N ARG A 325 43.89 -2.98 -36.41
CA ARG A 325 44.09 -1.80 -37.26
C ARG A 325 42.86 -1.43 -38.09
N GLN A 326 42.00 -2.40 -38.37
CA GLN A 326 40.78 -2.23 -39.15
C GLN A 326 39.63 -1.66 -38.32
N GLN A 327 39.84 -1.45 -37.01
CA GLN A 327 38.84 -0.94 -36.08
C GLN A 327 39.05 0.53 -35.73
N ARG A 328 37.96 1.28 -35.55
CA ARG A 328 37.98 2.68 -35.11
C ARG A 328 38.37 2.85 -33.63
N LEU A 329 38.73 4.07 -33.23
CA LEU A 329 38.93 4.43 -31.82
C LEU A 329 37.59 4.46 -31.07
N ALA A 330 37.62 4.10 -29.79
CA ALA A 330 36.45 4.14 -28.93
C ALA A 330 36.17 5.58 -28.47
N LEU A 331 34.92 6.02 -28.59
CA LEU A 331 34.43 7.31 -28.08
C LEU A 331 34.18 7.23 -26.57
N GLN A 332 33.89 8.37 -25.94
CA GLN A 332 33.68 8.45 -24.49
C GLN A 332 32.39 7.70 -24.10
N GLY A 333 32.53 6.65 -23.29
CA GLY A 333 31.43 5.78 -22.84
C GLY A 333 31.25 4.49 -23.68
N GLU A 334 32.03 4.30 -24.75
CA GLU A 334 32.00 3.08 -25.55
C GLU A 334 32.92 1.97 -25.00
N PRO A 335 32.61 0.69 -25.25
CA PRO A 335 33.46 -0.44 -24.88
C PRO A 335 34.84 -0.32 -25.56
N LYS A 336 35.90 -0.60 -24.79
CA LYS A 336 37.28 -0.49 -25.23
C LYS A 336 37.92 -1.86 -25.24
N CYS A 337 38.52 -2.22 -26.37
CA CYS A 337 39.28 -3.45 -26.50
C CYS A 337 40.39 -3.51 -25.44
N VAL A 338 40.37 -4.56 -24.61
CA VAL A 338 41.32 -4.72 -23.49
C VAL A 338 42.79 -4.87 -23.92
N ILE A 339 43.03 -5.16 -25.20
CA ILE A 339 44.38 -5.29 -25.77
C ILE A 339 44.90 -3.98 -26.34
N CYS A 340 44.07 -3.24 -27.11
CA CYS A 340 44.56 -2.11 -27.91
C CYS A 340 43.79 -0.80 -27.71
N GLY A 341 42.76 -0.77 -26.86
CA GLY A 341 41.98 0.43 -26.52
C GLY A 341 41.06 0.98 -27.61
N ARG A 342 40.94 0.30 -28.76
CA ARG A 342 40.00 0.62 -29.86
C ARG A 342 38.59 0.14 -29.54
N TYR A 343 37.60 0.49 -30.37
CA TYR A 343 36.20 0.08 -30.14
C TYR A 343 36.09 -1.44 -29.96
N GLY A 344 35.56 -1.87 -28.81
CA GLY A 344 35.37 -3.27 -28.45
C GLY A 344 34.12 -3.84 -29.11
N GLU A 345 34.23 -4.24 -30.37
CA GLU A 345 33.09 -4.70 -31.17
C GLU A 345 32.59 -6.10 -30.76
N TYR A 346 33.47 -6.96 -30.22
CA TYR A 346 33.17 -8.36 -29.88
C TYR A 346 33.50 -8.64 -28.41
N ILE A 347 32.83 -9.61 -27.79
CA ILE A 347 33.16 -10.09 -26.44
C ILE A 347 33.86 -11.45 -26.55
N CYS A 348 34.97 -11.65 -25.84
CA CYS A 348 35.65 -12.94 -25.81
C CYS A 348 34.87 -13.93 -24.92
N ASP A 349 34.27 -14.97 -25.51
CA ASP A 349 33.44 -15.95 -24.78
C ASP A 349 34.16 -16.61 -23.58
N GLU A 350 35.48 -16.77 -23.68
CA GLU A 350 36.29 -17.44 -22.67
C GLU A 350 36.76 -16.51 -21.51
N THR A 351 36.75 -15.18 -21.69
CA THR A 351 37.24 -14.23 -20.67
C THR A 351 36.28 -13.09 -20.33
N ASP A 352 35.17 -12.96 -21.09
CA ASP A 352 34.16 -11.89 -21.01
C ASP A 352 34.73 -10.46 -21.23
N ASP A 353 35.92 -10.36 -21.82
CA ASP A 353 36.56 -9.09 -22.16
C ASP A 353 36.13 -8.58 -23.55
N ASP A 354 35.96 -7.26 -23.68
CA ASP A 354 35.75 -6.59 -24.97
C ASP A 354 37.01 -6.68 -25.85
N VAL A 355 36.86 -7.16 -27.09
CA VAL A 355 37.92 -7.32 -28.11
C VAL A 355 37.50 -6.74 -29.46
N CYS A 356 38.44 -6.10 -30.16
CA CYS A 356 38.15 -5.42 -31.42
C CYS A 356 38.33 -6.28 -32.68
N SER A 357 39.01 -7.43 -32.56
CA SER A 357 39.42 -8.26 -33.70
C SER A 357 39.83 -9.67 -33.25
N LEU A 358 39.92 -10.59 -34.21
CA LEU A 358 40.40 -11.97 -33.97
C LEU A 358 41.84 -12.01 -33.42
N GLU A 359 42.71 -11.11 -33.90
CA GLU A 359 44.06 -10.91 -33.38
C GLU A 359 44.05 -10.59 -31.88
N CYS A 360 43.22 -9.62 -31.46
CA CYS A 360 43.11 -9.27 -30.05
C CYS A 360 42.49 -10.40 -29.21
N LYS A 361 41.53 -11.16 -29.75
CA LYS A 361 40.98 -12.35 -29.09
C LYS A 361 42.07 -13.39 -28.79
N GLN A 362 42.95 -13.69 -29.76
CA GLN A 362 44.05 -14.64 -29.56
C GLN A 362 45.05 -14.17 -28.48
N VAL A 363 45.34 -12.87 -28.41
CA VAL A 363 46.24 -12.31 -27.39
C VAL A 363 45.63 -12.40 -25.98
N VAL A 364 44.32 -12.16 -25.85
CA VAL A 364 43.61 -12.32 -24.57
C VAL A 364 43.66 -13.77 -24.10
N LEU A 365 43.33 -14.72 -24.99
CA LEU A 365 43.37 -16.15 -24.67
C LEU A 365 44.78 -16.64 -24.27
N ALA A 366 45.82 -16.12 -24.94
CA ALA A 366 47.21 -16.45 -24.61
C ALA A 366 47.63 -15.96 -23.21
N ARG A 367 47.12 -14.80 -22.75
CA ARG A 367 47.40 -14.27 -21.41
C ARG A 367 46.78 -15.13 -20.30
N THR A 368 45.64 -15.75 -20.56
CA THR A 368 44.96 -16.64 -19.60
C THR A 368 45.74 -17.94 -19.39
N ILE A 369 46.30 -18.52 -20.46
CA ILE A 369 47.13 -19.73 -20.40
C ILE A 369 48.44 -19.50 -19.61
N ALA A 370 48.95 -18.26 -19.60
CA ALA A 370 50.15 -17.90 -18.83
C ALA A 370 49.88 -17.70 -17.33
N LYS A 371 48.66 -17.34 -16.92
CA LYS A 371 48.28 -17.14 -15.50
C LYS A 371 48.02 -18.44 -14.74
N ASP A 372 47.56 -19.49 -15.43
CA ASP A 372 47.22 -20.80 -14.81
C ASP A 372 48.43 -21.63 -14.34
N ARG A 373 49.67 -21.18 -14.61
CA ARG A 373 50.89 -21.85 -14.14
C ARG A 373 51.45 -21.31 -12.80
N GLY A 374 50.80 -20.32 -12.18
CA GLY A 374 51.36 -19.54 -11.08
C GLY A 374 50.78 -19.73 -9.67
N SER A 375 49.83 -20.64 -9.44
CA SER A 375 49.19 -20.79 -8.12
C SER A 375 48.81 -22.24 -7.82
N ILE A 376 49.79 -23.01 -7.31
CA ILE A 376 49.56 -24.31 -6.65
C ILE A 376 50.12 -24.21 -5.23
N SER A 377 49.26 -23.88 -4.26
CA SER A 377 49.32 -24.23 -2.82
C SER A 377 48.16 -23.46 -2.14
N ASN A 378 47.22 -24.00 -1.38
CA ASN A 378 47.26 -25.08 -0.41
C ASN A 378 45.97 -25.90 -0.47
N ARG A 379 46.08 -27.23 -0.55
CA ARG A 379 44.96 -28.13 -0.27
C ARG A 379 44.78 -28.20 1.25
N ILE A 380 43.66 -27.70 1.76
CA ILE A 380 43.18 -28.08 3.09
C ILE A 380 42.38 -29.37 2.88
N VAL A 381 42.95 -30.49 3.29
CA VAL A 381 42.25 -31.77 3.43
C VAL A 381 41.49 -31.70 4.75
N VAL A 382 40.16 -31.64 4.69
CA VAL A 382 39.31 -31.84 5.87
C VAL A 382 39.12 -33.34 6.02
N SER A 383 39.64 -33.89 7.13
CA SER A 383 39.47 -35.29 7.50
C SER A 383 38.03 -35.52 7.97
N ALA A 384 37.25 -36.29 7.20
CA ALA A 384 35.98 -36.81 7.67
C ALA A 384 36.24 -37.82 8.81
N LYS A 385 35.67 -37.56 9.99
CA LYS A 385 35.46 -38.58 11.02
C LYS A 385 33.97 -38.91 11.05
N ASP A 386 33.69 -40.20 10.82
CA ASP A 386 32.57 -41.06 11.24
C ASP A 386 31.14 -40.46 11.12
N GLU A 387 30.20 -41.00 10.35
CA GLU A 387 29.89 -42.41 10.07
C GLU A 387 29.49 -42.63 8.59
N CYS A 388 30.17 -43.59 7.94
CA CYS A 388 29.84 -44.07 6.60
C CYS A 388 28.56 -44.93 6.59
N PHE A 389 27.61 -44.61 5.71
CA PHE A 389 26.68 -45.60 5.17
C PHE A 389 26.75 -45.55 3.64
N TYR A 390 27.69 -46.30 3.06
CA TYR A 390 27.76 -46.56 1.63
C TYR A 390 27.22 -47.96 1.34
N VAL A 391 26.24 -48.06 0.44
CA VAL A 391 25.99 -49.27 -0.33
C VAL A 391 26.51 -49.01 -1.74
N ARG A 392 27.44 -49.88 -2.18
CA ARG A 392 27.98 -49.95 -3.54
C ARG A 392 26.90 -50.39 -4.53
N ASP A 393 26.89 -49.73 -5.68
CA ASP A 393 26.35 -50.09 -6.99
C ASP A 393 24.95 -50.72 -7.16
N SER A 394 24.18 -50.05 -8.03
CA SER A 394 23.13 -50.61 -8.89
C SER A 394 22.12 -51.57 -8.25
N MET A 395 21.32 -51.10 -7.30
CA MET A 395 20.01 -51.71 -7.05
C MET A 395 18.94 -50.62 -7.06
N SER A 396 17.89 -50.82 -7.86
CA SER A 396 16.64 -50.08 -7.72
C SER A 396 16.15 -50.29 -6.28
N LEU A 397 16.11 -49.23 -5.47
CA LEU A 397 15.58 -49.28 -4.11
C LEU A 397 14.16 -49.88 -4.16
N THR A 398 13.87 -50.86 -3.31
CA THR A 398 12.50 -51.35 -3.16
C THR A 398 11.61 -50.23 -2.57
N ALA A 399 10.29 -50.37 -2.69
CA ALA A 399 9.35 -49.37 -2.15
C ALA A 399 9.60 -49.10 -0.65
N ASP A 400 9.84 -50.14 0.15
CA ASP A 400 10.13 -50.03 1.59
C ASP A 400 11.48 -49.34 1.88
N GLN A 401 12.52 -49.65 1.10
CA GLN A 401 13.83 -48.99 1.24
C GLN A 401 13.77 -47.51 0.85
N THR A 402 12.93 -47.17 -0.13
CA THR A 402 12.69 -45.79 -0.56
C THR A 402 12.02 -44.97 0.54
N VAL A 403 10.98 -45.51 1.17
CA VAL A 403 10.29 -44.87 2.31
C VAL A 403 11.24 -44.68 3.50
N THR A 404 12.06 -45.70 3.79
CA THR A 404 13.03 -45.65 4.89
C THR A 404 14.12 -44.60 4.63
N SER A 405 14.63 -44.52 3.40
CA SER A 405 15.66 -43.54 3.02
C SER A 405 15.12 -42.10 3.08
N ARG A 406 13.89 -41.88 2.60
CA ARG A 406 13.21 -40.57 2.70
C ARG A 406 13.03 -40.14 4.16
N LYS A 407 12.59 -41.06 5.04
CA LYS A 407 12.41 -40.78 6.46
C LYS A 407 13.74 -40.45 7.17
N LYS A 408 14.84 -41.13 6.82
CA LYS A 408 16.16 -40.88 7.40
C LYS A 408 16.76 -39.54 6.99
N LEU A 409 16.49 -39.12 5.75
CA LEU A 409 17.01 -37.87 5.17
C LEU A 409 16.04 -36.69 5.30
N ASP A 410 14.96 -36.86 6.07
CA ASP A 410 13.89 -35.89 6.29
C ASP A 410 13.29 -35.33 4.98
N ILE A 411 13.10 -36.22 4.01
CA ILE A 411 12.53 -35.91 2.69
C ILE A 411 11.04 -36.24 2.72
N HIS A 412 10.21 -35.22 2.75
CA HIS A 412 8.76 -35.34 2.59
C HIS A 412 8.37 -35.15 1.12
N VAL A 413 7.60 -36.09 0.58
CA VAL A 413 7.13 -36.06 -0.81
C VAL A 413 5.61 -36.11 -0.83
N LYS A 414 4.99 -35.20 -1.58
CA LYS A 414 3.55 -35.14 -1.84
C LYS A 414 3.32 -35.17 -3.35
N GLY A 415 2.76 -36.26 -3.86
CA GLY A 415 2.54 -36.49 -5.29
C GLY A 415 2.05 -37.93 -5.54
N ASP A 416 1.77 -38.24 -6.80
CA ASP A 416 1.33 -39.56 -7.26
C ASP A 416 2.40 -40.66 -7.05
N ASP A 417 2.01 -41.94 -7.04
CA ASP A 417 2.88 -43.10 -6.78
C ASP A 417 4.00 -43.28 -7.81
N THR A 418 3.92 -42.54 -8.91
CA THR A 418 4.88 -42.54 -10.01
C THR A 418 6.15 -41.70 -9.73
N VAL A 419 6.36 -41.16 -8.52
CA VAL A 419 7.55 -40.35 -8.17
C VAL A 419 8.82 -41.22 -8.07
N PRO A 420 9.90 -40.89 -8.80
CA PRO A 420 11.13 -41.68 -8.78
C PRO A 420 11.79 -41.73 -7.39
N PRO A 421 12.51 -42.83 -7.07
CA PRO A 421 13.24 -42.94 -5.81
C PRO A 421 14.40 -41.93 -5.75
N PRO A 422 14.85 -41.54 -4.54
CA PRO A 422 15.97 -40.62 -4.39
C PRO A 422 17.26 -41.25 -4.94
N MET A 423 18.06 -40.46 -5.68
CA MET A 423 19.36 -40.88 -6.19
C MET A 423 20.40 -40.86 -5.08
N LEU A 424 21.15 -41.96 -4.94
CA LEU A 424 22.18 -42.08 -3.89
C LEU A 424 23.57 -41.61 -4.36
N SER A 425 23.78 -41.49 -5.68
CA SER A 425 25.03 -41.03 -6.30
C SER A 425 24.76 -40.41 -7.68
N PHE A 426 25.58 -39.45 -8.12
CA PHE A 426 25.43 -38.81 -9.44
C PHE A 426 25.56 -39.80 -10.60
N SER A 427 26.37 -40.85 -10.44
CA SER A 427 26.55 -41.91 -11.43
C SER A 427 25.31 -42.78 -11.67
N SER A 428 24.34 -42.80 -10.75
CA SER A 428 23.23 -43.77 -10.79
C SER A 428 22.08 -43.39 -11.74
N TRP A 429 22.15 -42.24 -12.43
CA TRP A 429 21.02 -41.66 -13.19
C TRP A 429 21.29 -41.32 -14.69
N ASN A 430 22.20 -42.04 -15.35
CA ASN A 430 22.51 -41.91 -16.79
C ASN A 430 22.69 -40.46 -17.28
N LEU A 431 23.47 -39.69 -16.52
CA LEU A 431 23.89 -38.33 -16.85
C LEU A 431 25.00 -38.33 -17.93
N PRO A 432 25.12 -37.27 -18.75
CA PRO A 432 26.22 -37.17 -19.72
C PRO A 432 27.59 -37.31 -19.04
N SER A 433 28.48 -38.12 -19.62
CA SER A 433 29.81 -38.40 -19.02
C SER A 433 30.62 -37.14 -18.75
N LYS A 434 30.53 -36.14 -19.64
CA LYS A 434 31.21 -34.85 -19.43
C LYS A 434 30.60 -34.04 -18.30
N LEU A 435 29.27 -34.08 -18.12
CA LEU A 435 28.61 -33.43 -16.99
C LEU A 435 29.02 -34.09 -15.66
N LEU A 436 29.12 -35.42 -15.61
CA LEU A 436 29.61 -36.13 -14.42
C LEU A 436 31.04 -35.70 -14.04
N GLN A 437 31.95 -35.60 -15.01
CA GLN A 437 33.30 -35.08 -14.77
C GLN A 437 33.29 -33.65 -14.23
N ASN A 438 32.40 -32.80 -14.74
CA ASN A 438 32.28 -31.42 -14.28
C ASN A 438 31.70 -31.32 -12.87
N ILE A 439 30.73 -32.19 -12.52
CA ILE A 439 30.17 -32.32 -11.16
C ILE A 439 31.28 -32.72 -10.19
N GLU A 440 32.08 -33.74 -10.51
CA GLU A 440 33.23 -34.16 -9.69
C GLU A 440 34.28 -33.04 -9.57
N SER A 441 34.62 -32.38 -10.69
CA SER A 441 35.61 -31.30 -10.71
C SER A 441 35.16 -30.06 -9.94
N ALA A 442 33.85 -29.84 -9.83
CA ALA A 442 33.25 -28.77 -9.04
C ALA A 442 33.12 -29.11 -7.54
N GLY A 443 33.54 -30.31 -7.13
CA GLY A 443 33.54 -30.74 -5.73
C GLY A 443 32.21 -31.29 -5.22
N PHE A 444 31.31 -31.73 -6.11
CA PHE A 444 30.06 -32.39 -5.72
C PHE A 444 30.27 -33.90 -5.57
N ASP A 445 30.79 -34.34 -4.42
CA ASP A 445 31.08 -35.76 -4.18
C ASP A 445 29.81 -36.60 -3.99
N VAL A 446 28.84 -36.09 -3.22
CA VAL A 446 27.59 -36.79 -2.87
C VAL A 446 26.40 -35.83 -3.05
N PRO A 447 25.28 -36.26 -3.66
CA PRO A 447 24.10 -35.41 -3.81
C PRO A 447 23.49 -35.05 -2.44
N THR A 448 23.09 -33.80 -2.26
CA THR A 448 22.37 -33.35 -1.05
C THR A 448 20.93 -33.88 -1.02
N PRO A 449 20.23 -33.94 0.14
CA PRO A 449 18.86 -34.48 0.20
C PRO A 449 17.88 -33.86 -0.82
N VAL A 450 17.96 -32.55 -1.06
CA VAL A 450 17.15 -31.90 -2.11
C VAL A 450 17.55 -32.39 -3.51
N GLN A 451 18.85 -32.52 -3.81
CA GLN A 451 19.35 -33.02 -5.09
C GLN A 451 18.96 -34.49 -5.30
N MET A 452 19.06 -35.30 -4.24
CA MET A 452 18.72 -36.73 -4.25
C MET A 452 17.30 -36.94 -4.78
N GLN A 453 16.33 -36.12 -4.37
CA GLN A 453 14.94 -36.30 -4.79
C GLN A 453 14.54 -35.43 -6.00
N ALA A 454 15.05 -34.20 -6.10
CA ALA A 454 14.65 -33.25 -7.16
C ALA A 454 15.26 -33.57 -8.53
N ILE A 455 16.52 -34.02 -8.60
CA ILE A 455 17.17 -34.33 -9.89
C ILE A 455 16.45 -35.47 -10.62
N PRO A 456 16.14 -36.62 -9.98
CA PRO A 456 15.31 -37.66 -10.59
C PRO A 456 13.96 -37.18 -11.10
N ILE A 457 13.24 -36.37 -10.32
CA ILE A 457 11.93 -35.81 -10.71
C ILE A 457 12.09 -34.91 -11.95
N GLY A 458 13.10 -34.03 -11.93
CA GLY A 458 13.43 -33.15 -13.05
C GLY A 458 13.75 -33.93 -14.32
N LEU A 459 14.58 -34.97 -14.24
CA LEU A 459 14.93 -35.82 -15.38
C LEU A 459 13.77 -36.68 -15.91
N SER A 460 12.77 -36.97 -15.06
CA SER A 460 11.55 -37.70 -15.46
C SER A 460 10.51 -36.85 -16.20
N GLY A 461 10.76 -35.55 -16.36
CA GLY A 461 9.86 -34.62 -17.06
C GLY A 461 8.69 -34.10 -16.22
N LYS A 462 8.66 -34.40 -14.91
CA LYS A 462 7.59 -33.95 -14.01
C LYS A 462 7.84 -32.57 -13.44
N SER A 463 6.78 -31.78 -13.28
CA SER A 463 6.84 -30.48 -12.62
C SER A 463 7.01 -30.63 -11.10
N LEU A 464 7.75 -29.71 -10.49
CA LEU A 464 8.22 -29.83 -9.10
C LEU A 464 8.01 -28.53 -8.33
N LEU A 465 7.51 -28.62 -7.10
CA LEU A 465 7.60 -27.57 -6.08
C LEU A 465 8.49 -28.06 -4.94
N ALA A 466 9.72 -27.55 -4.88
CA ALA A 466 10.71 -27.94 -3.91
C ALA A 466 10.93 -26.89 -2.82
N SER A 467 10.82 -27.32 -1.57
CA SER A 467 11.23 -26.55 -0.39
C SER A 467 12.44 -27.18 0.27
N ALA A 468 13.47 -26.36 0.41
CA ALA A 468 14.69 -26.69 1.13
C ALA A 468 15.36 -25.39 1.58
N GLU A 469 16.12 -25.46 2.66
CA GLU A 469 16.86 -24.32 3.21
C GLU A 469 17.84 -23.71 2.19
N THR A 470 18.32 -22.49 2.43
CA THR A 470 19.38 -21.90 1.61
C THR A 470 20.71 -22.62 1.87
N GLY A 471 21.56 -22.75 0.85
CA GLY A 471 22.78 -23.55 0.95
C GLY A 471 22.59 -25.08 0.87
N SER A 472 21.35 -25.57 0.78
CA SER A 472 21.04 -27.02 0.62
C SER A 472 21.38 -27.60 -0.76
N GLY A 473 21.84 -26.78 -1.71
CA GLY A 473 22.23 -27.23 -3.05
C GLY A 473 21.10 -27.19 -4.11
N LYS A 474 20.06 -26.36 -3.90
CA LYS A 474 18.94 -26.16 -4.85
C LYS A 474 19.38 -25.80 -6.27
N THR A 475 20.39 -24.95 -6.41
CA THR A 475 20.86 -24.50 -7.74
C THR A 475 21.30 -25.66 -8.62
N ALA A 476 22.14 -26.56 -8.10
CA ALA A 476 22.56 -27.74 -8.86
C ALA A 476 21.40 -28.71 -9.12
N SER A 477 20.37 -28.76 -8.26
CA SER A 477 19.27 -29.69 -8.42
C SER A 477 18.38 -29.39 -9.64
N PHE A 478 18.30 -28.13 -10.08
CA PHE A 478 17.64 -27.78 -11.34
C PHE A 478 18.61 -27.60 -12.53
N LEU A 479 19.86 -27.18 -12.30
CA LEU A 479 20.83 -27.03 -13.39
C LEU A 479 21.24 -28.38 -14.00
N VAL A 480 21.39 -29.44 -13.19
CA VAL A 480 21.77 -30.78 -13.70
C VAL A 480 20.72 -31.32 -14.69
N PRO A 481 19.40 -31.31 -14.37
CA PRO A 481 18.36 -31.63 -15.35
C PRO A 481 18.36 -30.73 -16.59
N ILE A 482 18.54 -29.40 -16.44
CA ILE A 482 18.57 -28.46 -17.57
C ILE A 482 19.73 -28.78 -18.52
N ILE A 483 20.96 -28.92 -18.01
CA ILE A 483 22.15 -29.21 -18.81
C ILE A 483 22.01 -30.58 -19.49
N THR A 484 21.45 -31.57 -18.78
CA THR A 484 21.18 -32.89 -19.36
C THR A 484 20.15 -32.81 -20.50
N CYS A 485 19.09 -32.02 -20.33
CA CYS A 485 18.08 -31.78 -21.37
C CYS A 485 18.71 -31.11 -22.60
N CYS A 486 19.55 -30.08 -22.40
CA CYS A 486 20.25 -29.39 -23.47
C CYS A 486 21.24 -30.31 -24.20
N SER A 487 22.00 -31.12 -23.46
CA SER A 487 22.96 -32.05 -24.03
C SER A 487 22.31 -33.16 -24.86
N ARG A 488 21.08 -33.59 -24.51
CA ARG A 488 20.34 -34.64 -25.25
C ARG A 488 19.69 -34.11 -26.54
N HIS A 489 19.49 -32.80 -26.65
CA HIS A 489 18.83 -32.15 -27.79
C HIS A 489 19.79 -31.30 -28.64
N GLN A 490 21.08 -31.68 -28.67
CA GLN A 490 22.09 -30.95 -29.45
C GLN A 490 21.79 -31.03 -30.96
N ASN A 491 21.38 -29.89 -31.53
CA ASN A 491 21.29 -29.65 -32.96
C ASN A 491 22.22 -28.47 -33.31
N LEU A 492 23.23 -28.71 -34.17
CA LEU A 492 24.27 -27.72 -34.54
C LEU A 492 23.72 -26.41 -35.15
N ASN A 493 22.48 -26.39 -35.62
CA ASN A 493 21.85 -25.25 -36.31
C ASN A 493 20.79 -24.51 -35.48
N ARG A 494 20.63 -24.86 -34.19
CA ARG A 494 19.53 -24.36 -33.38
C ARG A 494 19.91 -23.07 -32.65
N LYS A 495 19.12 -22.02 -32.80
CA LYS A 495 19.38 -20.69 -32.20
C LYS A 495 18.47 -20.34 -31.00
N LYS A 496 17.58 -21.25 -30.60
CA LYS A 496 16.53 -20.98 -29.60
C LYS A 496 16.84 -21.59 -28.23
N PRO A 497 16.41 -20.98 -27.11
CA PRO A 497 16.65 -21.48 -25.75
C PRO A 497 15.81 -22.72 -25.41
N LEU A 498 16.36 -23.62 -24.58
CA LEU A 498 15.65 -24.79 -23.99
C LEU A 498 15.27 -24.58 -22.53
N GLY A 499 16.06 -23.79 -21.81
CA GLY A 499 15.89 -23.54 -20.38
C GLY A 499 15.75 -22.06 -20.10
N ILE A 500 14.86 -21.72 -19.17
CA ILE A 500 14.82 -20.40 -18.54
C ILE A 500 14.87 -20.59 -17.03
N VAL A 501 15.74 -19.84 -16.35
CA VAL A 501 15.76 -19.71 -14.90
C VAL A 501 15.45 -18.27 -14.53
N LEU A 502 14.32 -18.06 -13.85
CA LEU A 502 13.95 -16.78 -13.28
C LEU A 502 14.39 -16.70 -11.84
N THR A 503 15.07 -15.61 -11.49
CA THR A 503 15.43 -15.31 -10.11
C THR A 503 15.08 -13.85 -9.78
N PRO A 504 14.76 -13.54 -8.52
CA PRO A 504 14.28 -12.21 -8.12
C PRO A 504 15.36 -11.12 -8.06
N THR A 505 16.64 -11.47 -7.89
CA THR A 505 17.74 -10.50 -7.79
C THR A 505 18.77 -10.70 -8.89
N ARG A 506 19.48 -9.62 -9.23
CA ARG A 506 20.50 -9.65 -10.30
C ARG A 506 21.70 -10.48 -9.87
N GLU A 507 22.03 -10.43 -8.60
CA GLU A 507 23.15 -11.11 -7.98
C GLU A 507 22.91 -12.63 -7.94
N LEU A 508 21.68 -13.06 -7.64
CA LEU A 508 21.32 -14.48 -7.72
C LEU A 508 21.37 -14.98 -9.18
N CYS A 509 20.93 -14.17 -10.16
CA CYS A 509 21.10 -14.53 -11.58
C CYS A 509 22.56 -14.78 -11.96
N ILE A 510 23.48 -13.90 -11.54
CA ILE A 510 24.92 -14.06 -11.81
C ILE A 510 25.43 -15.37 -11.21
N GLN A 511 25.09 -15.63 -9.93
CA GLN A 511 25.51 -16.84 -9.24
C GLN A 511 25.00 -18.12 -9.93
N VAL A 512 23.73 -18.12 -10.36
CA VAL A 512 23.14 -19.24 -11.09
C VAL A 512 23.83 -19.43 -12.44
N GLU A 513 24.13 -18.36 -13.17
CA GLU A 513 24.82 -18.44 -14.45
C GLU A 513 26.26 -19.00 -14.29
N ASP A 514 27.00 -18.53 -13.28
CA ASP A 514 28.36 -19.00 -13.02
C ASP A 514 28.39 -20.51 -12.69
N GLN A 515 27.44 -20.98 -11.90
CA GLN A 515 27.26 -22.42 -11.64
C GLN A 515 26.88 -23.18 -12.91
N ALA A 516 26.04 -22.61 -13.75
CA ALA A 516 25.66 -23.22 -15.03
C ALA A 516 26.86 -23.34 -15.98
N LYS A 517 27.72 -22.31 -16.06
CA LYS A 517 28.97 -22.34 -16.84
C LYS A 517 29.97 -23.37 -16.30
N LEU A 518 30.10 -23.47 -14.98
CA LEU A 518 30.98 -24.45 -14.32
C LEU A 518 30.55 -25.89 -14.67
N LEU A 519 29.26 -26.20 -14.50
CA LEU A 519 28.70 -27.53 -14.80
C LEU A 519 28.63 -27.82 -16.30
N GLY A 520 28.44 -26.79 -17.13
CA GLY A 520 28.39 -26.87 -18.59
C GLY A 520 29.76 -26.91 -19.29
N LYS A 521 30.87 -26.80 -18.55
CA LYS A 521 32.22 -26.66 -19.13
C LYS A 521 32.57 -27.78 -20.11
N GLY A 522 32.86 -27.42 -21.36
CA GLY A 522 33.21 -28.39 -22.41
C GLY A 522 32.01 -29.15 -23.01
N LEU A 523 30.78 -28.72 -22.72
CA LEU A 523 29.57 -29.09 -23.46
C LEU A 523 29.20 -27.96 -24.45
N LEU A 524 28.42 -28.28 -25.48
CA LEU A 524 27.75 -27.26 -26.32
C LEU A 524 26.59 -26.66 -25.52
N PHE A 525 26.92 -25.78 -24.57
CA PHE A 525 25.99 -25.19 -23.62
C PHE A 525 26.37 -23.73 -23.35
N LYS A 526 25.66 -22.82 -24.01
CA LYS A 526 25.80 -21.37 -23.88
C LYS A 526 24.69 -20.81 -23.00
N THR A 527 25.04 -19.82 -22.20
CA THR A 527 24.12 -19.12 -21.30
C THR A 527 23.96 -17.66 -21.71
N ALA A 528 22.82 -17.06 -21.38
CA ALA A 528 22.62 -15.61 -21.43
C ALA A 528 22.16 -15.08 -20.06
N LEU A 529 22.96 -14.19 -19.48
CA LEU A 529 22.58 -13.39 -18.32
C LEU A 529 21.71 -12.19 -18.73
N VAL A 530 20.47 -12.17 -18.24
CA VAL A 530 19.48 -11.16 -18.58
C VAL A 530 19.06 -10.40 -17.32
N VAL A 531 19.84 -9.38 -16.98
CA VAL A 531 19.67 -8.57 -15.77
C VAL A 531 19.65 -7.08 -16.09
N GLY A 532 18.87 -6.31 -15.33
CA GLY A 532 18.89 -4.85 -15.45
C GLY A 532 20.24 -4.26 -15.04
N GLY A 533 20.56 -3.04 -15.47
CA GLY A 533 21.80 -2.34 -15.10
C GLY A 533 23.02 -2.67 -15.95
N ASP A 534 23.05 -3.84 -16.59
CA ASP A 534 24.02 -4.16 -17.63
C ASP A 534 23.57 -3.58 -18.99
N ALA A 535 24.50 -3.37 -19.92
CA ALA A 535 24.20 -2.78 -21.22
C ALA A 535 23.25 -3.68 -22.04
N MET A 536 22.19 -3.09 -22.61
CA MET A 536 21.17 -3.82 -23.37
C MET A 536 21.74 -4.47 -24.64
N ALA A 537 22.61 -3.74 -25.34
CA ALA A 537 23.19 -4.20 -26.61
C ALA A 537 23.92 -5.55 -26.47
N GLY A 538 24.68 -5.74 -25.38
CA GLY A 538 25.39 -7.01 -25.12
C GLY A 538 24.43 -8.16 -24.85
N GLN A 539 23.33 -7.93 -24.13
CA GLN A 539 22.31 -8.94 -23.83
C GLN A 539 21.57 -9.38 -25.10
N VAL A 540 21.14 -8.41 -25.92
CA VAL A 540 20.47 -8.67 -27.21
C VAL A 540 21.39 -9.44 -28.16
N HIS A 541 22.64 -8.99 -28.29
CA HIS A 541 23.63 -9.65 -29.14
C HIS A 541 23.84 -11.11 -28.72
N ARG A 542 24.04 -11.37 -27.41
CA ARG A 542 24.24 -12.73 -26.89
C ARG A 542 23.04 -13.63 -27.18
N LEU A 543 21.81 -13.13 -27.06
CA LEU A 543 20.60 -13.89 -27.40
C LEU A 543 20.49 -14.16 -28.91
N GLN A 544 20.85 -13.20 -29.77
CA GLN A 544 20.84 -13.37 -31.23
C GLN A 544 21.86 -14.41 -31.73
N GLN A 545 22.97 -14.61 -31.00
CA GLN A 545 23.96 -15.66 -31.28
C GLN A 545 23.45 -17.07 -30.99
N GLY A 546 22.29 -17.19 -30.32
CA GLY A 546 21.70 -18.44 -29.88
C GLY A 546 22.32 -18.96 -28.59
N VAL A 547 21.45 -19.27 -27.62
CA VAL A 547 21.82 -19.80 -26.29
C VAL A 547 20.91 -20.95 -25.89
N GLU A 548 21.40 -21.86 -25.06
CA GLU A 548 20.64 -22.99 -24.54
C GLU A 548 19.87 -22.63 -23.26
N LEU A 549 20.46 -21.78 -22.40
CA LEU A 549 19.89 -21.37 -21.11
C LEU A 549 19.85 -19.84 -20.96
N ILE A 550 18.69 -19.29 -20.64
CA ILE A 550 18.53 -17.90 -20.20
C ILE A 550 18.43 -17.87 -18.68
N VAL A 551 19.24 -17.05 -18.02
CA VAL A 551 19.15 -16.77 -16.58
C VAL A 551 18.76 -15.31 -16.40
N ALA A 552 17.58 -15.03 -15.86
CA ALA A 552 16.99 -13.70 -15.96
C ALA A 552 16.26 -13.20 -14.71
N THR A 553 16.27 -11.88 -14.53
CA THR A 553 15.28 -11.20 -13.68
C THR A 553 14.00 -10.93 -14.47
N PRO A 554 12.78 -11.12 -13.92
CA PRO A 554 11.52 -11.07 -14.68
C PRO A 554 11.33 -9.80 -15.50
N GLY A 555 11.48 -8.63 -14.88
CA GLY A 555 11.28 -7.35 -15.57
C GLY A 555 12.22 -7.14 -16.77
N ARG A 556 13.50 -7.54 -16.64
CA ARG A 556 14.46 -7.40 -17.74
C ARG A 556 14.15 -8.34 -18.91
N LEU A 557 13.69 -9.55 -18.62
CA LEU A 557 13.32 -10.50 -19.67
C LEU A 557 12.08 -10.01 -20.42
N ILE A 558 11.07 -9.49 -19.71
CA ILE A 558 9.88 -8.90 -20.34
C ILE A 558 10.25 -7.71 -21.23
N ASP A 559 11.14 -6.83 -20.75
CA ASP A 559 11.64 -5.69 -21.55
C ASP A 559 12.28 -6.17 -22.87
N LEU A 560 13.06 -7.26 -22.82
CA LEU A 560 13.67 -7.87 -23.99
C LEU A 560 12.63 -8.46 -24.94
N LEU A 561 11.72 -9.28 -24.42
CA LEU A 561 10.65 -9.92 -25.21
C LEU A 561 9.70 -8.90 -25.84
N THR A 562 9.52 -7.74 -25.21
CA THR A 562 8.63 -6.68 -25.72
C THR A 562 9.30 -5.82 -26.79
N LYS A 563 10.61 -5.56 -26.64
CA LYS A 563 11.36 -4.64 -27.53
C LYS A 563 12.06 -5.35 -28.68
N HIS A 564 12.32 -6.64 -28.54
CA HIS A 564 13.07 -7.43 -29.50
C HIS A 564 12.33 -8.73 -29.80
N ASP A 565 12.41 -9.18 -31.04
CA ASP A 565 11.74 -10.38 -31.54
C ASP A 565 12.50 -11.64 -31.10
N ILE A 566 12.39 -11.99 -29.82
CA ILE A 566 13.02 -13.16 -29.21
C ILE A 566 11.95 -14.23 -28.99
N GLU A 567 12.05 -15.32 -29.73
CA GLU A 567 11.11 -16.43 -29.67
C GLU A 567 11.45 -17.41 -28.52
N LEU A 568 10.45 -17.78 -27.71
CA LEU A 568 10.57 -18.71 -26.57
C LEU A 568 9.78 -20.02 -26.76
N ASP A 569 9.37 -20.31 -27.99
CA ASP A 569 8.53 -21.46 -28.35
C ASP A 569 9.19 -22.83 -28.09
N GLU A 570 10.53 -22.90 -28.11
CA GLU A 570 11.29 -24.13 -27.87
C GLU A 570 11.69 -24.38 -26.40
N VAL A 571 11.27 -23.53 -25.47
CA VAL A 571 11.62 -23.68 -24.05
C VAL A 571 10.93 -24.91 -23.45
N LYS A 572 11.74 -25.89 -23.02
CA LYS A 572 11.27 -27.15 -22.41
C LYS A 572 11.25 -27.11 -20.88
N MET A 573 12.15 -26.33 -20.26
CA MET A 573 12.26 -26.26 -18.81
C MET A 573 12.18 -24.81 -18.33
N PHE A 574 11.24 -24.53 -17.44
CA PHE A 574 11.03 -23.22 -16.84
C PHE A 574 11.23 -23.30 -15.33
N VAL A 575 12.24 -22.63 -14.81
CA VAL A 575 12.59 -22.63 -13.39
C VAL A 575 12.25 -21.29 -12.77
N VAL A 576 11.58 -21.30 -11.62
CA VAL A 576 11.37 -20.12 -10.78
C VAL A 576 12.04 -20.37 -9.44
N ASP A 577 13.13 -19.67 -9.16
CA ASP A 577 13.86 -19.75 -7.89
C ASP A 577 13.44 -18.63 -6.93
N GLU A 578 13.51 -18.91 -5.62
CA GLU A 578 13.05 -18.02 -4.53
C GLU A 578 11.61 -17.50 -4.74
N VAL A 579 10.66 -18.42 -4.95
CA VAL A 579 9.25 -18.10 -5.29
C VAL A 579 8.56 -17.23 -4.23
N ASP A 580 8.80 -17.53 -2.94
CA ASP A 580 8.31 -16.73 -1.82
C ASP A 580 8.74 -15.26 -1.95
N TYR A 581 9.99 -15.02 -2.32
CA TYR A 581 10.51 -13.67 -2.53
C TYR A 581 10.00 -13.02 -3.83
N MET A 582 9.80 -13.79 -4.89
CA MET A 582 9.15 -13.31 -6.12
C MET A 582 7.73 -12.79 -5.85
N LEU A 583 6.98 -13.46 -4.97
CA LEU A 583 5.64 -13.02 -4.57
C LEU A 583 5.68 -11.75 -3.73
N GLN A 584 6.54 -11.70 -2.71
CA GLN A 584 6.66 -10.53 -1.82
C GLN A 584 7.16 -9.27 -2.55
N SER A 585 8.03 -9.44 -3.55
CA SER A 585 8.56 -8.34 -4.37
C SER A 585 7.59 -7.86 -5.46
N GLY A 586 6.39 -8.46 -5.55
CA GLY A 586 5.39 -8.10 -6.54
C GLY A 586 5.69 -8.61 -7.96
N PHE A 587 6.57 -9.61 -8.13
CA PHE A 587 6.90 -10.17 -9.45
C PHE A 587 5.89 -11.21 -9.95
N ARG A 588 4.82 -11.50 -9.20
CA ARG A 588 3.78 -12.48 -9.55
C ARG A 588 3.31 -12.35 -11.00
N ASP A 589 2.84 -11.17 -11.38
CA ASP A 589 2.26 -10.95 -12.71
C ASP A 589 3.31 -11.05 -13.82
N GLN A 590 4.54 -10.60 -13.53
CA GLN A 590 5.66 -10.70 -14.46
C GLN A 590 6.05 -12.16 -14.73
N VAL A 591 6.13 -12.99 -13.68
CA VAL A 591 6.41 -14.42 -13.83
C VAL A 591 5.29 -15.11 -14.62
N MET A 592 4.02 -14.77 -14.35
CA MET A 592 2.89 -15.32 -15.10
C MET A 592 2.89 -14.87 -16.56
N GLN A 593 3.23 -13.61 -16.87
CA GLN A 593 3.36 -13.11 -18.23
C GLN A 593 4.42 -13.89 -19.02
N ILE A 594 5.58 -14.14 -18.42
CA ILE A 594 6.63 -14.94 -19.04
C ILE A 594 6.14 -16.36 -19.25
N PHE A 595 5.52 -16.99 -18.24
CA PHE A 595 4.99 -18.36 -18.34
C PHE A 595 3.94 -18.53 -19.44
N VAL A 596 3.00 -17.58 -19.58
CA VAL A 596 1.96 -17.60 -20.64
C VAL A 596 2.57 -17.47 -22.04
N SER A 597 3.76 -16.90 -22.16
CA SER A 597 4.50 -16.79 -23.43
C SER A 597 5.21 -18.10 -23.82
N LEU A 598 5.24 -19.10 -22.93
CA LEU A 598 5.85 -20.41 -23.17
C LEU A 598 4.78 -21.41 -23.64
N ALA A 599 5.14 -22.32 -24.54
CA ALA A 599 4.19 -23.27 -25.11
C ALA A 599 3.70 -24.31 -24.07
N GLN A 600 4.56 -25.24 -23.65
CA GLN A 600 4.27 -26.28 -22.65
C GLN A 600 5.55 -26.71 -21.89
N PRO A 601 6.12 -25.84 -21.05
CA PRO A 601 7.36 -26.18 -20.33
C PRO A 601 7.09 -27.08 -19.12
N GLN A 602 8.07 -27.92 -18.78
CA GLN A 602 8.19 -28.50 -17.44
C GLN A 602 8.55 -27.38 -16.46
N VAL A 603 7.78 -27.21 -15.38
CA VAL A 603 8.02 -26.13 -14.41
C VAL A 603 8.63 -26.66 -13.13
N LEU A 604 9.73 -26.05 -12.71
CA LEU A 604 10.41 -26.36 -11.46
C LEU A 604 10.44 -25.10 -10.57
N MET A 605 9.78 -25.15 -9.44
CA MET A 605 9.65 -24.05 -8.48
C MET A 605 10.44 -24.37 -7.22
N TYR A 606 11.31 -23.44 -6.81
CA TYR A 606 12.16 -23.58 -5.63
C TYR A 606 11.90 -22.44 -4.66
N SER A 607 11.79 -22.79 -3.38
CA SER A 607 11.52 -21.83 -2.31
C SER A 607 12.17 -22.28 -1.01
N ALA A 608 12.52 -21.37 -0.11
CA ALA A 608 12.88 -21.79 1.26
C ALA A 608 11.62 -22.17 2.03
N THR A 609 10.55 -21.38 1.88
CA THR A 609 9.27 -21.57 2.57
C THR A 609 8.14 -21.93 1.61
N ILE A 610 7.16 -22.73 2.06
CA ILE A 610 5.93 -23.01 1.30
C ILE A 610 4.78 -22.35 2.03
N SER A 611 4.49 -21.10 1.67
CA SER A 611 3.26 -20.42 2.08
C SER A 611 2.08 -20.82 1.18
N GLU A 612 0.85 -20.58 1.63
CA GLU A 612 -0.32 -20.81 0.78
C GLU A 612 -0.27 -20.03 -0.54
N GLU A 613 0.40 -18.87 -0.57
CA GLU A 613 0.52 -18.07 -1.78
C GLU A 613 1.44 -18.72 -2.81
N VAL A 614 2.52 -19.36 -2.36
CA VAL A 614 3.41 -20.18 -3.20
C VAL A 614 2.64 -21.36 -3.77
N GLU A 615 1.86 -22.07 -2.95
CA GLU A 615 1.01 -23.17 -3.41
C GLU A 615 -0.05 -22.72 -4.43
N LYS A 616 -0.66 -21.55 -4.21
CA LYS A 616 -1.62 -20.93 -5.15
C LYS A 616 -0.96 -20.55 -6.47
N LEU A 617 0.27 -20.01 -6.45
CA LEU A 617 1.02 -19.70 -7.68
C LEU A 617 1.34 -20.98 -8.45
N ALA A 618 1.87 -22.00 -7.76
CA ALA A 618 2.17 -23.30 -8.35
C ALA A 618 0.93 -23.94 -9.00
N SER A 619 -0.19 -23.97 -8.27
CA SER A 619 -1.47 -24.51 -8.75
C SER A 619 -2.04 -23.74 -9.93
N SER A 620 -1.68 -22.46 -10.09
CA SER A 620 -2.12 -21.63 -11.21
C SER A 620 -1.29 -21.85 -12.49
N MET A 621 -0.04 -22.30 -12.36
CA MET A 621 0.81 -22.63 -13.51
C MET A 621 0.52 -24.05 -14.01
N ILE A 622 0.47 -25.05 -13.12
CA ILE A 622 0.31 -26.47 -13.46
C ILE A 622 -0.60 -27.19 -12.47
N LYS A 623 -1.44 -28.10 -12.98
CA LYS A 623 -2.37 -28.93 -12.20
C LYS A 623 -1.69 -30.11 -11.50
N GLU A 624 -0.75 -30.79 -12.18
CA GLU A 624 -0.05 -31.97 -11.66
C GLU A 624 1.39 -31.61 -11.29
N ILE A 625 1.60 -31.24 -10.02
CA ILE A 625 2.91 -30.86 -9.49
C ILE A 625 3.31 -31.77 -8.32
N VAL A 626 4.54 -32.28 -8.36
CA VAL A 626 5.13 -33.03 -7.25
C VAL A 626 5.70 -32.03 -6.25
N SER A 627 5.29 -32.09 -4.99
CA SER A 627 5.85 -31.24 -3.94
C SER A 627 6.85 -32.02 -3.10
N ILE A 628 8.04 -31.46 -2.89
CA ILE A 628 9.05 -32.00 -1.97
C ILE A 628 9.35 -30.97 -0.88
N SER A 629 9.55 -31.43 0.34
CA SER A 629 9.99 -30.61 1.47
C SER A 629 11.10 -31.34 2.20
N ILE A 630 12.25 -30.69 2.34
CA ILE A 630 13.40 -31.18 3.11
C ILE A 630 13.39 -30.45 4.46
N GLY A 631 13.35 -31.18 5.56
CA GLY A 631 13.27 -30.55 6.89
C GLY A 631 11.85 -30.21 7.35
N LEU A 632 11.76 -29.66 8.56
CA LEU A 632 10.52 -29.10 9.11
C LEU A 632 10.17 -27.77 8.43
N ARG A 633 8.92 -27.64 7.95
CA ARG A 633 8.42 -26.45 7.25
C ARG A 633 8.61 -25.17 8.09
N ASN A 634 9.05 -24.10 7.43
CA ASN A 634 9.12 -22.72 7.95
C ASN A 634 9.93 -22.56 9.24
N ARG A 635 10.99 -23.35 9.44
CA ARG A 635 11.93 -23.19 10.55
C ARG A 635 13.35 -22.90 10.04
N PRO A 636 14.16 -22.14 10.79
CA PRO A 636 15.57 -21.96 10.44
C PRO A 636 16.36 -23.24 10.70
N SER A 637 17.50 -23.34 10.05
CA SER A 637 18.40 -24.48 10.16
C SER A 637 18.82 -24.74 11.60
N MET A 638 18.74 -25.99 12.06
CA MET A 638 19.25 -26.37 13.39
C MET A 638 20.76 -26.12 13.53
N ALA A 639 21.47 -25.95 12.42
CA ALA A 639 22.90 -25.66 12.40
C ALA A 639 23.23 -24.21 12.80
N VAL A 640 22.25 -23.29 12.88
CA VAL A 640 22.48 -21.90 13.29
C VAL A 640 22.16 -21.72 14.78
N LYS A 641 23.17 -21.43 15.60
CA LYS A 641 23.02 -21.06 17.01
C LYS A 641 22.53 -19.61 17.12
N GLN A 642 21.32 -19.43 17.60
CA GLN A 642 20.66 -18.12 17.68
C GLN A 642 20.75 -17.52 19.08
N LEU A 643 21.09 -16.23 19.16
CA LEU A 643 21.15 -15.46 20.41
C LEU A 643 20.35 -14.17 20.26
N ALA A 644 19.29 -14.03 21.06
CA ALA A 644 18.52 -12.79 21.14
C ALA A 644 19.00 -11.93 22.31
N ILE A 645 19.30 -10.66 22.03
CA ILE A 645 19.72 -9.68 23.04
C ILE A 645 18.71 -8.54 23.04
N TRP A 646 18.11 -8.27 24.19
CA TRP A 646 17.28 -7.09 24.38
C TRP A 646 18.14 -5.83 24.43
N VAL A 647 17.97 -4.91 23.48
CA VAL A 647 18.78 -3.68 23.38
C VAL A 647 17.93 -2.51 22.89
N GLU A 648 17.85 -1.46 23.70
CA GLU A 648 17.18 -0.21 23.33
C GLU A 648 17.88 0.49 22.15
N THR A 649 17.11 1.18 21.31
CA THR A 649 17.57 1.74 20.02
C THR A 649 18.83 2.61 20.15
N LYS A 650 18.93 3.40 21.23
CA LYS A 650 20.10 4.27 21.51
C LYS A 650 21.38 3.48 21.84
N GLN A 651 21.26 2.26 22.35
CA GLN A 651 22.39 1.44 22.83
C GLN A 651 22.88 0.40 21.80
N LYS A 652 22.10 0.11 20.74
CA LYS A 652 22.44 -0.90 19.73
C LYS A 652 23.84 -0.74 19.13
N LYS A 653 24.25 0.49 18.80
CA LYS A 653 25.60 0.76 18.22
C LYS A 653 26.72 0.39 19.19
N GLN A 654 26.59 0.78 20.45
CA GLN A 654 27.58 0.48 21.48
C GLN A 654 27.67 -1.04 21.70
N LYS A 655 26.52 -1.71 21.77
CA LYS A 655 26.47 -3.17 21.94
C LYS A 655 27.08 -3.92 20.75
N LEU A 656 26.87 -3.44 19.52
CA LEU A 656 27.50 -3.99 18.33
C LEU A 656 29.04 -3.88 18.42
N PHE A 657 29.56 -2.73 18.82
CA PHE A 657 31.02 -2.55 18.97
C PHE A 657 31.58 -3.49 20.03
N ASP A 658 30.89 -3.66 21.17
CA ASP A 658 31.31 -4.61 22.20
C ASP A 658 31.38 -6.05 21.67
N ILE A 659 30.42 -6.44 20.82
CA ILE A 659 30.42 -7.77 20.18
C ILE A 659 31.60 -7.89 19.22
N LEU A 660 31.80 -6.91 18.32
CA LEU A 660 32.84 -6.93 17.30
C LEU A 660 34.27 -6.87 17.88
N LEU A 661 34.45 -6.21 19.03
CA LEU A 661 35.73 -6.13 19.75
C LEU A 661 36.01 -7.38 20.61
N SER A 662 34.99 -8.21 20.88
CA SER A 662 35.12 -9.38 21.73
C SER A 662 35.66 -10.59 20.97
N LYS A 663 36.80 -11.13 21.42
CA LYS A 663 37.38 -12.37 20.89
C LYS A 663 36.49 -13.61 21.04
N GLN A 664 35.53 -13.58 21.97
CA GLN A 664 34.61 -14.70 22.23
C GLN A 664 33.32 -14.60 21.41
N HIS A 665 32.89 -13.38 21.05
CA HIS A 665 31.59 -13.15 20.43
C HIS A 665 31.67 -12.85 18.94
N PHE A 666 32.77 -12.27 18.45
CA PHE A 666 32.97 -11.97 17.03
C PHE A 666 33.59 -13.16 16.28
N VAL A 667 32.92 -13.60 15.21
CA VAL A 667 33.37 -14.70 14.36
C VAL A 667 33.34 -14.23 12.89
N PRO A 668 34.44 -13.65 12.36
CA PRO A 668 34.50 -13.23 10.97
C PRO A 668 34.63 -14.44 10.03
N PRO A 669 34.21 -14.35 8.76
CA PRO A 669 33.47 -13.24 8.13
C PRO A 669 32.05 -13.09 8.69
N ALA A 670 31.65 -11.84 8.96
CA ALA A 670 30.36 -11.51 9.58
C ALA A 670 29.52 -10.56 8.73
N VAL A 671 28.21 -10.82 8.68
CA VAL A 671 27.21 -9.97 8.00
C VAL A 671 26.37 -9.25 9.04
N VAL A 672 26.22 -7.93 8.92
CA VAL A 672 25.39 -7.11 9.80
C VAL A 672 24.18 -6.59 9.01
N TYR A 673 22.96 -6.98 9.38
CA TYR A 673 21.74 -6.52 8.74
C TYR A 673 21.15 -5.28 9.41
N VAL A 674 20.83 -4.27 8.61
CA VAL A 674 20.21 -3.00 9.04
C VAL A 674 18.96 -2.68 8.23
N GLY A 675 18.04 -1.91 8.82
CA GLY A 675 16.75 -1.59 8.20
C GLY A 675 16.80 -0.47 7.15
N SER A 676 17.89 0.32 7.10
CA SER A 676 17.99 1.47 6.18
C SER A 676 19.32 1.51 5.41
N ARG A 677 19.24 2.01 4.17
CA ARG A 677 20.40 2.15 3.26
C ARG A 677 21.46 3.10 3.83
N LEU A 678 21.03 4.29 4.26
CA LEU A 678 21.88 5.26 4.96
C LEU A 678 22.48 4.67 6.24
N GLY A 679 21.70 3.86 6.97
CA GLY A 679 22.17 3.14 8.15
C GLY A 679 23.35 2.21 7.84
N ALA A 680 23.35 1.54 6.69
CA ALA A 680 24.44 0.63 6.30
C ALA A 680 25.76 1.37 6.08
N ASP A 681 25.73 2.50 5.37
CA ASP A 681 26.91 3.33 5.12
C ASP A 681 27.44 3.97 6.41
N LEU A 682 26.55 4.56 7.22
CA LEU A 682 26.96 5.18 8.48
C LEU A 682 27.50 4.16 9.48
N LEU A 683 26.90 2.97 9.56
CA LEU A 683 27.31 1.94 10.50
C LEU A 683 28.63 1.28 10.07
N SER A 684 28.84 0.98 8.78
CA SER A 684 30.11 0.45 8.28
C SER A 684 31.28 1.40 8.52
N ASN A 685 31.08 2.70 8.26
CA ASN A 685 32.07 3.73 8.59
C ASN A 685 32.34 3.79 10.10
N ALA A 686 31.29 3.77 10.93
CA ALA A 686 31.44 3.80 12.38
C ALA A 686 32.16 2.56 12.93
N ILE A 687 31.88 1.36 12.39
CA ILE A 687 32.60 0.13 12.74
C ILE A 687 34.08 0.29 12.40
N THR A 688 34.40 0.76 11.19
CA THR A 688 35.79 0.94 10.75
C THR A 688 36.54 1.92 11.65
N VAL A 689 35.96 3.08 11.93
CA VAL A 689 36.57 4.11 12.78
C VAL A 689 36.73 3.66 14.23
N ARG A 690 35.73 2.96 14.79
CA ARG A 690 35.70 2.64 16.24
C ARG A 690 36.42 1.35 16.60
N THR A 691 36.36 0.34 15.73
CA THR A 691 36.91 -1.00 15.99
C THR A 691 38.23 -1.26 15.28
N GLY A 692 38.56 -0.46 14.25
CA GLY A 692 39.71 -0.70 13.38
C GLY A 692 39.51 -1.85 12.37
N LEU A 693 38.37 -2.54 12.41
CA LEU A 693 38.03 -3.59 11.44
C LEU A 693 37.57 -2.97 10.12
N LYS A 694 38.12 -3.41 8.99
CA LYS A 694 37.64 -2.99 7.66
C LYS A 694 36.20 -3.48 7.47
N ALA A 695 35.23 -2.57 7.52
CA ALA A 695 33.83 -2.87 7.28
C ALA A 695 33.34 -2.15 6.03
N LEU A 696 32.64 -2.88 5.15
CA LEU A 696 32.07 -2.34 3.91
C LEU A 696 30.55 -2.39 3.96
N SER A 697 29.85 -1.49 3.27
CA SER A 697 28.38 -1.50 3.16
C SER A 697 27.92 -2.03 1.80
N ILE A 698 26.76 -2.69 1.75
CA ILE A 698 26.15 -3.13 0.49
C ILE A 698 24.62 -2.94 0.54
N HIS A 699 24.06 -2.24 -0.44
CA HIS A 699 22.63 -1.98 -0.56
C HIS A 699 22.26 -1.64 -2.01
N GLY A 700 20.96 -1.51 -2.29
CA GLY A 700 20.43 -1.38 -3.66
C GLY A 700 20.76 -0.08 -4.41
N GLU A 701 21.23 0.96 -3.72
CA GLU A 701 21.63 2.25 -4.34
C GLU A 701 23.11 2.26 -4.77
N LYS A 702 23.92 1.32 -4.30
CA LYS A 702 25.32 1.22 -4.76
C LYS A 702 25.35 0.78 -6.23
N PRO A 703 26.19 1.40 -7.08
CA PRO A 703 26.42 0.97 -8.45
C PRO A 703 26.78 -0.53 -8.52
N MET A 704 26.29 -1.22 -9.55
CA MET A 704 26.53 -2.66 -9.74
C MET A 704 28.01 -3.04 -9.67
N LYS A 705 28.87 -2.22 -10.31
CA LYS A 705 30.32 -2.40 -10.29
C LYS A 705 30.88 -2.38 -8.86
N GLU A 706 30.49 -1.39 -8.07
CA GLU A 706 30.93 -1.25 -6.67
C GLU A 706 30.44 -2.44 -5.83
N ARG A 707 29.20 -2.89 -6.00
CA ARG A 707 28.68 -4.05 -5.26
C ARG A 707 29.44 -5.34 -5.59
N ARG A 708 29.84 -5.54 -6.85
CA ARG A 708 30.69 -6.68 -7.26
C ARG A 708 32.06 -6.61 -6.60
N GLU A 709 32.69 -5.42 -6.58
CA GLU A 709 33.98 -5.19 -5.92
C GLU A 709 33.90 -5.44 -4.40
N ILE A 710 32.85 -4.94 -3.74
CA ILE A 710 32.62 -5.13 -2.30
C ILE A 710 32.39 -6.61 -1.98
N MET A 711 31.57 -7.30 -2.78
CA MET A 711 31.32 -8.73 -2.60
C MET A 711 32.60 -9.55 -2.79
N ALA A 712 33.40 -9.25 -3.82
CA ALA A 712 34.68 -9.90 -4.04
C ALA A 712 35.64 -9.68 -2.87
N ALA A 713 35.76 -8.43 -2.38
CA ALA A 713 36.60 -8.11 -1.22
C ALA A 713 36.15 -8.85 0.06
N PHE A 714 34.85 -9.01 0.27
CA PHE A 714 34.31 -9.76 1.40
C PHE A 714 34.59 -11.26 1.29
N LEU A 715 34.33 -11.86 0.11
CA LEU A 715 34.55 -13.30 -0.13
C LEU A 715 36.04 -13.68 -0.13
N MET A 716 36.93 -12.78 -0.57
CA MET A 716 38.39 -12.97 -0.47
C MET A 716 38.94 -12.78 0.95
N GLY A 717 38.09 -12.39 1.91
CA GLY A 717 38.49 -12.15 3.30
C GLY A 717 39.21 -10.81 3.53
N GLU A 718 39.25 -9.91 2.55
CA GLU A 718 39.85 -8.59 2.71
C GLU A 718 39.02 -7.69 3.63
N ALA A 719 37.71 -7.87 3.68
CA ALA A 719 36.80 -7.19 4.58
C ALA A 719 36.14 -8.20 5.54
N PRO A 720 36.49 -8.24 6.84
CA PRO A 720 35.92 -9.19 7.80
C PRO A 720 34.45 -8.93 8.14
N VAL A 721 33.93 -7.73 7.86
CA VAL A 721 32.54 -7.34 8.16
C VAL A 721 31.91 -6.68 6.95
N ILE A 722 30.69 -7.10 6.61
CA ILE A 722 29.85 -6.42 5.62
C ILE A 722 28.53 -6.01 6.27
N VAL A 723 28.13 -4.75 6.08
CA VAL A 723 26.86 -4.19 6.56
C VAL A 723 25.89 -4.13 5.39
N SER A 724 24.79 -4.85 5.47
CA SER A 724 23.83 -5.00 4.38
C SER A 724 22.42 -4.61 4.82
N THR A 725 21.62 -4.09 3.88
CA THR A 725 20.15 -4.17 4.02
C THR A 725 19.67 -5.56 3.60
N GLY A 726 18.37 -5.76 3.36
CA GLY A 726 17.82 -7.03 2.86
C GLY A 726 18.40 -7.57 1.53
N VAL A 727 19.31 -6.85 0.85
CA VAL A 727 19.92 -7.26 -0.43
C VAL A 727 20.68 -8.58 -0.31
N LEU A 728 21.39 -8.80 0.79
CA LEU A 728 22.08 -10.07 1.06
C LEU A 728 21.24 -11.09 1.84
N GLY A 729 20.04 -10.70 2.27
CA GLY A 729 19.17 -11.54 3.11
C GLY A 729 18.68 -12.79 2.38
N ARG A 730 18.50 -12.72 1.06
CA ARG A 730 17.84 -13.77 0.25
C ARG A 730 18.64 -14.13 -0.99
N GLY A 731 18.61 -15.40 -1.41
CA GLY A 731 19.28 -15.89 -2.63
C GLY A 731 20.81 -15.95 -2.59
N MET A 732 21.48 -14.99 -1.97
CA MET A 732 22.94 -14.80 -2.10
C MET A 732 23.77 -15.82 -1.33
N ASP A 733 24.61 -16.54 -2.04
CA ASP A 733 25.52 -17.50 -1.45
C ASP A 733 26.78 -16.83 -0.90
N LEU A 734 26.78 -16.58 0.41
CA LEU A 734 27.90 -15.99 1.13
C LEU A 734 28.80 -17.09 1.69
N LEU A 735 29.51 -17.77 0.79
CA LEU A 735 30.51 -18.79 1.12
C LEU A 735 31.43 -18.34 2.27
N GLY A 736 31.42 -19.10 3.35
CA GLY A 736 32.32 -18.88 4.50
C GLY A 736 31.82 -17.88 5.55
N VAL A 737 30.61 -17.32 5.45
CA VAL A 737 30.04 -16.51 6.54
C VAL A 737 29.74 -17.39 7.74
N ARG A 738 30.36 -17.06 8.87
CA ARG A 738 30.21 -17.82 10.14
C ARG A 738 29.30 -17.11 11.14
N GLN A 739 29.05 -15.82 10.92
CA GLN A 739 28.25 -15.01 11.81
C GLN A 739 27.30 -14.06 11.08
N VAL A 740 26.06 -14.02 11.54
CA VAL A 740 25.06 -13.02 11.16
C VAL A 740 24.68 -12.20 12.39
N ILE A 741 24.62 -10.88 12.24
CA ILE A 741 24.14 -9.96 13.28
C ILE A 741 22.96 -9.18 12.72
N VAL A 742 21.77 -9.42 13.24
CA VAL A 742 20.55 -8.68 12.90
C VAL A 742 20.48 -7.46 13.83
N PHE A 743 20.99 -6.32 13.34
CA PHE A 743 21.04 -5.07 14.10
C PHE A 743 19.65 -4.43 14.20
N ASP A 744 18.90 -4.46 13.10
CA ASP A 744 17.48 -4.08 13.06
C ASP A 744 16.66 -5.31 12.69
N MET A 745 15.69 -5.67 13.53
CA MET A 745 14.80 -6.80 13.24
C MET A 745 13.95 -6.50 12.00
N PRO A 746 13.78 -7.49 11.09
CA PRO A 746 12.90 -7.36 9.94
C PRO A 746 11.44 -7.33 10.37
N ASN A 747 10.53 -7.03 9.44
CA ASN A 747 9.09 -6.92 9.69
C ASN A 747 8.34 -8.28 9.65
N SER A 748 9.03 -9.37 9.34
CA SER A 748 8.46 -10.72 9.23
C SER A 748 9.45 -11.78 9.71
N ILE A 749 8.96 -12.89 10.26
CA ILE A 749 9.80 -13.99 10.73
C ILE A 749 10.47 -14.73 9.57
N GLU A 750 9.83 -14.79 8.39
CA GLU A 750 10.39 -15.40 7.20
C GLU A 750 11.67 -14.68 6.78
N GLU A 751 11.64 -13.34 6.74
CA GLU A 751 12.82 -12.54 6.41
C GLU A 751 13.95 -12.75 7.42
N TYR A 752 13.63 -12.86 8.72
CA TYR A 752 14.60 -13.19 9.75
C TYR A 752 15.26 -14.54 9.51
N VAL A 753 14.47 -15.59 9.26
CA VAL A 753 14.96 -16.95 8.96
C VAL A 753 15.91 -16.95 7.76
N HIS A 754 15.59 -16.19 6.70
CA HIS A 754 16.47 -16.07 5.54
C HIS A 754 17.80 -15.36 5.85
N MET A 755 17.76 -14.29 6.64
CA MET A 755 18.95 -13.53 7.03
C MET A 755 19.91 -14.41 7.84
N ILE A 756 19.40 -15.14 8.83
CA ILE A 756 20.24 -15.99 9.69
C ILE A 756 20.72 -17.26 8.98
N GLY A 757 19.97 -17.73 7.97
CA GLY A 757 20.37 -18.84 7.12
C GLY A 757 21.69 -18.62 6.37
N ARG A 758 22.22 -17.39 6.31
CA ARG A 758 23.55 -17.11 5.74
C ARG A 758 24.72 -17.55 6.64
N ALA A 759 24.46 -17.80 7.93
CA ALA A 759 25.51 -18.17 8.88
C ALA A 759 25.89 -19.66 8.81
N SER A 760 25.11 -20.51 8.12
CA SER A 760 25.35 -21.95 8.04
C SER A 760 25.25 -22.45 6.61
N ARG A 761 26.13 -23.40 6.25
CA ARG A 761 26.11 -24.09 4.97
C ARG A 761 26.55 -25.54 5.13
N MET A 762 25.88 -26.45 4.42
CA MET A 762 26.18 -27.90 4.37
C MET A 762 26.33 -28.57 5.75
N GLY A 763 25.64 -28.04 6.78
CA GLY A 763 25.70 -28.57 8.15
C GLY A 763 26.78 -27.99 9.04
N GLU A 764 27.60 -27.03 8.58
CA GLU A 764 28.52 -26.31 9.47
C GLU A 764 27.78 -25.40 10.46
N GLU A 765 28.24 -25.39 11.71
CA GLU A 765 27.63 -24.59 12.76
C GLU A 765 27.86 -23.09 12.53
N GLY A 766 26.76 -22.34 12.45
CA GLY A 766 26.74 -20.88 12.32
C GLY A 766 26.29 -20.17 13.59
N LYS A 767 26.59 -18.87 13.74
CA LYS A 767 26.08 -18.05 14.85
C LYS A 767 25.24 -16.88 14.35
N ALA A 768 24.04 -16.71 14.91
CA ALA A 768 23.19 -15.54 14.66
C ALA A 768 22.97 -14.75 15.96
N ILE A 769 23.13 -13.43 15.91
CA ILE A 769 22.82 -12.53 17.04
C ILE A 769 21.75 -11.53 16.59
N ALA A 770 20.65 -11.43 17.32
CA ALA A 770 19.55 -10.53 17.01
C ALA A 770 19.35 -9.49 18.12
N PHE A 771 19.20 -8.22 17.75
CA PHE A 771 18.86 -7.13 18.67
C PHE A 771 17.35 -6.87 18.66
N ILE A 772 16.72 -7.02 19.82
CA ILE A 772 15.26 -6.91 19.99
C ILE A 772 14.95 -5.78 20.97
N ASN A 773 13.88 -5.01 20.72
CA ASN A 773 13.37 -3.97 21.60
C ASN A 773 11.82 -3.97 21.63
N GLU A 774 11.22 -2.98 22.30
CA GLU A 774 9.75 -2.83 22.33
C GLU A 774 9.11 -2.57 20.96
N GLU A 775 9.86 -2.04 19.99
CA GLU A 775 9.36 -1.75 18.64
C GLU A 775 9.08 -3.05 17.87
N ASN A 776 9.60 -4.19 18.33
CA ASN A 776 9.47 -5.50 17.68
C ASN A 776 8.36 -6.40 18.29
N LYS A 777 7.46 -5.86 19.12
CA LYS A 777 6.40 -6.61 19.83
C LYS A 777 5.50 -7.44 18.90
N THR A 778 5.28 -6.98 17.66
CA THR A 778 4.42 -7.65 16.68
C THR A 778 4.94 -9.01 16.22
N ILE A 779 6.27 -9.18 16.17
CA ILE A 779 6.94 -10.41 15.70
C ILE A 779 7.39 -11.27 16.89
N PHE A 780 7.40 -10.69 18.10
CA PHE A 780 7.91 -11.33 19.30
C PHE A 780 7.20 -12.66 19.65
N SER A 781 5.89 -12.78 19.41
CA SER A 781 5.17 -14.03 19.65
C SER A 781 5.63 -15.15 18.72
N GLU A 782 5.71 -14.87 17.42
CA GLU A 782 6.19 -15.84 16.41
C GLU A 782 7.67 -16.19 16.63
N PHE A 783 8.46 -15.21 17.04
CA PHE A 783 9.88 -15.38 17.38
C PHE A 783 10.08 -16.25 18.63
N VAL A 784 9.24 -16.14 19.67
CA VAL A 784 9.37 -16.90 20.92
C VAL A 784 8.78 -18.31 20.83
N GLU A 785 7.79 -18.56 19.96
CA GLU A 785 7.28 -19.92 19.69
C GLU A 785 8.33 -20.85 19.07
N GLU A 786 9.48 -20.29 18.67
CA GLU A 786 10.61 -21.01 18.11
C GLU A 786 11.44 -21.72 19.20
N LYS A 787 11.41 -23.06 19.21
CA LYS A 787 11.97 -23.93 20.27
C LYS A 787 13.51 -23.96 20.38
N SER A 788 14.22 -23.05 19.72
CA SER A 788 15.69 -23.04 19.60
C SER A 788 16.37 -21.84 20.27
N LEU A 789 15.60 -20.96 20.93
CA LEU A 789 16.04 -19.62 21.31
C LEU A 789 16.54 -19.51 22.76
N VAL A 790 17.70 -18.88 22.93
CA VAL A 790 18.24 -18.48 24.24
C VAL A 790 18.02 -16.97 24.43
N LEU A 791 17.15 -16.60 25.37
CA LEU A 791 16.86 -15.21 25.73
C LEU A 791 17.75 -14.75 26.90
N LEU A 792 18.62 -13.77 26.66
CA LEU A 792 19.38 -13.11 27.74
C LEU A 792 18.71 -11.77 28.11
N LYS A 793 18.09 -11.73 29.29
CA LYS A 793 17.53 -10.50 29.87
C LYS A 793 18.57 -9.89 30.85
N GLN A 794 19.08 -8.70 30.55
CA GLN A 794 19.97 -8.00 31.48
C GLN A 794 19.11 -7.34 32.57
N CYS A 795 19.28 -7.78 33.82
CA CYS A 795 18.59 -7.20 34.98
C CYS A 795 19.37 -5.96 35.47
N ASN A 796 18.71 -4.80 35.54
CA ASN A 796 19.33 -3.52 35.95
C ASN A 796 19.50 -3.38 37.49
N ARG A 797 19.74 -4.49 38.20
CA ARG A 797 20.18 -4.45 39.60
C ARG A 797 21.37 -5.37 39.78
N CYS A 798 22.49 -4.76 40.17
CA CYS A 798 23.78 -5.35 40.52
C CYS A 798 24.70 -5.71 39.32
N GLY A 799 25.85 -5.04 39.26
CA GLY A 799 26.97 -5.45 38.42
C GLY A 799 27.53 -6.80 38.91
N GLY A 800 27.74 -7.72 37.96
CA GLY A 800 28.24 -9.07 38.22
C GLY A 800 27.41 -10.11 37.46
N GLY A 801 28.00 -10.75 36.45
CA GLY A 801 27.29 -11.65 35.54
C GLY A 801 26.74 -12.91 36.22
N LEU A 802 25.56 -13.33 35.77
CA LEU A 802 25.09 -14.70 35.89
C LEU A 802 24.30 -15.07 34.61
N VAL A 803 24.77 -16.09 33.91
CA VAL A 803 24.14 -16.67 32.71
C VAL A 803 23.10 -17.68 33.17
N ALA A 804 21.82 -17.50 32.82
CA ALA A 804 20.80 -18.50 33.06
C ALA A 804 20.72 -19.44 31.85
N TYR A 805 21.07 -20.72 32.07
CA TYR A 805 20.90 -21.83 31.13
C TYR A 805 19.61 -22.55 31.51
N ALA A 806 18.68 -22.71 30.56
CA ALA A 806 17.50 -23.56 30.73
C ALA A 806 17.57 -24.67 29.68
N ASP A 807 17.94 -25.88 30.11
CA ASP A 807 17.78 -27.10 29.32
C ASP A 807 16.28 -27.41 29.19
N ALA A 808 15.79 -27.46 27.95
CA ALA A 808 14.43 -27.90 27.66
C ALA A 808 14.41 -29.42 27.44
N ASN A 809 14.29 -30.17 28.54
CA ASN A 809 13.75 -31.53 28.47
C ASN A 809 12.57 -31.66 29.44
N SER A 810 11.48 -32.24 28.90
CA SER A 810 10.26 -32.70 29.57
C SER A 810 9.40 -31.66 30.31
N LEU A 811 8.33 -31.19 29.65
CA LEU A 811 7.04 -30.94 30.32
C LEU A 811 5.91 -31.31 29.34
N SER A 812 5.19 -32.36 29.72
CA SER A 812 4.04 -32.97 29.06
C SER A 812 2.84 -32.04 29.00
N HIS A 813 2.07 -32.15 27.91
CA HIS A 813 0.81 -31.50 27.63
C HIS A 813 -0.16 -31.44 28.83
N VAL A 814 -0.54 -30.22 29.22
CA VAL A 814 -1.82 -29.93 29.88
C VAL A 814 -2.56 -28.99 28.95
N ALA A 815 -3.76 -29.37 28.50
CA ALA A 815 -4.60 -28.55 27.64
C ALA A 815 -5.11 -27.30 28.40
N PRO A 816 -5.13 -26.10 27.78
CA PRO A 816 -5.69 -24.91 28.42
C PRO A 816 -7.22 -25.00 28.50
N PRO A 817 -7.86 -24.40 29.52
CA PRO A 817 -9.31 -24.43 29.70
C PRO A 817 -10.04 -23.60 28.62
N GLU A 818 -11.19 -24.07 28.16
CA GLU A 818 -12.05 -23.35 27.21
C GLU A 818 -12.58 -22.03 27.80
N ILE A 819 -12.15 -20.90 27.24
CA ILE A 819 -12.71 -19.58 27.54
C ILE A 819 -13.89 -19.35 26.58
N LYS A 820 -15.10 -19.16 27.13
CA LYS A 820 -16.32 -18.86 26.35
C LYS A 820 -16.21 -17.46 25.71
N LYS A 821 -16.13 -17.40 24.37
CA LYS A 821 -16.04 -16.15 23.59
C LYS A 821 -17.30 -15.28 23.73
N LYS A 822 -17.12 -13.95 23.72
CA LYS A 822 -18.24 -12.99 23.77
C LYS A 822 -18.81 -12.74 22.38
N ARG A 823 -20.14 -12.76 22.23
CA ARG A 823 -20.85 -12.65 20.94
C ARG A 823 -21.06 -11.20 20.52
N VAL A 824 -20.59 -10.84 19.34
CA VAL A 824 -20.74 -9.49 18.75
C VAL A 824 -21.60 -9.58 17.50
N VAL A 825 -22.80 -9.01 17.52
CA VAL A 825 -23.69 -8.98 16.36
C VAL A 825 -23.53 -7.64 15.64
N VAL A 826 -23.20 -7.66 14.35
CA VAL A 826 -23.03 -6.49 13.48
C VAL A 826 -24.18 -6.46 12.47
N LEU A 827 -25.04 -5.44 12.56
CA LEU A 827 -26.15 -5.24 11.63
C LEU A 827 -25.74 -4.29 10.50
N GLY A 828 -25.66 -4.80 9.28
CA GLY A 828 -25.37 -4.01 8.08
C GLY A 828 -23.89 -3.93 7.71
N THR A 829 -23.65 -3.81 6.41
CA THR A 829 -22.32 -3.91 5.77
C THR A 829 -21.93 -2.65 5.01
N GLY A 830 -22.47 -1.49 5.42
CA GLY A 830 -22.10 -0.19 4.88
C GLY A 830 -20.71 0.27 5.34
N TRP A 831 -20.42 1.56 5.14
CA TRP A 831 -19.15 2.21 5.49
C TRP A 831 -18.69 1.96 6.93
N ALA A 832 -19.59 2.10 7.90
CA ALA A 832 -19.29 1.88 9.32
C ALA A 832 -19.04 0.41 9.65
N GLY A 833 -19.94 -0.49 9.22
CA GLY A 833 -19.85 -1.93 9.51
C GLY A 833 -18.62 -2.57 8.87
N THR A 834 -18.32 -2.20 7.62
CA THR A 834 -17.14 -2.69 6.92
C THR A 834 -15.84 -2.18 7.55
N SER A 835 -15.79 -0.89 7.92
CA SER A 835 -14.61 -0.33 8.59
C SER A 835 -14.35 -0.98 9.96
N PHE A 836 -15.41 -1.22 10.73
CA PHE A 836 -15.35 -1.96 11.99
C PHE A 836 -14.78 -3.37 11.79
N LEU A 837 -15.32 -4.15 10.84
CA LEU A 837 -14.85 -5.50 10.52
C LEU A 837 -13.40 -5.53 10.02
N LYS A 838 -12.97 -4.49 9.28
CA LYS A 838 -11.58 -4.37 8.78
C LYS A 838 -10.58 -4.10 9.89
N GLN A 839 -10.97 -3.53 11.02
CA GLN A 839 -10.05 -3.12 12.09
C GLN A 839 -10.16 -3.98 13.36
N LEU A 840 -11.25 -4.72 13.54
CA LEU A 840 -11.39 -5.66 14.64
C LEU A 840 -10.40 -6.83 14.49
N ASN A 841 -9.56 -7.06 15.50
CA ASN A 841 -8.50 -8.05 15.48
C ASN A 841 -8.42 -8.91 16.76
N ASP A 842 -9.29 -8.70 17.75
CA ASP A 842 -9.29 -9.43 19.01
C ASP A 842 -10.02 -10.80 18.88
N PRO A 843 -9.33 -11.95 19.08
CA PRO A 843 -9.88 -13.29 18.91
C PRO A 843 -10.83 -13.74 20.03
N SER A 844 -10.98 -12.95 21.11
CA SER A 844 -11.90 -13.22 22.21
C SER A 844 -13.38 -13.05 21.84
N TYR A 845 -13.65 -12.46 20.68
CA TYR A 845 -14.98 -12.23 20.15
C TYR A 845 -15.41 -13.28 19.12
N ASP A 846 -16.68 -13.68 19.19
CA ASP A 846 -17.40 -14.44 18.15
C ASP A 846 -18.32 -13.47 17.41
N VAL A 847 -17.98 -13.13 16.15
CA VAL A 847 -18.62 -12.03 15.43
C VAL A 847 -19.64 -12.58 14.43
N GLN A 848 -20.87 -12.08 14.48
CA GLN A 848 -21.95 -12.44 13.58
C GLN A 848 -22.41 -11.21 12.81
N VAL A 849 -22.25 -11.23 11.50
CA VAL A 849 -22.63 -10.13 10.61
C VAL A 849 -23.95 -10.48 9.93
N ILE A 850 -24.95 -9.62 10.12
CA ILE A 850 -26.29 -9.78 9.55
C ILE A 850 -26.54 -8.59 8.62
N SER A 851 -26.71 -8.87 7.33
CA SER A 851 -26.98 -7.82 6.33
C SER A 851 -27.82 -8.37 5.20
N PRO A 852 -28.74 -7.59 4.61
CA PRO A 852 -29.55 -8.06 3.49
C PRO A 852 -28.74 -8.35 2.21
N ARG A 853 -27.44 -7.99 2.20
CA ARG A 853 -26.54 -8.15 1.06
C ARG A 853 -25.11 -8.49 1.47
N ASN A 854 -24.43 -9.33 0.68
CA ASN A 854 -23.09 -9.85 0.97
C ASN A 854 -21.95 -9.00 0.36
N TYR A 855 -22.16 -7.70 0.18
CA TYR A 855 -21.14 -6.81 -0.34
C TYR A 855 -21.17 -5.45 0.34
N PHE A 856 -20.00 -4.82 0.38
CA PHE A 856 -19.83 -3.39 0.58
C PHE A 856 -19.88 -2.72 -0.79
N ALA A 857 -20.57 -1.58 -0.91
CA ALA A 857 -20.61 -0.79 -2.13
C ALA A 857 -19.99 0.59 -1.89
N PHE A 858 -19.05 0.98 -2.75
CA PHE A 858 -18.47 2.31 -2.79
C PHE A 858 -19.46 3.28 -3.45
N THR A 859 -20.38 3.79 -2.62
CA THR A 859 -21.52 4.60 -3.06
C THR A 859 -21.18 5.89 -3.84
N PRO A 860 -20.00 6.55 -3.70
CA PRO A 860 -19.66 7.73 -4.50
C PRO A 860 -19.62 7.47 -6.01
N LEU A 861 -19.31 6.26 -6.46
CA LEU A 861 -19.24 5.94 -7.90
C LEU A 861 -20.56 5.40 -8.47
N LEU A 862 -21.66 5.42 -7.70
CA LEU A 862 -22.97 4.98 -8.18
C LEU A 862 -23.47 5.77 -9.39
N PRO A 863 -23.33 7.12 -9.46
CA PRO A 863 -23.70 7.88 -10.65
C PRO A 863 -23.06 7.35 -11.94
N SER A 864 -21.75 7.07 -11.95
CA SER A 864 -21.05 6.55 -13.13
C SER A 864 -21.49 5.13 -13.51
N VAL A 865 -22.03 4.34 -12.58
CA VAL A 865 -22.64 3.02 -12.87
C VAL A 865 -23.98 3.15 -13.60
N THR A 866 -24.74 4.23 -13.35
CA THR A 866 -26.04 4.47 -14.01
C THR A 866 -25.93 4.67 -15.52
N VAL A 867 -24.79 5.17 -16.00
CA VAL A 867 -24.52 5.39 -17.43
C VAL A 867 -23.62 4.32 -18.02
N GLY A 868 -22.91 3.57 -17.17
CA GLY A 868 -22.07 2.45 -17.59
C GLY A 868 -20.61 2.79 -17.82
N THR A 869 -20.18 4.01 -17.47
CA THR A 869 -18.78 4.44 -17.40
C THR A 869 -17.98 3.55 -16.44
N VAL A 870 -18.63 3.13 -15.34
CA VAL A 870 -18.06 2.19 -14.37
C VAL A 870 -18.92 0.94 -14.30
N GLU A 871 -18.29 -0.24 -14.35
CA GLU A 871 -19.01 -1.48 -14.12
C GLU A 871 -19.36 -1.67 -12.63
N PRO A 872 -20.58 -2.15 -12.30
CA PRO A 872 -21.01 -2.42 -10.93
C PRO A 872 -20.01 -3.23 -10.09
N ARG A 873 -19.34 -4.20 -10.72
CA ARG A 873 -18.34 -5.07 -10.06
C ARG A 873 -17.12 -4.32 -9.55
N SER A 874 -16.80 -3.17 -10.15
CA SER A 874 -15.62 -2.36 -9.80
C SER A 874 -15.81 -1.55 -8.52
N ILE A 875 -17.05 -1.38 -8.07
CA ILE A 875 -17.40 -0.57 -6.89
C ILE A 875 -17.89 -1.42 -5.72
N VAL A 876 -17.91 -2.75 -5.85
CA VAL A 876 -18.36 -3.68 -4.80
C VAL A 876 -17.23 -4.55 -4.29
N GLU A 877 -17.20 -4.76 -2.97
CA GLU A 877 -16.27 -5.66 -2.29
C GLU A 877 -17.06 -6.71 -1.49
N PRO A 878 -16.94 -8.02 -1.80
CA PRO A 878 -17.66 -9.06 -1.07
C PRO A 878 -17.25 -9.11 0.42
N ILE A 879 -18.23 -9.10 1.33
CA ILE A 879 -17.96 -9.10 2.78
C ILE A 879 -17.23 -10.38 3.21
N ARG A 880 -17.58 -11.51 2.61
CA ARG A 880 -16.87 -12.78 2.82
C ARG A 880 -15.37 -12.70 2.50
N ASN A 881 -14.96 -11.88 1.54
CA ASN A 881 -13.53 -11.69 1.24
C ASN A 881 -12.84 -10.81 2.29
N ILE A 882 -13.55 -9.80 2.80
CA ILE A 882 -13.05 -8.87 3.82
C ILE A 882 -12.74 -9.62 5.12
N VAL A 883 -13.59 -10.60 5.49
CA VAL A 883 -13.45 -11.35 6.75
C VAL A 883 -12.55 -12.59 6.65
N LYS A 884 -12.30 -13.13 5.45
CA LYS A 884 -11.50 -14.36 5.25
C LYS A 884 -10.03 -14.24 5.69
N LYS A 885 -9.50 -13.01 5.75
CA LYS A 885 -8.10 -12.72 6.09
C LYS A 885 -7.89 -12.33 7.56
N LYS A 886 -8.87 -12.59 8.42
CA LYS A 886 -8.87 -12.12 9.82
C LYS A 886 -8.61 -13.24 10.81
N ASN A 887 -7.92 -12.90 11.90
CA ASN A 887 -7.64 -13.78 13.04
C ASN A 887 -8.83 -13.89 14.02
N VAL A 888 -10.02 -13.47 13.58
CA VAL A 888 -11.27 -13.44 14.36
C VAL A 888 -12.29 -14.30 13.61
N ASP A 889 -13.02 -15.15 14.33
CA ASP A 889 -14.07 -15.99 13.75
C ASP A 889 -15.29 -15.11 13.44
N VAL A 890 -15.54 -14.85 12.16
CA VAL A 890 -16.63 -14.01 11.68
C VAL A 890 -17.59 -14.82 10.82
N ARG A 891 -18.83 -14.96 11.29
CA ARG A 891 -19.93 -15.60 10.56
C ARG A 891 -20.79 -14.54 9.89
N TYR A 892 -21.14 -14.76 8.62
CA TYR A 892 -21.97 -13.84 7.85
C TYR A 892 -23.29 -14.50 7.44
N TRP A 893 -24.41 -13.82 7.71
CA TRP A 893 -25.77 -14.21 7.36
C TRP A 893 -26.43 -13.15 6.48
N GLU A 894 -26.94 -13.61 5.33
CA GLU A 894 -27.68 -12.77 4.38
C GLU A 894 -29.16 -12.68 4.80
N ALA A 895 -29.46 -11.74 5.68
CA ALA A 895 -30.78 -11.58 6.29
C ALA A 895 -31.04 -10.12 6.67
N GLU A 896 -32.31 -9.75 6.76
CA GLU A 896 -32.75 -8.42 7.19
C GLU A 896 -33.24 -8.48 8.65
N CYS A 897 -32.79 -7.51 9.45
CA CYS A 897 -33.24 -7.34 10.83
C CYS A 897 -34.53 -6.51 10.85
N PHE A 898 -35.61 -7.09 11.38
CA PHE A 898 -36.91 -6.40 11.46
C PHE A 898 -37.30 -6.00 12.90
N LYS A 899 -36.70 -6.60 13.93
CA LYS A 899 -36.94 -6.25 15.33
C LYS A 899 -35.69 -6.46 16.18
N ILE A 900 -35.38 -5.50 17.04
CA ILE A 900 -34.31 -5.57 18.04
C ILE A 900 -34.95 -5.51 19.42
N ASP A 901 -34.66 -6.48 20.28
CA ASP A 901 -35.08 -6.51 21.67
C ASP A 901 -33.88 -6.21 22.57
N SER A 902 -33.94 -5.05 23.24
CA SER A 902 -32.89 -4.59 24.16
C SER A 902 -32.93 -5.31 25.51
N GLN A 903 -34.12 -5.73 25.98
CA GLN A 903 -34.30 -6.36 27.29
C GLN A 903 -33.82 -7.81 27.28
N SER A 904 -34.19 -8.57 26.25
CA SER A 904 -33.79 -9.97 26.12
C SER A 904 -32.44 -10.17 25.40
N LYS A 905 -31.83 -9.09 24.90
CA LYS A 905 -30.59 -9.08 24.10
C LYS A 905 -30.64 -9.99 22.87
N LYS A 906 -31.73 -9.83 22.09
CA LYS A 906 -32.00 -10.63 20.89
C LYS A 906 -32.29 -9.76 19.68
N VAL A 907 -31.83 -10.21 18.53
CA VAL A 907 -32.17 -9.64 17.22
C VAL A 907 -33.03 -10.65 16.46
N HIS A 908 -34.17 -10.20 15.95
CA HIS A 908 -35.04 -10.99 15.09
C HIS A 908 -34.77 -10.63 13.63
N CYS A 909 -34.49 -11.67 12.85
CA CYS A 909 -34.09 -11.54 11.46
C CYS A 909 -34.95 -12.46 10.60
N HIS A 910 -35.18 -12.06 9.34
CA HIS A 910 -35.76 -12.94 8.34
C HIS A 910 -34.79 -13.12 7.19
N SER A 911 -34.67 -14.35 6.69
CA SER A 911 -33.85 -14.67 5.53
C SER A 911 -34.36 -13.96 4.28
N ASN A 912 -33.44 -13.55 3.40
CA ASN A 912 -33.77 -13.06 2.07
C ASN A 912 -33.95 -14.19 1.04
N GLN A 913 -33.62 -15.43 1.41
CA GLN A 913 -33.78 -16.60 0.54
C GLN A 913 -35.06 -17.38 0.88
N ASN A 914 -35.86 -17.69 -0.13
CA ASN A 914 -37.02 -18.57 0.00
C ASN A 914 -36.55 -20.02 -0.06
N VAL A 915 -36.37 -20.66 1.09
CA VAL A 915 -35.84 -22.04 1.14
C VAL A 915 -36.95 -23.08 0.88
N ASP A 916 -38.21 -22.81 1.25
CA ASP A 916 -39.28 -23.84 1.23
C ASP A 916 -40.64 -23.41 0.65
N GLY A 917 -40.73 -22.33 -0.12
CA GLY A 917 -41.99 -21.90 -0.75
C GLY A 917 -43.11 -21.44 0.22
N ASN A 918 -42.87 -21.45 1.53
CA ASN A 918 -43.83 -21.16 2.59
C ASN A 918 -43.56 -19.83 3.36
N GLY A 919 -42.82 -18.90 2.76
CA GLY A 919 -42.53 -17.59 3.34
C GLY A 919 -41.07 -17.40 3.75
N LYS A 920 -40.74 -16.19 4.25
CA LYS A 920 -39.39 -15.84 4.71
C LYS A 920 -39.10 -16.57 6.03
N GLU A 921 -38.01 -17.33 6.09
CA GLU A 921 -37.58 -18.02 7.31
C GLU A 921 -37.14 -17.00 8.38
N GLU A 922 -37.78 -17.00 9.55
CA GLU A 922 -37.44 -16.13 10.67
C GLU A 922 -36.52 -16.85 11.65
N PHE A 923 -35.46 -16.18 12.10
CA PHE A 923 -34.54 -16.68 13.11
C PHE A 923 -34.16 -15.59 14.11
N VAL A 924 -33.60 -16.01 15.24
CA VAL A 924 -33.22 -15.12 16.34
C VAL A 924 -31.74 -15.26 16.63
N ALA A 925 -31.04 -14.12 16.74
CA ALA A 925 -29.63 -14.04 17.09
C ALA A 925 -29.46 -13.38 18.45
N ASP A 926 -28.86 -14.09 19.41
CA ASP A 926 -28.47 -13.51 20.69
C ASP A 926 -27.20 -12.67 20.55
N TYR A 927 -27.08 -11.58 21.31
CA TYR A 927 -25.87 -10.76 21.33
C TYR A 927 -25.39 -10.42 22.74
N ASP A 928 -24.07 -10.34 22.92
CA ASP A 928 -23.48 -9.69 24.11
C ASP A 928 -23.16 -8.22 23.81
N TYR A 929 -22.74 -7.93 22.57
CA TYR A 929 -22.54 -6.59 22.02
C TYR A 929 -23.28 -6.45 20.69
N LEU A 930 -23.97 -5.33 20.48
CA LEU A 930 -24.71 -5.02 19.25
C LEU A 930 -24.12 -3.80 18.54
N VAL A 931 -23.66 -3.99 17.31
CA VAL A 931 -23.14 -2.93 16.43
C VAL A 931 -24.16 -2.65 15.33
N ILE A 932 -24.74 -1.45 15.31
CA ILE A 932 -25.74 -1.06 14.32
C ILE A 932 -25.09 -0.22 13.21
N ALA A 933 -25.02 -0.78 12.01
CA ALA A 933 -24.40 -0.20 10.82
C ALA A 933 -25.26 -0.40 9.55
N MET A 934 -26.59 -0.37 9.70
CA MET A 934 -27.55 -0.62 8.61
C MET A 934 -27.71 0.54 7.60
N GLY A 935 -27.07 1.69 7.85
CA GLY A 935 -27.15 2.86 6.98
C GLY A 935 -28.53 3.54 7.02
N GLY A 936 -28.74 4.49 6.10
CA GLY A 936 -29.98 5.25 5.98
C GLY A 936 -30.78 4.87 4.73
N ARG A 937 -32.11 4.87 4.85
CA ARG A 937 -33.05 4.69 3.72
C ARG A 937 -33.30 6.02 3.00
N PRO A 938 -33.71 6.02 1.72
CA PRO A 938 -34.20 7.22 1.06
C PRO A 938 -35.36 7.83 1.87
N ASN A 939 -35.32 9.14 2.12
CA ASN A 939 -36.44 9.84 2.73
C ASN A 939 -37.32 10.44 1.65
N THR A 940 -38.58 10.01 1.61
CA THR A 940 -39.57 10.50 0.64
C THR A 940 -40.36 11.70 1.16
N PHE A 941 -40.12 12.14 2.41
CA PHE A 941 -40.86 13.21 3.09
C PHE A 941 -42.38 12.98 3.13
N ASN A 942 -42.81 11.71 3.00
CA ASN A 942 -44.21 11.31 2.82
C ASN A 942 -44.88 11.93 1.57
N THR A 943 -44.11 12.31 0.56
CA THR A 943 -44.61 12.81 -0.71
C THR A 943 -45.32 11.67 -1.47
N PRO A 944 -46.62 11.79 -1.79
CA PRO A 944 -47.38 10.74 -2.46
C PRO A 944 -46.81 10.39 -3.85
N GLY A 945 -46.73 9.09 -4.16
CA GLY A 945 -46.29 8.57 -5.46
C GLY A 945 -44.78 8.42 -5.63
N VAL A 946 -43.96 8.87 -4.67
CA VAL A 946 -42.48 8.79 -4.79
C VAL A 946 -41.99 7.35 -4.70
N VAL A 947 -42.54 6.53 -3.82
CA VAL A 947 -42.10 5.13 -3.63
C VAL A 947 -42.52 4.28 -4.83
N GLU A 948 -43.66 4.58 -5.42
CA GLU A 948 -44.29 3.83 -6.50
C GLU A 948 -43.69 4.15 -7.87
N HIS A 949 -43.36 5.42 -8.14
CA HIS A 949 -43.03 5.89 -9.49
C HIS A 949 -41.56 6.36 -9.68
N CYS A 950 -40.82 6.67 -8.60
CA CYS A 950 -39.45 7.17 -8.72
C CYS A 950 -38.41 6.05 -8.64
N ASN A 951 -37.30 6.22 -9.36
CA ASN A 951 -36.09 5.44 -9.11
C ASN A 951 -35.26 6.10 -8.01
N PHE A 952 -34.83 5.34 -7.01
CA PHE A 952 -33.84 5.82 -6.04
C PHE A 952 -32.43 5.63 -6.60
N LEU A 953 -31.44 6.36 -6.09
CA LEU A 953 -30.02 6.16 -6.41
C LEU A 953 -29.23 6.02 -5.10
N LYS A 954 -29.36 4.85 -4.46
CA LYS A 954 -28.70 4.56 -3.18
C LYS A 954 -27.87 3.29 -3.20
N GLU A 955 -28.30 2.31 -3.98
CA GLU A 955 -27.68 0.99 -4.10
C GLU A 955 -27.22 0.67 -5.51
N VAL A 956 -26.52 -0.45 -5.70
CA VAL A 956 -26.00 -0.85 -7.01
C VAL A 956 -27.13 -1.31 -7.93
N GLU A 957 -28.12 -2.01 -7.39
CA GLU A 957 -29.31 -2.47 -8.12
C GLU A 957 -30.17 -1.30 -8.63
N ASP A 958 -30.21 -0.22 -7.85
CA ASP A 958 -30.84 1.04 -8.22
C ASP A 958 -30.16 1.63 -9.47
N ALA A 959 -28.83 1.74 -9.44
CA ALA A 959 -28.06 2.29 -10.55
C ALA A 959 -28.22 1.46 -11.84
N GLN A 960 -28.22 0.13 -11.71
CA GLN A 960 -28.50 -0.77 -12.83
C GLN A 960 -29.93 -0.65 -13.37
N ARG A 961 -30.91 -0.40 -12.49
CA ARG A 961 -32.30 -0.15 -12.89
C ARG A 961 -32.39 1.16 -13.67
N ILE A 962 -31.80 2.24 -13.17
CA ILE A 962 -31.75 3.54 -13.84
C ILE A 962 -31.12 3.40 -15.23
N ARG A 963 -29.98 2.70 -15.34
CA ARG A 963 -29.32 2.46 -16.63
C ARG A 963 -30.25 1.82 -17.65
N ARG A 964 -30.96 0.76 -17.25
CA ARG A 964 -31.94 0.09 -18.11
C ARG A 964 -33.08 1.03 -18.48
N SER A 965 -33.62 1.78 -17.53
CA SER A 965 -34.68 2.75 -17.77
C SER A 965 -34.28 3.85 -18.76
N VAL A 966 -33.04 4.36 -18.70
CA VAL A 966 -32.52 5.33 -19.67
C VAL A 966 -32.52 4.72 -21.07
N VAL A 967 -31.97 3.51 -21.24
CA VAL A 967 -31.93 2.82 -22.53
C VAL A 967 -33.36 2.53 -23.04
N ASP A 968 -34.25 2.05 -22.17
CA ASP A 968 -35.64 1.76 -22.51
C ASP A 968 -36.38 3.02 -22.99
N CYS A 969 -36.09 4.20 -22.43
CA CYS A 969 -36.64 5.47 -22.91
C CYS A 969 -36.21 5.77 -24.36
N PHE A 970 -34.93 5.57 -24.69
CA PHE A 970 -34.42 5.79 -26.06
C PHE A 970 -34.95 4.77 -27.06
N GLU A 971 -35.08 3.51 -26.66
CA GLU A 971 -35.70 2.47 -27.48
C GLU A 971 -37.17 2.76 -27.74
N LYS A 972 -37.94 3.12 -26.69
CA LYS A 972 -39.34 3.52 -26.85
C LYS A 972 -39.47 4.72 -27.78
N ALA A 973 -38.66 5.76 -27.61
CA ALA A 973 -38.72 6.97 -28.43
C ALA A 973 -38.38 6.73 -29.91
N SER A 974 -37.66 5.64 -30.20
CA SER A 974 -37.29 5.22 -31.56
C SER A 974 -38.42 4.51 -32.31
N LEU A 975 -39.53 4.19 -31.64
CA LEU A 975 -40.68 3.57 -32.29
C LEU A 975 -41.33 4.52 -33.32
N PRO A 976 -41.65 4.04 -34.53
CA PRO A 976 -42.17 4.88 -35.61
C PRO A 976 -43.61 5.37 -35.36
N SER A 977 -44.35 4.72 -34.45
CA SER A 977 -45.77 5.02 -34.16
C SER A 977 -46.00 6.21 -33.22
N LEU A 978 -44.95 6.75 -32.60
CA LEU A 978 -45.07 7.81 -31.59
C LEU A 978 -45.07 9.22 -32.17
N SER A 979 -45.85 10.12 -31.56
CA SER A 979 -45.84 11.55 -31.89
C SER A 979 -44.60 12.25 -31.34
N ASP A 980 -44.30 13.45 -31.85
CA ASP A 980 -43.17 14.25 -31.38
C ASP A 980 -43.35 14.73 -29.93
N GLU A 981 -44.60 14.96 -29.49
CA GLU A 981 -44.96 15.29 -28.12
C GLU A 981 -44.71 14.10 -27.19
N GLU A 982 -45.06 12.88 -27.61
CA GLU A 982 -44.80 11.66 -26.85
C GLU A 982 -43.30 11.38 -26.72
N ARG A 983 -42.53 11.62 -27.78
CA ARG A 983 -41.05 11.53 -27.76
C ARG A 983 -40.43 12.51 -26.77
N LYS A 984 -40.89 13.76 -26.74
CA LYS A 984 -40.44 14.77 -25.76
C LYS A 984 -40.74 14.35 -24.34
N LYS A 985 -41.90 13.76 -24.09
CA LYS A 985 -42.28 13.24 -22.77
C LYS A 985 -41.37 12.09 -22.35
N ILE A 986 -41.17 11.08 -23.20
CA ILE A 986 -40.35 9.90 -22.88
C ILE A 986 -38.87 10.25 -22.65
N LEU A 987 -38.35 11.26 -23.36
CA LEU A 987 -36.96 11.71 -23.27
C LEU A 987 -36.74 12.89 -22.31
N HIS A 988 -37.72 13.16 -21.43
CA HIS A 988 -37.56 14.11 -20.33
C HIS A 988 -37.15 13.37 -19.05
N PHE A 989 -35.90 13.58 -18.64
CA PHE A 989 -35.31 13.03 -17.43
C PHE A 989 -35.36 14.06 -16.30
N VAL A 990 -35.93 13.69 -15.16
CA VAL A 990 -36.05 14.57 -14.00
C VAL A 990 -35.23 14.02 -12.83
N VAL A 991 -34.34 14.83 -12.29
CA VAL A 991 -33.51 14.52 -11.12
C VAL A 991 -33.98 15.35 -9.95
N VAL A 992 -34.43 14.71 -8.88
CA VAL A 992 -34.87 15.37 -7.65
C VAL A 992 -33.76 15.28 -6.62
N GLY A 993 -33.27 16.44 -6.17
CA GLY A 993 -32.14 16.58 -5.25
C GLY A 993 -30.89 17.14 -5.92
N GLY A 994 -30.48 18.31 -5.49
CA GLY A 994 -29.25 19.02 -5.81
C GLY A 994 -28.10 18.72 -4.85
N GLY A 995 -28.16 17.60 -4.10
CA GLY A 995 -27.00 17.11 -3.36
C GLY A 995 -25.90 16.57 -4.30
N PRO A 996 -24.69 16.26 -3.80
CA PRO A 996 -23.57 15.80 -4.64
C PRO A 996 -23.93 14.64 -5.58
N THR A 997 -24.62 13.61 -5.09
CA THR A 997 -25.04 12.45 -5.90
C THR A 997 -26.02 12.82 -7.02
N GLY A 998 -26.98 13.72 -6.77
CA GLY A 998 -27.96 14.13 -7.78
C GLY A 998 -27.35 15.03 -8.86
N VAL A 999 -26.47 15.94 -8.46
CA VAL A 999 -25.71 16.79 -9.37
C VAL A 999 -24.77 15.95 -10.23
N GLU A 1000 -24.01 15.05 -9.63
CA GLU A 1000 -23.09 14.15 -10.34
C GLU A 1000 -23.83 13.25 -11.34
N PHE A 1001 -24.97 12.67 -10.95
CA PHE A 1001 -25.81 11.89 -11.85
C PHE A 1001 -26.36 12.72 -13.02
N ALA A 1002 -26.83 13.95 -12.77
CA ALA A 1002 -27.35 14.80 -13.84
C ALA A 1002 -26.27 15.16 -14.87
N ALA A 1003 -25.03 15.39 -14.40
CA ALA A 1003 -23.89 15.64 -15.27
C ALA A 1003 -23.48 14.40 -16.08
N GLU A 1004 -23.31 13.24 -15.41
CA GLU A 1004 -22.98 11.97 -16.07
C GLU A 1004 -24.05 11.57 -17.11
N LEU A 1005 -25.33 11.75 -16.78
CA LEU A 1005 -26.43 11.50 -17.71
C LEU A 1005 -26.38 12.44 -18.92
N HIS A 1006 -26.09 13.73 -18.70
CA HIS A 1006 -25.94 14.69 -19.80
C HIS A 1006 -24.82 14.27 -20.75
N ASP A 1007 -23.66 13.90 -20.22
CA ASP A 1007 -22.49 13.52 -21.01
C ASP A 1007 -22.76 12.21 -21.77
N PHE A 1008 -23.32 11.20 -21.10
CA PHE A 1008 -23.70 9.92 -21.72
C PHE A 1008 -24.72 10.11 -22.84
N VAL A 1009 -25.74 10.95 -22.63
CA VAL A 1009 -26.74 11.22 -23.67
C VAL A 1009 -26.09 11.94 -24.85
N THR A 1010 -25.29 12.98 -24.59
CA THR A 1010 -24.73 13.86 -25.62
C THR A 1010 -23.62 13.20 -26.43
N GLU A 1011 -22.77 12.40 -25.79
CA GLU A 1011 -21.59 11.80 -26.42
C GLU A 1011 -21.85 10.40 -26.98
N ASP A 1012 -22.64 9.58 -26.29
CA ASP A 1012 -22.82 8.16 -26.65
C ASP A 1012 -24.18 7.91 -27.31
N LEU A 1013 -25.27 8.23 -26.63
CA LEU A 1013 -26.61 7.90 -27.14
C LEU A 1013 -26.97 8.70 -28.38
N VAL A 1014 -26.50 9.93 -28.52
CA VAL A 1014 -26.71 10.75 -29.74
C VAL A 1014 -26.05 10.12 -30.98
N LYS A 1015 -24.95 9.35 -30.82
CA LYS A 1015 -24.34 8.62 -31.95
C LYS A 1015 -25.20 7.44 -32.39
N LEU A 1016 -25.89 6.79 -31.45
CA LEU A 1016 -26.73 5.62 -31.70
C LEU A 1016 -28.16 6.00 -32.15
N TYR A 1017 -28.73 7.07 -31.59
CA TYR A 1017 -30.10 7.55 -31.85
C TYR A 1017 -30.11 9.03 -32.28
N PRO A 1018 -29.55 9.38 -33.45
CA PRO A 1018 -29.37 10.77 -33.86
C PRO A 1018 -30.69 11.56 -33.99
N ALA A 1019 -31.80 10.88 -34.32
CA ALA A 1019 -33.13 11.49 -34.43
C ALA A 1019 -33.74 11.88 -33.07
N ALA A 1020 -33.34 11.21 -31.99
CA ALA A 1020 -33.85 11.43 -30.64
C ALA A 1020 -33.23 12.66 -29.95
N ARG A 1021 -32.04 13.09 -30.40
CA ARG A 1021 -31.25 14.20 -29.81
C ARG A 1021 -32.06 15.46 -29.53
N LYS A 1022 -32.89 15.89 -30.48
CA LYS A 1022 -33.65 17.15 -30.40
C LYS A 1022 -34.78 17.14 -29.36
N TYR A 1023 -35.10 15.97 -28.80
CA TYR A 1023 -36.20 15.80 -27.86
C TYR A 1023 -35.74 15.56 -26.42
N VAL A 1024 -34.44 15.36 -26.19
CA VAL A 1024 -33.88 15.12 -24.85
C VAL A 1024 -33.98 16.38 -24.02
N LYS A 1025 -34.49 16.24 -22.79
CA LYS A 1025 -34.48 17.29 -21.77
C LYS A 1025 -34.06 16.71 -20.43
N ILE A 1026 -33.16 17.38 -19.71
CA ILE A 1026 -32.77 17.03 -18.35
C ILE A 1026 -33.15 18.19 -17.42
N THR A 1027 -33.90 17.90 -16.36
CA THR A 1027 -34.31 18.90 -15.34
C THR A 1027 -33.88 18.45 -13.96
N LEU A 1028 -33.18 19.32 -13.23
CA LEU A 1028 -32.80 19.10 -11.83
C LEU A 1028 -33.68 19.96 -10.92
N LEU A 1029 -34.39 19.34 -9.98
CA LEU A 1029 -35.23 19.99 -8.98
C LEU A 1029 -34.54 20.01 -7.62
N GLU A 1030 -34.38 21.19 -7.02
CA GLU A 1030 -33.86 21.36 -5.67
C GLU A 1030 -34.79 22.29 -4.87
N ALA A 1031 -35.09 21.91 -3.62
CA ALA A 1031 -35.96 22.66 -2.73
C ALA A 1031 -35.24 23.85 -2.08
N ALA A 1032 -33.92 23.76 -1.92
CA ALA A 1032 -33.08 24.85 -1.48
C ALA A 1032 -32.86 25.91 -2.57
N ASP A 1033 -32.36 27.08 -2.16
CA ASP A 1033 -32.08 28.20 -3.06
C ASP A 1033 -30.83 27.96 -3.93
N HIS A 1034 -30.10 26.87 -3.68
CA HIS A 1034 -28.85 26.52 -4.31
C HIS A 1034 -28.65 25.01 -4.38
N ILE A 1035 -27.92 24.50 -5.38
CA ILE A 1035 -27.41 23.12 -5.38
C ILE A 1035 -26.12 23.01 -4.55
N LEU A 1036 -25.74 21.78 -4.18
CA LEU A 1036 -24.54 21.48 -3.41
C LEU A 1036 -24.46 22.29 -2.10
N THR A 1037 -25.58 22.44 -1.39
CA THR A 1037 -25.72 23.30 -0.20
C THR A 1037 -24.74 23.00 0.95
N MET A 1038 -24.10 21.83 0.92
CA MET A 1038 -23.06 21.43 1.89
C MET A 1038 -21.66 21.96 1.53
N PHE A 1039 -21.49 22.54 0.35
CA PHE A 1039 -20.22 23.05 -0.18
C PHE A 1039 -20.16 24.59 -0.12
N ASP A 1040 -18.96 25.14 -0.32
CA ASP A 1040 -18.75 26.59 -0.36
C ASP A 1040 -19.54 27.23 -1.50
N LYS A 1041 -20.06 28.43 -1.27
CA LYS A 1041 -20.93 29.16 -2.21
C LYS A 1041 -20.30 29.30 -3.60
N ARG A 1042 -18.96 29.44 -3.69
CA ARG A 1042 -18.26 29.53 -4.98
C ARG A 1042 -18.37 28.26 -5.81
N ILE A 1043 -18.37 27.08 -5.17
CA ILE A 1043 -18.49 25.78 -5.84
C ILE A 1043 -19.92 25.61 -6.37
N THR A 1044 -20.90 25.97 -5.54
CA THR A 1044 -22.30 26.02 -5.91
C THR A 1044 -22.55 26.91 -7.14
N GLU A 1045 -22.09 28.16 -7.11
CA GLU A 1045 -22.29 29.12 -8.21
C GLU A 1045 -21.64 28.60 -9.51
N PHE A 1046 -20.43 28.04 -9.42
CA PHE A 1046 -19.76 27.44 -10.57
C PHE A 1046 -20.54 26.25 -11.17
N ALA A 1047 -21.08 25.37 -10.33
CA ALA A 1047 -21.84 24.21 -10.77
C ALA A 1047 -23.15 24.62 -11.46
N GLU A 1048 -23.86 25.61 -10.90
CA GLU A 1048 -25.09 26.17 -11.49
C GLU A 1048 -24.81 26.81 -12.86
N ASP A 1049 -23.75 27.62 -12.97
CA ASP A 1049 -23.33 28.24 -14.23
C ASP A 1049 -22.87 27.22 -15.28
N LYS A 1050 -22.26 26.12 -14.85
CA LYS A 1050 -21.91 25.01 -15.75
C LYS A 1050 -23.17 24.33 -16.29
N PHE A 1051 -24.10 23.95 -15.41
CA PHE A 1051 -25.32 23.23 -15.80
C PHE A 1051 -26.17 24.04 -16.77
N LYS A 1052 -26.23 25.36 -16.56
CA LYS A 1052 -26.88 26.29 -17.48
C LYS A 1052 -26.24 26.31 -18.87
N ARG A 1053 -24.91 26.21 -18.96
CA ARG A 1053 -24.17 26.13 -20.24
C ARG A 1053 -24.35 24.78 -20.93
N ASP A 1054 -24.42 23.71 -20.15
CA ASP A 1054 -24.63 22.34 -20.64
C ASP A 1054 -26.11 22.08 -21.02
N GLY A 1055 -27.01 23.04 -20.78
CA GLY A 1055 -28.43 22.91 -21.15
C GLY A 1055 -29.26 22.06 -20.18
N ILE A 1056 -28.75 21.83 -18.97
CA ILE A 1056 -29.48 21.18 -17.87
C ILE A 1056 -30.37 22.23 -17.19
N ASP A 1057 -31.69 21.98 -17.12
CA ASP A 1057 -32.69 22.90 -16.55
C ASP A 1057 -32.70 22.78 -15.02
N VAL A 1058 -31.99 23.66 -14.33
CA VAL A 1058 -31.91 23.68 -12.85
C VAL A 1058 -33.01 24.56 -12.27
N LYS A 1059 -33.93 23.94 -11.50
CA LYS A 1059 -35.04 24.60 -10.82
C LYS A 1059 -34.81 24.61 -9.30
N LEU A 1060 -34.33 25.75 -8.82
CA LEU A 1060 -34.07 26.02 -7.40
C LEU A 1060 -35.36 26.43 -6.69
N GLY A 1061 -35.39 26.31 -5.36
CA GLY A 1061 -36.55 26.65 -4.54
C GLY A 1061 -37.83 25.89 -4.91
N SER A 1062 -37.71 24.72 -5.56
CA SER A 1062 -38.82 23.97 -6.16
C SER A 1062 -39.01 22.65 -5.41
N MET A 1063 -40.01 22.62 -4.52
CA MET A 1063 -40.29 21.45 -3.67
C MET A 1063 -41.30 20.52 -4.35
N VAL A 1064 -40.97 19.23 -4.47
CA VAL A 1064 -41.87 18.23 -5.05
C VAL A 1064 -43.01 17.91 -4.08
N THR A 1065 -44.25 18.04 -4.54
CA THR A 1065 -45.46 17.84 -3.73
C THR A 1065 -46.18 16.52 -4.03
N LYS A 1066 -46.11 16.04 -5.27
CA LYS A 1066 -46.73 14.79 -5.72
C LYS A 1066 -46.03 14.25 -6.95
N VAL A 1067 -45.93 12.93 -7.04
CA VAL A 1067 -45.52 12.22 -8.25
C VAL A 1067 -46.67 11.31 -8.70
N SER A 1068 -46.91 11.22 -10.00
CA SER A 1068 -47.86 10.28 -10.62
C SER A 1068 -47.16 9.58 -11.77
N ASP A 1069 -47.74 8.55 -12.39
CA ASP A 1069 -47.07 7.73 -13.43
C ASP A 1069 -46.41 8.51 -14.59
N ASN A 1070 -46.93 9.71 -14.90
CA ASN A 1070 -46.58 10.45 -16.10
C ASN A 1070 -46.16 11.90 -15.85
N GLU A 1071 -46.40 12.43 -14.64
CA GLU A 1071 -46.18 13.84 -14.31
C GLU A 1071 -45.68 14.01 -12.87
N ILE A 1072 -44.83 15.03 -12.68
CA ILE A 1072 -44.34 15.48 -11.38
C ILE A 1072 -44.84 16.89 -11.09
N SER A 1073 -45.38 17.10 -9.89
CA SER A 1073 -45.82 18.40 -9.40
C SER A 1073 -44.78 18.99 -8.45
N ALA A 1074 -44.28 20.17 -8.77
CA ALA A 1074 -43.34 20.92 -7.95
C ALA A 1074 -43.89 22.31 -7.61
N LYS A 1075 -43.88 22.67 -6.34
CA LYS A 1075 -44.28 23.99 -5.83
C LYS A 1075 -43.05 24.88 -5.66
N ALA A 1076 -43.05 26.02 -6.33
CA ALA A 1076 -42.01 27.03 -6.15
C ALA A 1076 -42.19 27.77 -4.81
N ARG A 1077 -41.07 28.03 -4.13
CA ARG A 1077 -41.03 28.63 -2.78
C ARG A 1077 -41.26 30.14 -2.81
N VAL A 1078 -40.91 30.80 -3.91
CA VAL A 1078 -40.92 32.27 -4.05
C VAL A 1078 -42.33 32.82 -4.31
N ASP A 1079 -43.13 32.15 -5.15
CA ASP A 1079 -44.47 32.58 -5.57
C ASP A 1079 -45.59 31.60 -5.17
N GLY A 1080 -45.23 30.41 -4.65
CA GLY A 1080 -46.19 29.37 -4.28
C GLY A 1080 -46.84 28.66 -5.47
N GLN A 1081 -46.40 28.94 -6.70
CA GLN A 1081 -46.99 28.40 -7.92
C GLN A 1081 -46.65 26.90 -8.06
N VAL A 1082 -47.65 26.09 -8.40
CA VAL A 1082 -47.46 24.65 -8.66
C VAL A 1082 -47.25 24.43 -10.15
N THR A 1083 -46.11 23.85 -10.50
CA THR A 1083 -45.76 23.49 -11.88
C THR A 1083 -45.86 21.97 -12.05
N ASN A 1084 -46.58 21.54 -13.08
CA ASN A 1084 -46.64 20.13 -13.47
C ASN A 1084 -45.74 19.92 -14.69
N MET A 1085 -44.91 18.89 -14.65
CA MET A 1085 -44.00 18.54 -15.74
C MET A 1085 -44.18 17.07 -16.12
N PRO A 1086 -44.40 16.76 -17.40
CA PRO A 1086 -44.36 15.39 -17.87
C PRO A 1086 -42.93 14.84 -17.74
N TYR A 1087 -42.78 13.53 -17.57
CA TYR A 1087 -41.45 12.90 -17.52
C TYR A 1087 -41.47 11.52 -18.15
N GLY A 1088 -40.30 11.04 -18.55
CA GLY A 1088 -40.07 9.65 -18.97
C GLY A 1088 -39.39 8.83 -17.89
N MET A 1089 -38.51 9.45 -17.09
CA MET A 1089 -37.89 8.83 -15.92
C MET A 1089 -37.60 9.88 -14.84
N ILE A 1090 -37.90 9.54 -13.59
CA ILE A 1090 -37.51 10.33 -12.41
C ILE A 1090 -36.46 9.57 -11.60
N VAL A 1091 -35.45 10.29 -11.14
CA VAL A 1091 -34.50 9.84 -10.10
C VAL A 1091 -34.66 10.69 -8.84
N TRP A 1092 -34.93 10.03 -7.72
CA TRP A 1092 -35.02 10.63 -6.39
C TRP A 1092 -33.72 10.41 -5.61
N SER A 1093 -32.91 11.47 -5.51
CA SER A 1093 -31.58 11.44 -4.90
C SER A 1093 -31.48 12.24 -3.59
N THR A 1094 -32.58 12.81 -3.13
CA THR A 1094 -32.64 13.64 -1.91
C THR A 1094 -33.23 12.90 -0.71
N GLY A 1095 -32.83 13.33 0.49
CA GLY A 1095 -33.37 12.86 1.75
C GLY A 1095 -32.75 11.53 2.23
N ILE A 1096 -32.30 11.52 3.49
CA ILE A 1096 -31.86 10.32 4.19
C ILE A 1096 -32.73 10.16 5.43
N GLY A 1097 -33.28 8.96 5.64
CA GLY A 1097 -34.14 8.62 6.75
C GLY A 1097 -33.61 7.41 7.53
N ALA A 1098 -33.98 7.33 8.81
CA ALA A 1098 -33.69 6.19 9.66
C ALA A 1098 -34.59 4.98 9.32
N HIS A 1099 -34.06 3.77 9.52
CA HIS A 1099 -34.85 2.55 9.41
C HIS A 1099 -35.94 2.50 10.50
N PRO A 1100 -37.17 2.03 10.22
CA PRO A 1100 -38.23 1.92 11.23
C PRO A 1100 -37.81 1.13 12.47
N VAL A 1101 -37.17 -0.04 12.28
CA VAL A 1101 -36.63 -0.88 13.37
C VAL A 1101 -35.68 -0.12 14.30
N ILE A 1102 -34.89 0.80 13.74
CA ILE A 1102 -33.96 1.62 14.51
C ILE A 1102 -34.69 2.71 15.26
N ARG A 1103 -35.67 3.37 14.62
CA ARG A 1103 -36.51 4.35 15.31
C ARG A 1103 -37.26 3.74 16.49
N ASP A 1104 -37.78 2.53 16.33
CA ASP A 1104 -38.51 1.82 17.38
C ASP A 1104 -37.58 1.35 18.50
N PHE A 1105 -36.37 0.92 18.16
CA PHE A 1105 -35.31 0.62 19.14
C PHE A 1105 -34.87 1.87 19.92
N MET A 1106 -34.69 3.01 19.25
CA MET A 1106 -34.31 4.26 19.90
C MET A 1106 -35.36 4.74 20.91
N LYS A 1107 -36.65 4.52 20.63
CA LYS A 1107 -37.73 4.80 21.59
C LYS A 1107 -37.64 3.95 22.85
N GLN A 1108 -37.08 2.73 22.76
CA GLN A 1108 -36.90 1.83 23.92
C GLN A 1108 -35.71 2.22 24.81
N VAL A 1109 -34.69 2.91 24.27
CA VAL A 1109 -33.41 3.17 24.95
C VAL A 1109 -33.26 4.64 25.40
N GLY A 1110 -33.90 5.58 24.71
CA GLY A 1110 -33.59 7.02 24.80
C GLY A 1110 -34.25 7.84 25.91
N GLN A 1111 -34.87 7.24 26.93
CA GLN A 1111 -35.64 8.00 27.95
C GLN A 1111 -35.07 7.96 29.37
N GLU A 1112 -34.00 7.20 29.64
CA GLU A 1112 -33.57 6.93 31.02
C GLU A 1112 -32.44 7.85 31.56
N ASP A 1113 -31.71 8.56 30.70
CA ASP A 1113 -30.44 9.20 31.09
C ASP A 1113 -30.57 10.62 31.60
N ILE A 1114 -31.49 11.39 31.03
CA ILE A 1114 -31.72 12.78 31.40
C ILE A 1114 -32.26 12.84 32.84
N ASP A 1115 -33.14 11.90 33.19
CA ASP A 1115 -33.68 11.77 34.55
C ASP A 1115 -32.61 11.38 35.57
N ALA A 1116 -31.56 10.65 35.16
CA ALA A 1116 -30.45 10.28 36.03
C ALA A 1116 -29.43 11.43 36.21
N ILE A 1117 -29.21 12.24 35.17
CA ILE A 1117 -28.40 13.46 35.24
C ILE A 1117 -29.10 14.49 36.15
N PHE A 1118 -30.41 14.67 35.96
CA PHE A 1118 -31.23 15.57 36.78
C PHE A 1118 -31.17 15.19 38.26
N LYS A 1119 -31.43 13.92 38.61
CA LYS A 1119 -31.36 13.42 40.00
C LYS A 1119 -29.98 13.54 40.66
N LYS A 1120 -28.91 13.57 39.87
CA LYS A 1120 -27.54 13.70 40.40
C LYS A 1120 -27.11 15.16 40.54
N ALA A 1121 -27.69 16.03 39.71
CA ALA A 1121 -27.51 17.48 39.79
C ALA A 1121 -28.36 18.09 40.91
N ASP A 1122 -29.57 17.59 41.13
CA ASP A 1122 -30.53 17.99 42.18
C ASP A 1122 -30.12 17.39 43.53
N LYS A 1123 -29.11 18.00 44.18
CA LYS A 1123 -28.52 17.49 45.43
C LYS A 1123 -29.43 17.73 46.62
N ASP A 1124 -30.26 18.76 46.56
CA ASP A 1124 -31.22 19.09 47.61
C ASP A 1124 -32.58 18.38 47.45
N ASN A 1125 -32.79 17.65 46.34
CA ASN A 1125 -34.04 16.98 45.97
C ASN A 1125 -35.23 17.95 45.91
N SER A 1126 -34.98 19.20 45.52
CA SER A 1126 -36.01 20.23 45.38
C SER A 1126 -36.94 19.99 44.18
N GLY A 1127 -36.52 19.14 43.23
CA GLY A 1127 -37.24 18.91 41.97
C GLY A 1127 -37.00 20.00 40.92
N THR A 1128 -36.13 20.97 41.22
CA THR A 1128 -35.65 22.02 40.32
C THR A 1128 -34.12 22.13 40.41
N LEU A 1129 -33.45 22.63 39.38
CA LEU A 1129 -32.00 22.81 39.37
C LEU A 1129 -31.66 24.29 39.46
N THR A 1130 -30.87 24.67 40.46
CA THR A 1130 -30.30 26.02 40.53
C THR A 1130 -29.15 26.21 39.54
N VAL A 1131 -28.85 27.46 39.18
CA VAL A 1131 -27.71 27.79 38.29
C VAL A 1131 -26.37 27.24 38.81
N LYS A 1132 -26.19 27.13 40.13
CA LYS A 1132 -24.99 26.56 40.73
C LYS A 1132 -24.92 25.04 40.56
N GLU A 1133 -26.02 24.33 40.82
CA GLU A 1133 -26.10 22.87 40.64
C GLU A 1133 -25.90 22.46 39.19
N LEU A 1134 -26.46 23.23 38.27
CA LEU A 1134 -26.29 22.99 36.84
C LEU A 1134 -24.85 23.26 36.38
N GLN A 1135 -24.16 24.27 36.96
CA GLN A 1135 -22.75 24.56 36.65
C GLN A 1135 -21.80 23.47 37.16
N GLU A 1136 -22.11 22.80 38.27
CA GLU A 1136 -21.28 21.69 38.77
C GLU A 1136 -21.33 20.46 37.86
N VAL A 1137 -22.43 20.28 37.12
CA VAL A 1137 -22.64 19.12 36.24
C VAL A 1137 -22.38 19.47 34.76
N ILE A 1138 -22.15 20.74 34.44
CA ILE A 1138 -22.00 21.20 33.05
C ILE A 1138 -20.77 20.65 32.36
N ASP A 1139 -19.65 20.52 33.07
CA ASP A 1139 -18.41 19.99 32.50
C ASP A 1139 -18.57 18.50 32.20
N ASP A 1140 -19.25 17.76 33.08
CA ASP A 1140 -19.62 16.36 32.86
C ASP A 1140 -20.64 16.22 31.69
N ILE A 1141 -21.58 17.16 31.56
CA ILE A 1141 -22.53 17.24 30.44
C ILE A 1141 -21.79 17.58 29.14
N CYS A 1142 -20.80 18.48 29.15
CA CYS A 1142 -20.00 18.83 27.98
C CYS A 1142 -19.03 17.71 27.60
N GLU A 1143 -18.52 16.95 28.57
CA GLU A 1143 -17.72 15.75 28.30
C GLU A 1143 -18.59 14.64 27.70
N ARG A 1144 -19.84 14.48 28.17
CA ARG A 1144 -20.80 13.47 27.68
C ARG A 1144 -21.48 13.85 26.36
N TYR A 1145 -21.77 15.13 26.18
CA TYR A 1145 -22.40 15.73 25.01
C TYR A 1145 -21.50 16.88 24.48
N PRO A 1146 -20.41 16.55 23.76
CA PRO A 1146 -19.45 17.53 23.27
C PRO A 1146 -20.06 18.68 22.45
N GLN A 1147 -21.20 18.42 21.79
CA GLN A 1147 -21.93 19.42 21.02
C GLN A 1147 -22.43 20.58 21.88
N VAL A 1148 -22.76 20.34 23.15
CA VAL A 1148 -23.19 21.39 24.09
C VAL A 1148 -22.03 22.36 24.35
N GLY A 1149 -20.82 21.83 24.55
CA GLY A 1149 -19.61 22.65 24.70
C GLY A 1149 -19.25 23.46 23.45
N LEU A 1150 -19.45 22.91 22.25
CA LEU A 1150 -19.29 23.65 21.00
C LEU A 1150 -20.33 24.75 20.81
N TYR A 1151 -21.59 24.49 21.16
CA TYR A 1151 -22.67 25.47 21.07
C TYR A 1151 -22.41 26.68 21.98
N LEU A 1152 -22.03 26.43 23.23
CA LEU A 1152 -21.66 27.46 24.22
C LEU A 1152 -20.52 28.37 23.71
N LYS A 1153 -19.47 27.76 23.14
CA LYS A 1153 -18.34 28.49 22.54
C LYS A 1153 -18.76 29.30 21.31
N THR A 1154 -19.62 28.75 20.46
CA THR A 1154 -20.04 29.38 19.19
C THR A 1154 -20.90 30.62 19.44
N LYS A 1155 -21.77 30.61 20.46
CA LYS A 1155 -22.59 31.78 20.83
C LYS A 1155 -21.89 32.77 21.76
N LYS A 1156 -20.62 32.55 22.11
CA LYS A 1156 -19.84 33.38 23.07
C LYS A 1156 -20.52 33.56 24.44
N LEU A 1157 -21.31 32.58 24.85
CA LEU A 1157 -21.99 32.59 26.15
C LEU A 1157 -20.94 32.31 27.24
N ARG A 1158 -20.93 33.10 28.32
CA ARG A 1158 -19.93 32.97 29.38
C ARG A 1158 -20.33 31.92 30.40
N ASN A 1159 -21.64 31.69 30.59
CA ASN A 1159 -22.21 30.65 31.45
C ASN A 1159 -23.58 30.17 30.92
N ILE A 1160 -24.06 29.02 31.43
CA ILE A 1160 -25.36 28.44 31.02
C ILE A 1160 -26.56 29.35 31.33
N ALA A 1161 -26.44 30.25 32.31
CA ALA A 1161 -27.46 31.24 32.62
C ALA A 1161 -27.82 32.12 31.41
N ASP A 1162 -26.86 32.38 30.52
CA ASP A 1162 -27.07 33.16 29.29
C ASP A 1162 -27.85 32.35 28.23
N LEU A 1163 -27.79 31.01 28.29
CA LEU A 1163 -28.54 30.11 27.39
C LEU A 1163 -30.04 30.09 27.73
N LEU A 1164 -30.39 30.46 28.98
CA LEU A 1164 -31.74 30.46 29.51
C LEU A 1164 -32.42 31.83 29.39
N SER A 1165 -31.66 32.93 29.47
CA SER A 1165 -32.17 34.28 29.24
C SER A 1165 -32.64 34.54 27.80
N ASP A 1166 -32.15 33.75 26.83
CA ASP A 1166 -32.64 33.79 25.45
C ASP A 1166 -33.97 33.02 25.26
N ALA A 1167 -34.31 32.12 26.19
CA ALA A 1167 -35.51 31.25 26.10
C ALA A 1167 -36.72 31.80 26.85
N GLN A 1168 -36.50 32.57 27.92
CA GLN A 1168 -37.53 33.31 28.65
C GLN A 1168 -37.21 34.80 28.53
N GLY A 1169 -38.11 35.57 27.90
CA GLY A 1169 -37.92 37.01 27.69
C GLY A 1169 -37.57 37.80 28.96
N ASP A 1170 -37.02 38.99 28.74
CA ASP A 1170 -36.14 39.84 29.58
C ASP A 1170 -36.57 40.21 31.03
N ASP A 1171 -37.52 39.55 31.68
CA ASP A 1171 -38.05 39.94 32.99
C ASP A 1171 -37.97 38.82 34.05
N SER A 1172 -36.78 38.59 34.61
CA SER A 1172 -36.55 38.20 36.04
C SER A 1172 -35.12 37.68 36.30
N LYS A 1173 -34.17 38.60 36.51
CA LYS A 1173 -32.84 38.26 37.05
C LYS A 1173 -32.89 38.11 38.58
N GLY A 1174 -33.35 36.95 39.04
CA GLY A 1174 -33.27 36.56 40.44
C GLY A 1174 -33.77 35.14 40.64
N SER A 1175 -32.86 34.21 40.90
CA SER A 1175 -33.07 32.75 41.11
C SER A 1175 -33.87 32.04 40.00
N ILE A 1176 -33.20 31.78 38.87
CA ILE A 1176 -33.72 30.87 37.84
C ILE A 1176 -33.56 29.43 38.37
N GLU A 1177 -34.68 28.79 38.69
CA GLU A 1177 -34.79 27.37 39.05
C GLU A 1177 -35.34 26.60 37.85
N LEU A 1178 -34.69 25.50 37.46
CA LEU A 1178 -34.98 24.76 36.23
C LEU A 1178 -35.68 23.43 36.51
N SER A 1179 -36.86 23.23 35.96
CA SER A 1179 -37.51 21.91 35.98
C SER A 1179 -36.88 20.93 34.98
N ILE A 1180 -37.10 19.64 35.19
CA ILE A 1180 -36.60 18.58 34.31
C ILE A 1180 -37.10 18.70 32.86
N GLU A 1181 -38.33 19.17 32.68
CA GLU A 1181 -38.95 19.34 31.36
C GLU A 1181 -38.40 20.56 30.62
N GLU A 1182 -38.04 21.62 31.34
CA GLU A 1182 -37.35 22.78 30.78
C GLU A 1182 -35.91 22.44 30.38
N LEU A 1183 -35.19 21.66 31.19
CA LEU A 1183 -33.86 21.17 30.83
C LEU A 1183 -33.89 20.28 29.58
N LYS A 1184 -34.88 19.37 29.48
CA LYS A 1184 -35.11 18.55 28.28
C LYS A 1184 -35.35 19.42 27.04
N THR A 1185 -36.14 20.48 27.19
CA THR A 1185 -36.46 21.40 26.10
C THR A 1185 -35.24 22.22 25.67
N ALA A 1186 -34.45 22.72 26.61
CA ALA A 1186 -33.22 23.48 26.33
C ALA A 1186 -32.17 22.63 25.61
N LEU A 1187 -31.93 21.40 26.07
CA LEU A 1187 -30.99 20.47 25.41
C LEU A 1187 -31.46 20.08 24.01
N LYS A 1188 -32.77 19.91 23.82
CA LYS A 1188 -33.37 19.65 22.50
C LYS A 1188 -33.18 20.82 21.54
N GLU A 1189 -33.20 22.05 22.05
CA GLU A 1189 -32.94 23.26 21.26
C GLU A 1189 -31.46 23.44 20.92
N VAL A 1190 -30.54 23.09 21.82
CA VAL A 1190 -29.11 23.04 21.50
C VAL A 1190 -28.85 22.03 20.36
N ASP A 1191 -29.46 20.85 20.44
CA ASP A 1191 -29.37 19.82 19.42
C ASP A 1191 -30.00 20.25 18.07
N SER A 1192 -31.00 21.14 18.09
CA SER A 1192 -31.63 21.68 16.88
C SER A 1192 -30.78 22.78 16.20
N GLN A 1193 -30.00 23.54 16.97
CA GLN A 1193 -29.22 24.68 16.50
C GLN A 1193 -27.76 24.38 16.13
N VAL A 1194 -27.16 23.29 16.64
CA VAL A 1194 -25.81 22.88 16.22
C VAL A 1194 -25.88 22.41 14.77
N LYS A 1195 -25.14 23.07 13.87
CA LYS A 1195 -24.99 22.65 12.48
C LYS A 1195 -24.47 21.22 12.46
N ASN A 1196 -25.36 20.28 12.12
CA ASN A 1196 -24.98 18.92 11.77
C ASN A 1196 -23.95 19.03 10.63
N PHE A 1197 -22.74 18.51 10.86
CA PHE A 1197 -21.84 18.21 9.74
C PHE A 1197 -22.57 17.30 8.74
N PRO A 1198 -22.21 17.20 7.46
CA PRO A 1198 -22.88 16.29 6.54
C PRO A 1198 -22.71 14.84 6.98
N ALA A 1199 -23.79 14.06 6.99
CA ALA A 1199 -23.73 12.62 7.26
C ALA A 1199 -23.07 11.89 6.08
N THR A 1200 -21.74 11.95 6.03
CA THR A 1200 -20.96 11.41 4.93
C THR A 1200 -20.53 9.97 5.22
N ALA A 1201 -20.29 9.24 4.13
CA ALA A 1201 -19.61 7.94 4.14
C ALA A 1201 -18.30 7.96 4.95
N GLN A 1202 -17.56 9.07 4.87
CA GLN A 1202 -16.28 9.26 5.56
C GLN A 1202 -16.43 9.24 7.08
N VAL A 1203 -17.38 10.00 7.62
CA VAL A 1203 -17.63 10.04 9.07
C VAL A 1203 -18.07 8.67 9.58
N ALA A 1204 -18.94 7.98 8.83
CA ALA A 1204 -19.38 6.63 9.17
C ALA A 1204 -18.19 5.63 9.22
N ALA A 1205 -17.25 5.70 8.27
CA ALA A 1205 -16.06 4.86 8.27
C ALA A 1205 -15.12 5.17 9.45
N GLN A 1206 -14.96 6.44 9.81
CA GLN A 1206 -14.18 6.85 10.98
C GLN A 1206 -14.79 6.35 12.30
N GLN A 1207 -16.11 6.43 12.43
CA GLN A 1207 -16.83 5.91 13.59
C GLN A 1207 -16.68 4.38 13.72
N GLY A 1208 -16.78 3.64 12.61
CA GLY A 1208 -16.52 2.20 12.60
C GLY A 1208 -15.09 1.85 13.01
N SER A 1209 -14.11 2.65 12.56
CA SER A 1209 -12.69 2.51 12.93
C SER A 1209 -12.48 2.71 14.43
N TYR A 1210 -13.03 3.82 14.96
CA TYR A 1210 -12.94 4.15 16.37
C TYR A 1210 -13.54 3.05 17.25
N LEU A 1211 -14.71 2.54 16.85
CA LEU A 1211 -15.38 1.48 17.58
C LEU A 1211 -14.56 0.19 17.59
N ALA A 1212 -13.97 -0.22 16.47
CA ALA A 1212 -13.12 -1.41 16.43
C ALA A 1212 -11.89 -1.27 17.34
N ASN A 1213 -11.27 -0.09 17.36
CA ASN A 1213 -10.16 0.19 18.29
C ASN A 1213 -10.59 0.12 19.76
N CYS A 1214 -11.81 0.55 20.08
CA CYS A 1214 -12.38 0.37 21.42
C CYS A 1214 -12.58 -1.11 21.77
N PHE A 1215 -13.05 -1.95 20.84
CA PHE A 1215 -13.16 -3.39 21.05
C PHE A 1215 -11.79 -4.04 21.26
N ASN A 1216 -10.81 -3.71 20.42
CA ASN A 1216 -9.45 -4.26 20.54
C ASN A 1216 -8.74 -3.90 21.85
N ARG A 1217 -9.17 -2.83 22.55
CA ARG A 1217 -8.59 -2.38 23.82
C ARG A 1217 -9.51 -2.55 25.02
N MET A 1218 -10.57 -3.37 24.88
CA MET A 1218 -11.65 -3.44 25.87
C MET A 1218 -11.18 -3.92 27.24
N GLU A 1219 -10.28 -4.90 27.32
CA GLU A 1219 -9.71 -5.36 28.60
C GLU A 1219 -8.85 -4.29 29.29
N THR A 1220 -8.13 -3.47 28.51
CA THR A 1220 -7.29 -2.39 29.05
C THR A 1220 -8.17 -1.28 29.61
N ALA A 1221 -9.23 -0.92 28.89
CA ALA A 1221 -10.19 0.10 29.31
C ALA A 1221 -11.12 -0.35 30.45
N GLU A 1222 -11.27 -1.67 30.68
CA GLU A 1222 -11.92 -2.19 31.89
C GLU A 1222 -11.08 -1.96 33.14
N LYS A 1223 -9.76 -2.06 33.03
CA LYS A 1223 -8.82 -1.80 34.13
C LYS A 1223 -8.62 -0.31 34.37
N ASN A 1224 -8.52 0.47 33.29
CA ASN A 1224 -8.25 1.92 33.32
C ASN A 1224 -9.31 2.67 32.48
N PRO A 1225 -10.46 3.07 33.06
CA PRO A 1225 -11.53 3.72 32.33
C PRO A 1225 -11.20 5.17 31.94
N GLU A 1226 -11.32 5.51 30.66
CA GLU A 1226 -10.91 6.81 30.08
C GLU A 1226 -12.04 7.83 29.91
N GLY A 1227 -13.30 7.39 30.04
CA GLY A 1227 -14.50 8.17 29.72
C GLY A 1227 -15.08 9.00 30.87
N PRO A 1228 -16.23 9.67 30.65
CA PRO A 1228 -16.87 10.52 31.65
C PRO A 1228 -17.34 9.72 32.87
N LEU A 1229 -17.64 10.40 33.97
CA LEU A 1229 -18.19 9.78 35.19
C LEU A 1229 -19.54 9.11 34.91
N ARG A 1230 -19.76 7.92 35.49
CA ARG A 1230 -21.07 7.25 35.41
C ARG A 1230 -22.05 7.92 36.37
N PHE A 1231 -23.21 8.31 35.85
CA PHE A 1231 -24.29 8.85 36.69
C PHE A 1231 -25.03 7.73 37.44
N ARG A 1232 -25.13 6.53 36.83
CA ARG A 1232 -25.64 5.30 37.44
C ARG A 1232 -24.48 4.35 37.74
N GLY A 1233 -24.15 4.15 39.02
CA GLY A 1233 -23.06 3.28 39.50
C GLY A 1233 -21.74 4.03 39.79
N GLU A 1234 -20.72 3.27 40.22
CA GLU A 1234 -19.40 3.81 40.57
C GLU A 1234 -18.42 3.78 39.37
N GLY A 1235 -17.47 4.72 39.34
CA GLY A 1235 -16.40 4.79 38.35
C GLY A 1235 -16.73 5.56 37.06
N ARG A 1236 -15.85 5.43 36.07
CA ARG A 1236 -15.91 6.13 34.77
C ARG A 1236 -16.40 5.20 33.64
N HIS A 1237 -16.91 5.78 32.57
CA HIS A 1237 -17.16 5.06 31.32
C HIS A 1237 -15.83 4.55 30.75
N ARG A 1238 -15.83 3.39 30.07
CA ARG A 1238 -14.61 2.75 29.55
C ARG A 1238 -13.86 3.64 28.56
N PHE A 1239 -14.59 4.30 27.68
CA PHE A 1239 -14.04 5.07 26.56
C PHE A 1239 -14.61 6.48 26.56
N ARG A 1240 -13.85 7.42 25.99
CA ARG A 1240 -14.34 8.77 25.71
C ARG A 1240 -15.39 8.74 24.59
N PRO A 1241 -16.36 9.67 24.59
CA PRO A 1241 -17.27 9.81 23.45
C PRO A 1241 -16.51 10.27 22.20
N PHE A 1242 -16.96 9.80 21.04
CA PHE A 1242 -16.42 10.25 19.76
C PHE A 1242 -16.72 11.75 19.58
N ARG A 1243 -15.70 12.57 19.31
CA ARG A 1243 -15.78 14.05 19.33
C ARG A 1243 -16.74 14.68 18.29
N LEU A 1244 -17.29 13.89 17.37
CA LEU A 1244 -18.24 14.31 16.34
C LEU A 1244 -19.54 13.49 16.47
N PHE A 1245 -20.42 13.89 17.39
CA PHE A 1245 -21.74 13.27 17.52
C PHE A 1245 -22.75 13.90 16.54
N PHE A 1246 -23.51 13.05 15.86
CA PHE A 1246 -24.60 13.43 14.96
C PHE A 1246 -25.93 13.15 15.65
N SER A 1247 -26.87 14.11 15.63
CA SER A 1247 -28.22 13.90 16.17
C SER A 1247 -29.15 13.18 15.15
N TRP A 1248 -28.79 13.11 13.86
CA TRP A 1248 -29.72 12.64 12.81
C TRP A 1248 -29.28 11.47 11.90
N VAL A 1249 -28.09 10.89 12.08
CA VAL A 1249 -27.73 9.62 11.42
C VAL A 1249 -27.30 8.61 12.45
N ILE A 1250 -28.22 7.68 12.69
CA ILE A 1250 -28.15 6.66 13.72
C ILE A 1250 -27.05 5.65 13.37
N ILE A 1251 -25.86 5.89 13.91
CA ILE A 1251 -24.81 4.89 14.15
C ILE A 1251 -24.71 4.81 15.68
N PHE A 1252 -25.64 4.09 16.29
CA PHE A 1252 -25.53 3.66 17.67
C PHE A 1252 -24.95 2.24 17.68
N ALA A 1253 -23.64 2.12 17.87
CA ALA A 1253 -23.20 1.02 18.71
C ALA A 1253 -23.72 1.36 20.11
N ILE A 1254 -24.73 0.62 20.59
CA ILE A 1254 -24.95 0.54 22.02
C ILE A 1254 -23.70 -0.14 22.57
N GLN A 1255 -22.69 0.66 22.93
CA GLN A 1255 -21.68 0.44 23.99
C GLN A 1255 -20.46 1.38 23.92
N ILE A 1256 -20.68 2.69 23.69
CA ILE A 1256 -19.75 3.71 24.21
C ILE A 1256 -20.44 4.70 25.19
N GLY A 1257 -21.77 4.66 25.32
CA GLY A 1257 -22.52 5.44 26.31
C GLY A 1257 -23.03 4.70 27.54
N TYR A 1258 -23.26 3.37 27.48
CA TYR A 1258 -23.89 2.61 28.57
C TYR A 1258 -23.29 1.20 28.73
N VAL A 1259 -22.68 0.98 29.90
CA VAL A 1259 -22.39 -0.29 30.60
C VAL A 1259 -21.85 -1.47 29.77
N ALA A 1260 -20.65 -1.92 30.10
CA ALA A 1260 -20.49 -3.31 30.53
C ALA A 1260 -20.23 -3.46 32.04
N GLY A 1261 -20.77 -4.55 32.56
CA GLY A 1261 -20.72 -5.03 33.95
C GLY A 1261 -22.09 -5.60 34.34
N PHE A 1262 -22.20 -6.91 34.55
CA PHE A 1262 -23.37 -7.64 35.09
C PHE A 1262 -23.92 -6.97 36.38
N ASP A 1263 -25.20 -7.02 36.76
CA ASP A 1263 -25.99 -8.22 37.14
C ASP A 1263 -27.51 -7.91 37.17
N ILE A 1264 -28.33 -8.67 36.42
CA ILE A 1264 -29.81 -8.57 36.41
C ILE A 1264 -30.46 -9.63 37.33
N LYS A 1265 -29.70 -10.44 38.07
CA LYS A 1265 -30.26 -11.55 38.87
C LYS A 1265 -30.33 -11.33 40.39
N GLU A 1266 -29.69 -10.30 40.95
CA GLU A 1266 -29.72 -10.07 42.41
C GLU A 1266 -30.88 -9.17 42.89
N LEU A 1267 -31.58 -8.44 42.00
CA LEU A 1267 -32.69 -7.54 42.38
C LEU A 1267 -34.10 -8.10 42.11
N ILE A 1268 -34.21 -9.44 42.04
CA ILE A 1268 -35.50 -10.16 42.15
C ILE A 1268 -35.69 -10.75 43.57
N LYS A 1269 -34.77 -10.54 44.52
CA LYS A 1269 -34.84 -11.22 45.84
C LYS A 1269 -34.82 -10.37 47.12
N ALA A 1270 -35.11 -9.08 47.04
CA ALA A 1270 -35.58 -8.34 48.22
C ALA A 1270 -36.54 -7.21 47.81
N SER A 1271 -37.81 -7.18 48.14
CA SER A 1271 -38.78 -8.14 48.67
C SER A 1271 -40.10 -7.41 48.50
N VAL A 1272 -41.04 -8.03 47.77
CA VAL A 1272 -42.48 -7.69 47.74
C VAL A 1272 -42.87 -6.39 47.02
#